data_AF-A0A5C7PV12-F1
#
_entry.id   AF-A0A5C7PV12-F1
#
_cell.length_a   1.000
_cell.length_b   1.000
_cell.length_c   1.000
_cell.angle_alpha   90.00
_cell.angle_beta   90.00
_cell.angle_gamma   90.00
#
_symmetry.space_group_name_H-M   'P 1'
#
loop_
_entity.id
_entity.type
_entity.pdbx_description
1 polymer ?
#
loop_
_entity_poly.entity_id
_entity_poly.type
_entity_poly.pdbx_seq_one_letter_code
_entity_poly.pdbx_strand_id
1 'polypeptide(L)'
;MQNVGAALFSILASRERDLLKGDLFEFYLPSVTELCPANASRRFATTEIAWLGWKYERQAITHSEISKHITGEFNNVSVTLSNVDRSVSDWATIYDIEGWRLLIRCISRSVEDDSIVLGVFRCEKPDEIDNTTVRISAKQDLGDIENDLPWNKIQPKCTVRFKGLECLGGQLLAEKSATYQGATICNKSQQQCAEYGNSKAFQGEPFQAVSGNFKVSRARGGAGGAFLSLLGLGNKRVTAQYSSQQGGSYGRYWPLGLGRAQIELVPLLYADTGQYLAGQWGIGEGALQAILNLRNVSAGWANSFQALATHRGEYGYDPEQAPQGFFTSQQLYHSHKGYVEATILGDNPDTGDVAPTLVATILWIKIPTWDGSSFSGENWSDDAVEHLRFLLTEPRSLNYNAAWIDDVAAGETLAYCQEPMIDQTGGEDVYVSTAAGTPGTDYKRYRSTGLLDRYYFRKVLGLTTQYSAEREVAYNTYNPANAVTPTLGTYYRKRYTSNWNLLEPKRAVDFIFKDLLPSFRGYLVTSAQGKLQIRTEKPTITSYVRAALAADDTEIPIEDALAWRNLNIPELFALVGVGLETSETVKISSVDFSTEGNSITLAASGGATASGSTLSGGTTDTQAFGYVTTSGGSASITIDGITLSYTANGDDTSGTVAAMLAVMVNADPELQRYVQAVWTPALPNQVTIRSKLGTLNLAAGLEFDHDALELLAHVHLPFCDVAMGALPYGNISENGYKWPLKGRQASYNRFTITYNDAPQDYQLTELNEDDEAHQETTNRINRLEISGACVDNYHQANRLVLAARYKYREGNYFGAIRTTDARALLLEEGDVICVTHSNQPEQRNLLMRIEELQVSANHQIAITARLYADSQFPTSATERTVPLVTGIGYPSSPPPAISNLVLTNPTAGAINGTFDFGSYLGGQQAKIEIQLPGAVAFTDTGIRVTPDSQNKGAFQITGVTPGLSYVRVTPFSAAGNGPETIGSRDTAPNLAATVAAQSTVAAVLAGGTGSASLAATVAAQSSVAAVLAGGLGSVQLAATVAAQSTVAAAFERQGFAGSALHFAARFQALANDASVTQLSDESGNDRHATQSDPSKRATFKENIANGQPAFYFTGSHWYDLTTFMSGWTEGEIFLVLKLAADPPATSAKSGLLEMGNDLNVSHYPFTDGTIYSDWGSSARKNCGNPTPSLASVALINIISKSGEWTINLNGVQLYTTASNTVAWSSTPAIGRETSGFGNVFLDGWLFEGVLYSTVRSSGQRADIVADLAEVYDQAW
;
A
#
# COMPACT_ATOMS: atom_id res chain seq x y z
N MET A 1 7.75 1.38 31.85
CA MET A 1 8.07 1.20 33.29
C MET A 1 9.53 1.61 33.55
N GLN A 2 9.80 2.37 34.61
CA GLN A 2 11.14 2.69 35.13
C GLN A 2 11.79 1.44 35.76
N ASN A 3 13.07 1.19 35.47
CA ASN A 3 13.87 0.18 36.18
C ASN A 3 14.54 0.77 37.44
N VAL A 4 14.63 -0.03 38.50
CA VAL A 4 15.17 0.30 39.83
C VAL A 4 15.93 -0.90 40.40
N GLY A 5 16.85 -0.65 41.34
CA GLY A 5 17.62 -1.68 42.02
C GLY A 5 16.77 -2.62 42.88
N ALA A 6 17.21 -3.88 43.01
CA ALA A 6 16.47 -4.93 43.70
C ALA A 6 16.12 -4.60 45.17
N ALA A 7 16.94 -3.81 45.86
CA ALA A 7 16.68 -3.36 47.23
C ALA A 7 15.46 -2.41 47.30
N LEU A 8 15.43 -1.38 46.44
CA LEU A 8 14.30 -0.45 46.35
C LEU A 8 13.05 -1.20 45.87
N PHE A 9 13.17 -2.04 44.84
CA PHE A 9 12.04 -2.84 44.35
C PHE A 9 11.41 -3.72 45.43
N SER A 10 12.23 -4.37 46.26
CA SER A 10 11.75 -5.19 47.39
C SER A 10 10.92 -4.39 48.39
N ILE A 11 11.26 -3.11 48.60
CA ILE A 11 10.49 -2.20 49.47
C ILE A 11 9.18 -1.79 48.81
N LEU A 12 9.17 -1.53 47.49
CA LEU A 12 7.96 -1.19 46.74
C LEU A 12 6.95 -2.34 46.69
N ALA A 13 7.43 -3.59 46.60
CA ALA A 13 6.62 -4.80 46.66
C ALA A 13 6.10 -5.11 48.09
N SER A 14 6.73 -4.54 49.12
CA SER A 14 6.38 -4.80 50.53
C SER A 14 5.13 -4.04 50.98
N ARG A 15 4.47 -4.54 52.04
CA ARG A 15 3.34 -3.85 52.67
C ARG A 15 3.77 -2.70 53.59
N GLU A 16 4.99 -2.72 54.10
CA GLU A 16 5.53 -1.69 55.00
C GLU A 16 6.32 -0.65 54.21
N ARG A 17 5.64 0.45 53.85
CA ARG A 17 6.28 1.49 53.03
C ARG A 17 7.29 2.28 53.82
N ASP A 18 8.55 2.03 53.53
CA ASP A 18 9.66 2.86 53.97
C ASP A 18 10.01 3.99 52.97
N LEU A 19 9.01 4.48 52.24
CA LEU A 19 9.16 5.68 51.41
C LEU A 19 9.16 6.94 52.29
N LEU A 20 9.89 7.97 51.85
CA LEU A 20 9.83 9.27 52.49
C LEU A 20 8.41 9.85 52.39
N LYS A 21 7.91 10.52 53.44
CA LYS A 21 6.52 11.01 53.51
C LYS A 21 6.27 12.29 52.69
N GLY A 22 6.91 12.38 51.53
CA GLY A 22 7.03 13.52 50.64
C GLY A 22 8.34 13.41 49.86
N ASP A 23 8.44 14.14 48.75
CA ASP A 23 9.51 13.93 47.77
C ASP A 23 10.73 14.85 47.97
N LEU A 24 11.81 14.49 47.27
CA LEU A 24 13.00 15.32 47.13
C LEU A 24 12.89 16.19 45.88
N PHE A 25 13.22 17.48 46.02
CA PHE A 25 13.17 18.47 44.96
C PHE A 25 14.55 19.01 44.68
N GLU A 26 14.99 18.94 43.42
CA GLU A 26 16.33 19.34 43.00
C GLU A 26 16.23 20.37 41.87
N PHE A 27 16.89 21.51 42.07
CA PHE A 27 16.88 22.62 41.11
C PHE A 27 18.26 22.78 40.46
N TYR A 28 18.27 22.72 39.13
CA TYR A 28 19.47 22.72 38.30
C TYR A 28 19.49 23.91 37.35
N LEU A 29 20.68 24.47 37.14
CA LEU A 29 20.89 25.50 36.12
C LEU A 29 20.60 24.94 34.72
N PRO A 30 20.10 25.76 33.77
CA PRO A 30 19.77 25.31 32.40
C PRO A 30 20.94 24.66 31.63
N SER A 31 22.18 24.99 32.02
CA SER A 31 23.44 24.50 31.45
C SER A 31 23.90 23.14 31.98
N VAL A 32 23.37 22.67 33.12
CA VAL A 32 23.67 21.33 33.64
C VAL A 32 22.94 20.31 32.77
N THR A 33 23.64 19.24 32.36
CA THR A 33 23.09 18.11 31.58
C THR A 33 23.05 16.78 32.33
N GLU A 34 23.59 16.74 33.55
CA GLU A 34 23.66 15.53 34.39
C GLU A 34 22.95 15.79 35.73
N LEU A 35 21.80 15.15 35.92
CA LEU A 35 20.91 15.36 37.07
C LEU A 35 21.26 14.45 38.25
N CYS A 36 22.43 14.66 38.82
CA CYS A 36 22.84 14.07 40.10
C CYS A 36 22.81 15.11 41.24
N PRO A 37 22.52 14.72 42.49
CA PRO A 37 22.38 15.66 43.61
C PRO A 37 23.58 16.58 43.86
N ALA A 38 24.77 16.20 43.40
CA ALA A 38 25.99 17.01 43.45
C ALA A 38 25.92 18.27 42.56
N ASN A 39 25.27 18.16 41.41
CA ASN A 39 25.11 19.25 40.44
C ASN A 39 23.90 20.15 40.73
N ALA A 40 23.05 19.78 41.69
CA ALA A 40 21.87 20.55 42.08
C ALA A 40 22.27 21.82 42.85
N SER A 41 21.81 22.97 42.36
CA SER A 41 22.06 24.29 42.97
C SER A 41 21.20 24.54 44.22
N ARG A 42 20.01 23.92 44.29
CA ARG A 42 19.20 23.79 45.53
C ARG A 42 18.60 22.40 45.64
N ARG A 43 18.40 21.97 46.88
CA ARG A 43 17.89 20.65 47.29
C ARG A 43 16.92 20.84 48.45
N PHE A 44 15.64 20.55 48.24
CA PHE A 44 14.59 20.72 49.24
C PHE A 44 13.84 19.41 49.50
N ALA A 45 13.31 19.26 50.71
CA ALA A 45 12.47 18.14 51.13
C ALA A 45 11.47 18.61 52.20
N THR A 46 10.47 17.79 52.50
CA THR A 46 9.46 18.06 53.55
C THR A 46 10.02 17.88 54.97
N THR A 47 11.10 17.11 55.10
CA THR A 47 11.89 16.92 56.32
C THR A 47 13.37 17.05 55.97
N GLU A 48 14.18 17.64 56.86
CA GLU A 48 15.63 17.67 56.67
C GLU A 48 16.18 16.23 56.65
N ILE A 49 16.88 15.87 55.57
CA ILE A 49 17.43 14.54 55.32
C ILE A 49 18.74 14.65 54.53
N ALA A 50 19.58 13.63 54.61
CA ALA A 50 20.73 13.44 53.73
C ALA A 50 20.54 12.19 52.89
N TRP A 51 20.80 12.27 51.58
CA TRP A 51 20.71 11.16 50.63
C TRP A 51 21.86 11.28 49.62
N LEU A 52 22.50 10.16 49.25
CA LEU A 52 23.79 10.15 48.52
C LEU A 52 24.87 11.07 49.13
N GLY A 53 24.86 11.26 50.47
CA GLY A 53 25.75 12.17 51.19
C GLY A 53 25.41 13.67 51.05
N TRP A 54 24.36 14.03 50.33
CA TRP A 54 23.93 15.41 50.10
C TRP A 54 22.74 15.78 50.99
N LYS A 55 22.82 16.94 51.64
CA LYS A 55 21.75 17.48 52.49
C LYS A 55 20.64 18.12 51.65
N TYR A 56 19.39 17.81 52.00
CA TYR A 56 18.16 18.44 51.52
C TYR A 56 17.56 19.28 52.66
N GLU A 57 17.26 20.54 52.38
CA GLU A 57 16.76 21.49 53.37
C GLU A 57 15.24 21.37 53.55
N ARG A 58 14.75 21.63 54.78
CA ARG A 58 13.32 21.50 55.12
C ARG A 58 12.49 22.70 54.64
N GLN A 59 12.43 22.88 53.32
CA GLN A 59 11.69 23.95 52.67
C GLN A 59 10.51 23.47 51.81
N ALA A 60 10.38 22.20 51.45
CA ALA A 60 9.23 21.75 50.66
C ALA A 60 7.99 21.56 51.55
N ILE A 61 6.81 21.95 51.04
CA ILE A 61 5.52 21.74 51.73
C ILE A 61 4.74 20.63 51.03
N THR A 62 4.50 20.78 49.72
CA THR A 62 3.78 19.82 48.88
C THR A 62 4.03 20.14 47.41
N HIS A 63 3.58 19.25 46.52
CA HIS A 63 3.34 19.55 45.12
C HIS A 63 1.89 19.22 44.73
N SER A 64 1.44 19.67 43.55
CA SER A 64 0.20 19.20 42.90
C SER A 64 0.35 17.74 42.44
N GLU A 65 -0.75 17.08 42.06
CA GLU A 65 -0.62 15.79 41.35
C GLU A 65 0.31 15.97 40.13
N ILE A 66 1.33 15.12 40.02
CA ILE A 66 2.25 15.08 38.89
C ILE A 66 1.55 14.31 37.79
N SER A 67 1.22 14.98 36.68
CA SER A 67 0.55 14.36 35.55
C SER A 67 1.55 13.98 34.45
N LYS A 68 1.42 12.76 33.93
CA LYS A 68 2.10 12.28 32.72
C LYS A 68 1.06 11.83 31.68
N HIS A 69 1.23 12.25 30.43
CA HIS A 69 0.28 12.01 29.34
C HIS A 69 0.99 11.42 28.11
N ILE A 70 0.38 10.44 27.44
CA ILE A 70 0.85 9.95 26.12
C ILE A 70 0.40 10.86 24.96
N THR A 71 -0.59 11.71 25.20
CA THR A 71 -1.22 12.61 24.23
C THR A 71 -0.44 13.93 24.13
N GLY A 72 -0.84 14.83 23.22
CA GLY A 72 -0.22 16.15 23.05
C GLY A 72 -0.49 17.16 24.19
N GLU A 73 -0.76 16.70 25.41
CA GLU A 73 -0.92 17.52 26.61
C GLU A 73 0.41 17.57 27.38
N PHE A 74 0.87 18.77 27.78
CA PHE A 74 2.15 18.90 28.45
C PHE A 74 2.08 18.51 29.94
N ASN A 75 2.94 17.57 30.32
CA ASN A 75 3.16 17.17 31.72
C ASN A 75 3.51 18.40 32.57
N ASN A 76 2.88 18.54 33.74
CA ASN A 76 3.05 19.71 34.59
C ASN A 76 3.00 19.38 36.09
N VAL A 77 3.55 20.29 36.90
CA VAL A 77 3.50 20.25 38.35
C VAL A 77 3.64 21.67 38.92
N SER A 78 2.89 21.98 39.98
CA SER A 78 3.19 23.12 40.86
C SER A 78 3.80 22.62 42.16
N VAL A 79 4.93 23.19 42.58
CA VAL A 79 5.56 22.93 43.88
C VAL A 79 5.33 24.12 44.81
N THR A 80 4.95 23.83 46.05
CA THR A 80 4.80 24.82 47.12
C THR A 80 5.94 24.63 48.13
N LEU A 81 6.75 25.67 48.28
CA LEU A 81 7.85 25.78 49.22
C LEU A 81 7.50 26.74 50.36
N SER A 82 8.14 26.58 51.51
CA SER A 82 8.06 27.48 52.65
C SER A 82 8.82 28.77 52.39
N ASN A 83 8.28 29.90 52.84
CA ASN A 83 8.93 31.21 52.82
C ASN A 83 9.08 31.85 54.20
N VAL A 84 8.89 31.07 55.27
CA VAL A 84 8.88 31.59 56.66
C VAL A 84 10.21 32.25 57.05
N ASP A 85 11.34 31.77 56.50
CA ASP A 85 12.68 32.32 56.75
C ASP A 85 13.21 33.25 55.65
N ARG A 86 12.42 33.50 54.59
CA ARG A 86 12.75 34.30 53.39
C ARG A 86 13.85 33.77 52.47
N SER A 87 14.55 32.70 52.84
CA SER A 87 15.67 32.16 52.06
C SER A 87 15.25 31.71 50.64
N VAL A 88 14.04 31.16 50.51
CA VAL A 88 13.49 30.68 49.23
C VAL A 88 13.08 31.85 48.34
N SER A 89 12.38 32.88 48.85
CA SER A 89 12.04 34.05 48.03
C SER A 89 13.28 34.84 47.60
N ASP A 90 14.27 34.97 48.47
CA ASP A 90 15.52 35.67 48.14
C ASP A 90 16.28 34.90 47.05
N TRP A 91 16.42 33.58 47.17
CA TRP A 91 17.03 32.73 46.14
C TRP A 91 16.28 32.83 44.80
N ALA A 92 14.96 32.63 44.80
CA ALA A 92 14.15 32.64 43.57
C ALA A 92 14.20 33.99 42.85
N THR A 93 14.29 35.09 43.59
CA THR A 93 14.37 36.46 43.04
C THR A 93 15.77 36.84 42.57
N ILE A 94 16.83 36.39 43.27
CA ILE A 94 18.23 36.73 42.92
C ILE A 94 18.71 35.98 41.67
N TYR A 95 18.31 34.72 41.51
CA TYR A 95 18.88 33.81 40.50
C TYR A 95 18.05 33.66 39.22
N ASP A 96 16.87 34.29 39.18
CA ASP A 96 15.87 34.20 38.10
C ASP A 96 15.65 32.75 37.64
N ILE A 97 14.86 32.01 38.41
CA ILE A 97 14.73 30.56 38.25
C ILE A 97 13.91 30.12 37.03
N GLU A 98 13.43 31.06 36.21
CA GLU A 98 12.74 30.76 34.96
C GLU A 98 13.66 29.97 34.02
N GLY A 99 13.15 28.86 33.47
CA GLY A 99 13.89 27.98 32.59
C GLY A 99 14.90 27.04 33.28
N TRP A 100 15.08 27.11 34.61
CA TRP A 100 15.83 26.10 35.37
C TRP A 100 15.13 24.74 35.30
N ARG A 101 15.86 23.65 35.56
CA ARG A 101 15.26 22.30 35.64
C ARG A 101 14.92 21.94 37.08
N LEU A 102 13.70 21.46 37.28
CA LEU A 102 13.21 20.84 38.49
C LEU A 102 13.14 19.33 38.26
N LEU A 103 13.78 18.56 39.14
CA LEU A 103 13.61 17.11 39.21
C LEU A 103 12.97 16.75 40.55
N ILE A 104 11.99 15.85 40.52
CA ILE A 104 11.27 15.35 41.70
C ILE A 104 11.57 13.85 41.87
N ARG A 105 12.08 13.44 43.05
CA ARG A 105 12.36 12.02 43.38
C ARG A 105 11.53 11.53 44.55
N CYS A 106 11.07 10.29 44.44
CA CYS A 106 10.69 9.47 45.60
C CYS A 106 11.89 8.59 46.00
N ILE A 107 12.19 8.54 47.30
CA ILE A 107 13.25 7.69 47.86
C ILE A 107 12.71 6.83 49.01
N SER A 108 13.38 5.72 49.29
CA SER A 108 13.25 5.01 50.56
C SER A 108 14.22 5.57 51.60
N ARG A 109 13.86 5.49 52.88
CA ARG A 109 14.76 5.86 53.99
C ARG A 109 15.83 4.80 54.27
N SER A 110 15.64 3.57 53.78
CA SER A 110 16.55 2.43 53.95
C SER A 110 17.41 2.12 52.72
N VAL A 111 17.30 2.91 51.64
CA VAL A 111 18.09 2.75 50.41
C VAL A 111 18.81 4.06 50.10
N GLU A 112 20.14 4.03 50.12
CA GLU A 112 20.97 5.24 50.02
C GLU A 112 21.44 5.55 48.59
N ASP A 113 21.31 4.60 47.66
CA ASP A 113 21.92 4.60 46.33
C ASP A 113 20.94 4.60 45.14
N ASP A 114 19.63 4.54 45.39
CA ASP A 114 18.59 4.43 44.35
C ASP A 114 17.34 5.30 44.61
N SER A 115 16.62 5.68 43.55
CA SER A 115 15.45 6.57 43.59
C SER A 115 14.50 6.39 42.41
N ILE A 116 13.20 6.55 42.65
CA ILE A 116 12.19 6.70 41.59
C ILE A 116 12.17 8.17 41.15
N VAL A 117 12.16 8.44 39.84
CA VAL A 117 12.03 9.81 39.32
C VAL A 117 10.58 10.03 38.90
N LEU A 118 9.86 10.84 39.68
CA LEU A 118 8.44 11.11 39.44
C LEU A 118 8.25 12.05 38.23
N GLY A 119 9.23 12.91 37.96
CA GLY A 119 9.29 13.68 36.72
C GLY A 119 10.43 14.69 36.70
N VAL A 120 10.74 15.17 35.49
CA VAL A 120 11.68 16.25 35.22
C VAL A 120 10.98 17.33 34.40
N PHE A 121 11.06 18.56 34.90
CA PHE A 121 10.31 19.70 34.40
C PHE A 121 11.22 20.92 34.27
N ARG A 122 10.74 21.92 33.54
CA ARG A 122 11.34 23.23 33.40
C ARG A 122 10.50 24.25 34.17
N CYS A 123 11.13 24.93 35.12
CA CYS A 123 10.48 25.94 35.94
C CYS A 123 9.99 27.11 35.09
N GLU A 124 8.75 27.51 35.32
CA GLU A 124 8.26 28.82 34.93
C GLU A 124 8.73 29.86 35.96
N LYS A 125 8.39 31.13 35.72
CA LYS A 125 8.50 32.17 36.73
C LYS A 125 7.69 31.80 37.99
N PRO A 126 8.15 32.11 39.22
CA PRO A 126 7.36 31.87 40.43
C PRO A 126 5.94 32.46 40.33
N ASP A 127 4.93 31.63 40.59
CA ASP A 127 3.51 31.97 40.47
C ASP A 127 3.10 33.00 41.52
N GLU A 128 3.51 32.75 42.77
CA GLU A 128 3.13 33.50 43.95
C GLU A 128 4.27 33.44 44.98
N ILE A 129 4.59 34.59 45.58
CA ILE A 129 5.53 34.71 46.70
C ILE A 129 4.82 35.50 47.79
N ASP A 130 4.48 34.82 48.88
CA ASP A 130 3.77 35.42 50.02
C ASP A 130 4.66 35.46 51.29
N ASN A 131 4.05 35.72 52.45
CA ASN A 131 4.75 35.79 53.74
C ASN A 131 5.14 34.44 54.37
N THR A 132 4.68 33.35 53.78
CA THR A 132 4.66 31.98 54.31
C THR A 132 4.98 30.93 53.25
N THR A 133 4.68 31.17 51.96
CA THR A 133 4.97 30.24 50.86
C THR A 133 5.58 30.91 49.63
N VAL A 134 6.25 30.09 48.81
CA VAL A 134 6.60 30.36 47.41
C VAL A 134 6.01 29.23 46.57
N ARG A 135 5.27 29.57 45.52
CA ARG A 135 4.74 28.60 44.55
C ARG A 135 5.48 28.74 43.22
N ILE A 136 5.92 27.61 42.67
CA ILE A 136 6.62 27.52 41.38
C ILE A 136 5.90 26.47 40.53
N SER A 137 5.38 26.87 39.38
CA SER A 137 4.91 25.93 38.37
C SER A 137 6.06 25.53 37.44
N ALA A 138 6.00 24.29 36.96
CA ALA A 138 6.98 23.73 36.03
C ALA A 138 6.27 22.81 35.03
N LYS A 139 6.74 22.84 33.78
CA LYS A 139 6.16 22.13 32.63
C LYS A 139 7.19 21.26 31.92
N GLN A 140 6.75 20.34 31.09
CA GLN A 140 7.62 19.54 30.22
C GLN A 140 8.55 20.43 29.39
N ASP A 141 9.83 20.07 29.30
CA ASP A 141 10.86 20.83 28.55
C ASP A 141 10.71 20.57 27.04
N LEU A 142 9.66 21.14 26.43
CA LEU A 142 9.43 21.21 24.98
C LEU A 142 9.20 22.65 24.48
N GLY A 143 8.62 23.51 25.34
CA GLY A 143 8.56 24.97 25.18
C GLY A 143 7.61 25.51 24.10
N ASP A 144 7.16 26.76 24.29
CA ASP A 144 6.35 27.50 23.32
C ASP A 144 7.24 28.15 22.22
N ILE A 145 8.03 27.34 21.50
CA ILE A 145 8.95 27.85 20.47
C ILE A 145 8.20 28.08 19.15
N GLU A 146 7.78 29.34 18.94
CA GLU A 146 7.04 29.82 17.77
C GLU A 146 7.89 29.98 16.49
N ASN A 147 8.71 28.98 16.15
CA ASN A 147 9.46 28.99 14.88
C ASN A 147 8.62 28.40 13.74
N ASP A 148 8.51 29.14 12.63
CA ASP A 148 7.83 28.71 11.41
C ASP A 148 8.73 27.82 10.53
N LEU A 149 8.13 26.79 9.92
CA LEU A 149 8.67 26.05 8.79
C LEU A 149 7.85 26.40 7.53
N PRO A 150 8.46 26.74 6.38
CA PRO A 150 9.90 26.92 6.15
C PRO A 150 10.49 28.17 6.82
N TRP A 151 11.81 28.17 7.04
CA TRP A 151 12.48 29.23 7.82
C TRP A 151 12.65 30.58 7.09
N ASN A 152 12.82 30.56 5.76
CA ASN A 152 13.26 31.73 4.99
C ASN A 152 12.20 32.20 4.00
N LYS A 153 12.08 33.51 3.84
CA LYS A 153 11.26 34.17 2.80
C LYS A 153 12.13 34.71 1.67
N ILE A 154 11.64 34.58 0.44
CA ILE A 154 12.21 35.19 -0.77
C ILE A 154 12.13 36.72 -0.62
N GLN A 155 13.27 37.39 -0.52
CA GLN A 155 13.35 38.84 -0.28
C GLN A 155 14.72 39.39 -0.73
N PRO A 156 14.84 40.68 -1.10
CA PRO A 156 16.08 41.25 -1.64
C PRO A 156 17.19 41.49 -0.61
N LYS A 157 16.96 41.22 0.68
CA LYS A 157 17.95 41.34 1.77
C LYS A 157 18.39 39.95 2.24
N CYS A 158 19.66 39.83 2.60
CA CYS A 158 20.22 38.59 3.14
C CYS A 158 19.64 38.27 4.52
N THR A 159 19.10 37.07 4.72
CA THR A 159 18.51 36.65 6.00
C THR A 159 19.57 36.27 7.04
N VAL A 160 20.69 35.71 6.59
CA VAL A 160 21.74 35.11 7.43
C VAL A 160 22.38 36.05 8.47
N ARG A 161 23.02 35.44 9.48
CA ARG A 161 23.84 36.13 10.49
C ARG A 161 25.20 36.52 9.91
N PHE A 162 25.56 37.81 9.98
CA PHE A 162 26.87 38.30 9.52
C PHE A 162 28.02 37.57 10.25
N LYS A 163 29.01 37.10 9.48
CA LYS A 163 30.14 36.24 9.93
C LYS A 163 29.74 34.90 10.59
N GLY A 164 28.47 34.50 10.53
CA GLY A 164 28.05 33.12 10.81
C GLY A 164 28.39 32.19 9.64
N LEU A 165 28.28 30.87 9.86
CA LEU A 165 28.58 29.80 8.90
C LEU A 165 27.99 30.09 7.50
N GLU A 166 26.68 30.33 7.44
CA GLU A 166 25.91 30.69 6.23
C GLU A 166 26.43 31.93 5.49
N CYS A 167 26.97 32.91 6.22
CA CYS A 167 27.52 34.15 5.64
C CYS A 167 28.96 33.96 5.15
N LEU A 168 29.68 32.99 5.72
CA LEU A 168 30.99 32.57 5.24
C LEU A 168 30.89 31.69 3.99
N GLY A 169 29.77 30.99 3.78
CA GLY A 169 29.47 30.29 2.54
C GLY A 169 30.52 29.25 2.15
N GLY A 170 30.81 28.32 3.06
CA GLY A 170 31.78 27.24 2.87
C GLY A 170 33.26 27.61 3.08
N GLN A 171 33.59 28.89 3.29
CA GLN A 171 34.98 29.34 3.49
C GLN A 171 35.30 29.64 4.96
N LEU A 172 36.59 29.60 5.33
CA LEU A 172 37.07 30.09 6.62
C LEU A 172 37.11 31.63 6.63
N LEU A 173 36.99 32.25 7.82
CA LEU A 173 37.07 33.71 7.95
C LEU A 173 38.41 34.28 7.42
N ALA A 174 39.50 33.53 7.53
CA ALA A 174 40.82 33.90 7.02
C ALA A 174 40.93 33.94 5.48
N GLU A 175 40.03 33.23 4.76
CA GLU A 175 39.98 33.20 3.29
C GLU A 175 39.14 34.34 2.71
N LYS A 176 38.43 35.09 3.56
CA LYS A 176 37.65 36.27 3.15
C LYS A 176 38.54 37.47 2.89
N SER A 177 38.02 38.43 2.12
CA SER A 177 38.73 39.69 1.85
C SER A 177 39.12 40.41 3.14
N ALA A 178 40.24 41.14 3.13
CA ALA A 178 40.65 41.96 4.29
C ALA A 178 39.55 42.95 4.73
N THR A 179 38.78 43.47 3.77
CA THR A 179 37.61 44.33 4.03
C THR A 179 36.51 43.59 4.82
N TYR A 180 36.17 42.36 4.45
CA TYR A 180 35.20 41.53 5.18
C TYR A 180 35.73 41.16 6.58
N GLN A 181 37.01 40.79 6.69
CA GLN A 181 37.65 40.46 7.96
C GLN A 181 37.60 41.65 8.93
N GLY A 182 37.92 42.87 8.46
CA GLY A 182 37.88 44.09 9.26
C GLY A 182 36.49 44.67 9.54
N ALA A 183 35.46 44.31 8.77
CA ALA A 183 34.10 44.86 8.95
C ALA A 183 33.40 44.35 10.22
N THR A 184 32.71 45.24 10.94
CA THR A 184 31.98 44.93 12.18
C THR A 184 30.46 45.02 12.05
N ILE A 185 29.95 45.62 10.97
CA ILE A 185 28.52 45.86 10.73
C ILE A 185 28.08 45.33 9.37
N CYS A 186 26.82 44.91 9.24
CA CYS A 186 26.24 44.57 7.94
C CYS A 186 24.77 45.03 7.85
N ASN A 187 24.43 45.74 6.78
CA ASN A 187 23.09 46.23 6.46
C ASN A 187 22.24 45.21 5.66
N LYS A 188 22.80 44.01 5.41
CA LYS A 188 22.17 42.89 4.69
C LYS A 188 21.82 43.15 3.21
N SER A 189 22.35 44.21 2.59
CA SER A 189 22.15 44.51 1.16
C SER A 189 23.15 43.78 0.25
N GLN A 190 22.76 43.54 -1.01
CA GLN A 190 23.65 42.96 -2.02
C GLN A 190 24.88 43.86 -2.28
N GLN A 191 24.66 45.17 -2.36
CA GLN A 191 25.73 46.16 -2.58
C GLN A 191 26.83 46.05 -1.53
N GLN A 192 26.48 46.07 -0.24
CA GLN A 192 27.48 45.97 0.82
C GLN A 192 28.16 44.60 0.84
N CYS A 193 27.45 43.54 0.46
CA CYS A 193 28.05 42.21 0.32
C CYS A 193 29.09 42.17 -0.82
N ALA A 194 28.85 42.89 -1.92
CA ALA A 194 29.82 43.10 -3.00
C ALA A 194 31.00 43.99 -2.58
N GLU A 195 30.78 45.07 -1.82
CA GLU A 195 31.84 45.91 -1.23
C GLU A 195 32.80 45.10 -0.32
N TYR A 196 32.29 44.07 0.35
CA TYR A 196 33.09 43.13 1.14
C TYR A 196 33.67 41.96 0.32
N GLY A 197 33.42 41.89 -0.98
CA GLY A 197 33.89 40.80 -1.85
C GLY A 197 33.24 39.44 -1.52
N ASN A 198 32.05 39.44 -0.91
CA ASN A 198 31.34 38.26 -0.43
C ASN A 198 30.01 37.99 -1.18
N SER A 199 29.81 38.62 -2.35
CA SER A 199 28.59 38.51 -3.15
C SER A 199 28.18 37.07 -3.51
N LYS A 200 29.15 36.15 -3.61
CA LYS A 200 28.93 34.72 -3.84
C LYS A 200 28.23 33.98 -2.69
N ALA A 201 28.36 34.46 -1.45
CA ALA A 201 27.64 33.92 -0.28
C ALA A 201 26.43 34.78 0.10
N PHE A 202 25.92 35.60 -0.82
CA PHE A 202 24.69 36.36 -0.61
C PHE A 202 23.47 35.45 -0.79
N GLN A 203 22.64 35.34 0.25
CA GLN A 203 21.39 34.56 0.27
C GLN A 203 20.14 35.46 0.27
N GLY A 204 20.26 36.69 -0.21
CA GLY A 204 19.11 37.51 -0.59
C GLY A 204 18.81 37.32 -2.07
N GLU A 205 17.58 37.64 -2.46
CA GLU A 205 17.02 37.43 -3.80
C GLU A 205 16.74 38.78 -4.47
N PRO A 206 17.72 39.49 -5.05
CA PRO A 206 17.51 40.79 -5.66
C PRO A 206 17.15 40.64 -7.14
N PHE A 207 16.00 41.20 -7.53
CA PHE A 207 15.66 41.31 -8.96
C PHE A 207 16.69 42.15 -9.71
N GLN A 208 17.32 41.55 -10.73
CA GLN A 208 18.20 42.24 -11.68
C GLN A 208 17.60 42.15 -13.09
N ALA A 209 17.45 43.29 -13.76
CA ALA A 209 16.72 43.40 -15.01
C ALA A 209 17.63 43.16 -16.24
N VAL A 210 17.31 42.13 -17.01
CA VAL A 210 17.88 41.88 -18.35
C VAL A 210 16.91 42.43 -19.39
N SER A 211 17.40 43.12 -20.41
CA SER A 211 16.56 43.54 -21.55
C SER A 211 17.30 43.42 -22.87
N GLY A 212 16.54 43.20 -23.94
CA GLY A 212 17.09 42.95 -25.27
C GLY A 212 16.07 43.18 -26.37
N ASN A 213 16.48 42.95 -27.62
CA ASN A 213 15.69 43.21 -28.81
C ASN A 213 15.63 41.96 -29.69
N PHE A 214 14.45 41.70 -30.27
CA PHE A 214 14.24 40.60 -31.21
C PHE A 214 13.37 41.05 -32.40
N LYS A 215 13.10 40.15 -33.36
CA LYS A 215 12.42 40.47 -34.63
C LYS A 215 11.13 39.67 -34.81
N VAL A 216 9.99 40.37 -34.78
CA VAL A 216 8.66 39.79 -35.03
C VAL A 216 8.13 40.17 -36.41
N SER A 217 7.34 39.29 -37.03
CA SER A 217 6.60 39.60 -38.25
C SER A 217 5.23 40.18 -37.88
N ARG A 218 4.95 41.44 -38.23
CA ARG A 218 3.63 42.07 -38.03
C ARG A 218 3.05 42.53 -39.38
N ALA A 219 1.72 42.52 -39.49
CA ALA A 219 1.03 43.04 -40.66
C ALA A 219 1.32 44.54 -40.87
N ARG A 220 1.49 44.96 -42.13
CA ARG A 220 1.65 46.38 -42.47
C ARG A 220 0.31 47.11 -42.31
N GLY A 221 0.23 48.03 -41.36
CA GLY A 221 -0.95 48.88 -41.16
C GLY A 221 -1.12 49.97 -42.23
N GLY A 222 -2.36 50.45 -42.40
CA GLY A 222 -2.73 51.52 -43.34
C GLY A 222 -3.18 51.02 -44.72
N ALA A 223 -3.74 51.91 -45.54
CA ALA A 223 -4.38 51.57 -46.82
C ALA A 223 -3.45 50.84 -47.83
N GLY A 224 -2.14 51.13 -47.81
CA GLY A 224 -1.15 50.41 -48.62
C GLY A 224 -0.83 48.99 -48.13
N GLY A 225 -1.17 48.65 -46.89
CA GLY A 225 -0.96 47.32 -46.32
C GLY A 225 -1.91 46.26 -46.88
N ALA A 226 -3.19 46.60 -47.04
CA ALA A 226 -4.19 45.72 -47.65
C ALA A 226 -3.84 45.36 -49.10
N PHE A 227 -3.37 46.34 -49.89
CA PHE A 227 -2.96 46.13 -51.28
C PHE A 227 -1.73 45.22 -51.40
N LEU A 228 -0.74 45.37 -50.50
CA LEU A 228 0.45 44.50 -50.48
C LEU A 228 0.17 43.10 -49.91
N SER A 229 -0.82 42.96 -49.04
CA SER A 229 -1.29 41.65 -48.54
C SER A 229 -1.82 40.77 -49.69
N LEU A 230 -2.60 41.37 -50.60
CA LEU A 230 -3.14 40.71 -51.79
C LEU A 230 -2.04 40.24 -52.79
N LEU A 231 -0.82 40.73 -52.64
CA LEU A 231 0.37 40.36 -53.43
C LEU A 231 1.35 39.46 -52.65
N GLY A 232 0.96 38.92 -51.49
CA GLY A 232 1.80 38.06 -50.66
C GLY A 232 2.90 38.79 -49.87
N LEU A 233 2.88 40.13 -49.83
CA LEU A 233 3.90 41.00 -49.22
C LEU A 233 3.38 41.75 -47.97
N GLY A 234 2.33 41.21 -47.33
CA GLY A 234 1.58 41.88 -46.25
C GLY A 234 2.34 42.07 -44.92
N ASN A 235 3.36 41.25 -44.64
CA ASN A 235 4.07 41.25 -43.36
C ASN A 235 5.40 42.02 -43.41
N LYS A 236 5.77 42.68 -42.31
CA LYS A 236 7.06 43.37 -42.11
C LYS A 236 7.72 42.82 -40.84
N ARG A 237 9.04 42.59 -40.90
CA ARG A 237 9.86 42.38 -39.70
C ARG A 237 10.03 43.71 -38.93
N VAL A 238 9.55 43.73 -37.69
CA VAL A 238 9.61 44.86 -36.75
C VAL A 238 10.52 44.47 -35.59
N THR A 239 11.29 45.41 -35.02
CA THR A 239 11.99 45.17 -33.76
C THR A 239 10.99 45.23 -32.62
N ALA A 240 10.92 44.19 -31.80
CA ALA A 240 10.27 44.22 -30.50
C ALA A 240 11.35 44.19 -29.41
N GLN A 241 11.09 44.83 -28.27
CA GLN A 241 11.95 44.81 -27.10
C GLN A 241 11.34 43.87 -26.07
N TYR A 242 12.19 43.12 -25.36
CA TYR A 242 11.81 42.38 -24.16
C TYR A 242 12.54 42.92 -22.93
N SER A 243 11.97 42.67 -21.75
CA SER A 243 12.59 42.88 -20.44
C SER A 243 12.23 41.71 -19.54
N SER A 244 13.17 41.25 -18.72
CA SER A 244 12.89 40.25 -17.71
C SER A 244 11.88 40.76 -16.70
N GLN A 245 11.05 39.85 -16.20
CA GLN A 245 10.03 40.07 -15.20
C GLN A 245 10.40 39.29 -13.94
N GLN A 246 9.93 39.78 -12.79
CA GLN A 246 10.05 39.04 -11.54
C GLN A 246 8.89 38.04 -11.42
N GLY A 247 9.13 36.84 -10.88
CA GLY A 247 8.13 35.79 -10.67
C GLY A 247 7.03 36.09 -9.64
N GLY A 248 6.88 37.34 -9.18
CA GLY A 248 5.91 37.70 -8.13
C GLY A 248 6.17 37.05 -6.76
N SER A 249 7.38 36.52 -6.57
CA SER A 249 7.72 35.58 -5.49
C SER A 249 8.18 36.22 -4.19
N TYR A 250 8.34 37.55 -4.11
CA TYR A 250 8.68 38.22 -2.84
C TYR A 250 7.63 37.98 -1.76
N GLY A 251 8.11 37.66 -0.56
CA GLY A 251 7.26 37.34 0.60
C GLY A 251 6.77 35.90 0.65
N ARG A 252 6.86 35.13 -0.45
CA ARG A 252 6.69 33.67 -0.41
C ARG A 252 7.84 33.03 0.36
N TYR A 253 7.58 31.87 0.95
CA TYR A 253 8.60 31.07 1.62
C TYR A 253 9.46 30.31 0.61
N TRP A 254 10.72 30.09 0.94
CA TRP A 254 11.57 29.11 0.27
C TRP A 254 11.11 27.71 0.70
N PRO A 255 10.76 26.79 -0.22
CA PRO A 255 10.29 25.47 0.18
C PRO A 255 11.32 24.69 1.00
N LEU A 256 10.82 23.88 1.93
CA LEU A 256 11.59 22.98 2.78
C LEU A 256 10.95 21.60 2.74
N GLY A 257 11.76 20.54 2.74
CA GLY A 257 11.28 19.17 2.87
C GLY A 257 12.39 18.23 3.31
N LEU A 258 12.02 16.97 3.58
CA LEU A 258 12.93 15.86 3.86
C LEU A 258 12.42 14.59 3.15
N GLY A 259 13.28 13.56 3.05
CA GLY A 259 13.00 12.41 2.20
C GLY A 259 12.96 12.79 0.72
N ARG A 260 11.96 12.30 0.00
CA ARG A 260 11.73 12.54 -1.42
C ARG A 260 10.31 13.05 -1.65
N ALA A 261 10.17 14.22 -2.27
CA ALA A 261 8.87 14.78 -2.63
C ALA A 261 8.86 15.35 -4.05
N GLN A 262 7.69 15.37 -4.69
CA GLN A 262 7.47 16.16 -5.91
C GLN A 262 6.98 17.56 -5.52
N ILE A 263 7.57 18.60 -6.13
CA ILE A 263 7.15 19.99 -5.90
C ILE A 263 6.95 20.75 -7.23
N GLU A 264 6.05 21.73 -7.19
CA GLU A 264 6.07 22.86 -8.13
C GLU A 264 7.21 23.82 -7.75
N LEU A 265 8.00 24.23 -8.73
CA LEU A 265 9.14 25.12 -8.53
C LEU A 265 8.71 26.59 -8.56
N VAL A 266 9.28 27.40 -7.68
CA VAL A 266 8.91 28.82 -7.54
C VAL A 266 9.64 29.68 -8.58
N PRO A 267 8.96 30.33 -9.54
CA PRO A 267 9.63 31.23 -10.48
C PRO A 267 10.25 32.43 -9.75
N LEU A 268 11.53 32.71 -10.02
CA LEU A 268 12.27 33.82 -9.41
C LEU A 268 12.39 34.99 -10.38
N LEU A 269 12.99 34.72 -11.54
CA LEU A 269 13.32 35.67 -12.60
C LEU A 269 13.06 34.99 -13.94
N TYR A 270 12.39 35.66 -14.88
CA TYR A 270 12.17 35.12 -16.22
C TYR A 270 12.15 36.20 -17.28
N ALA A 271 12.44 35.84 -18.52
CA ALA A 271 12.45 36.70 -19.68
C ALA A 271 11.84 35.97 -20.88
N ASP A 272 10.68 36.44 -21.30
CA ASP A 272 10.06 36.08 -22.57
C ASP A 272 10.75 36.86 -23.70
N THR A 273 11.38 36.13 -24.63
CA THR A 273 12.10 36.66 -25.80
C THR A 273 11.26 36.58 -27.08
N GLY A 274 9.95 36.32 -26.95
CA GLY A 274 9.00 36.05 -28.02
C GLY A 274 8.96 34.57 -28.40
N GLN A 275 10.05 34.02 -28.92
CA GLN A 275 10.06 32.60 -29.30
C GLN A 275 10.30 31.67 -28.10
N TYR A 276 11.10 32.11 -27.13
CA TYR A 276 11.49 31.32 -25.98
C TYR A 276 11.31 32.10 -24.69
N LEU A 277 10.89 31.41 -23.64
CA LEU A 277 10.95 31.93 -22.28
C LEU A 277 12.15 31.30 -21.57
N ALA A 278 13.09 32.14 -21.16
CA ALA A 278 14.23 31.77 -20.33
C ALA A 278 13.93 32.18 -18.89
N GLY A 279 14.19 31.32 -17.91
CA GLY A 279 13.91 31.62 -16.50
C GLY A 279 14.83 30.91 -15.51
N GLN A 280 14.75 31.37 -14.27
CA GLN A 280 15.33 30.76 -13.08
C GLN A 280 14.18 30.43 -12.12
N TRP A 281 14.08 29.16 -11.68
CA TRP A 281 13.08 28.69 -10.73
C TRP A 281 13.76 28.11 -9.49
N GLY A 282 13.34 28.55 -8.31
CA GLY A 282 13.80 28.05 -7.02
C GLY A 282 13.11 26.75 -6.63
N ILE A 283 13.88 25.84 -6.05
CA ILE A 283 13.43 24.54 -5.54
C ILE A 283 13.25 24.61 -4.03
N GLY A 284 14.31 24.90 -3.27
CA GLY A 284 14.30 24.80 -1.82
C GLY A 284 15.62 25.17 -1.16
N GLU A 285 15.67 25.09 0.18
CA GLU A 285 16.84 25.46 0.98
C GLU A 285 17.82 24.30 1.22
N GLY A 286 19.12 24.61 1.19
CA GLY A 286 20.21 23.68 1.45
C GLY A 286 20.71 22.92 0.23
N ALA A 287 21.79 22.15 0.42
CA ALA A 287 22.37 21.28 -0.59
C ALA A 287 21.50 20.02 -0.78
N LEU A 288 20.64 20.05 -1.79
CA LEU A 288 19.74 18.97 -2.19
C LEU A 288 20.53 17.75 -2.65
N GLN A 289 20.10 16.55 -2.28
CA GLN A 289 20.75 15.31 -2.71
C GLN A 289 20.57 15.04 -4.22
N ALA A 290 19.37 15.26 -4.77
CA ALA A 290 19.13 15.10 -6.21
C ALA A 290 17.93 15.91 -6.72
N ILE A 291 17.99 16.30 -8.00
CA ILE A 291 16.90 16.93 -8.75
C ILE A 291 16.54 16.00 -9.91
N LEU A 292 15.33 15.42 -9.89
CA LEU A 292 14.90 14.35 -10.79
C LEU A 292 13.59 14.69 -11.50
N ASN A 293 13.39 14.11 -12.69
CA ASN A 293 12.18 14.27 -13.52
C ASN A 293 11.66 15.73 -13.62
N LEU A 294 12.57 16.69 -13.76
CA LEU A 294 12.21 18.08 -14.04
C LEU A 294 11.47 18.15 -15.38
N ARG A 295 10.27 18.74 -15.37
CA ARG A 295 9.39 18.85 -16.54
C ARG A 295 8.55 20.12 -16.50
N ASN A 296 8.18 20.61 -17.68
CA ASN A 296 7.09 21.57 -17.82
C ASN A 296 5.74 20.83 -17.71
N VAL A 297 4.75 21.45 -17.06
CA VAL A 297 3.35 20.97 -17.02
C VAL A 297 2.34 22.01 -17.52
N SER A 298 2.79 23.22 -17.89
CA SER A 298 1.93 24.24 -18.50
C SER A 298 1.70 23.97 -19.99
N ALA A 299 0.43 23.97 -20.41
CA ALA A 299 0.04 23.93 -21.82
C ALA A 299 0.48 25.20 -22.58
N GLY A 300 0.67 25.09 -23.90
CA GLY A 300 1.16 26.18 -24.76
C GLY A 300 2.70 26.32 -24.81
N TRP A 301 3.41 25.46 -24.07
CA TRP A 301 4.85 25.43 -23.95
C TRP A 301 5.39 24.03 -24.26
N ALA A 302 6.59 23.96 -24.84
CA ALA A 302 7.24 22.71 -25.19
C ALA A 302 7.53 21.84 -23.95
N ASN A 303 7.35 20.52 -24.10
CA ASN A 303 7.71 19.52 -23.09
C ASN A 303 9.24 19.31 -22.96
N SER A 304 10.04 19.90 -23.86
CA SER A 304 11.49 19.78 -23.89
C SER A 304 12.19 21.13 -23.71
N PHE A 305 13.18 21.15 -22.81
CA PHE A 305 14.04 22.30 -22.58
C PHE A 305 15.05 22.47 -23.74
N GLN A 306 15.18 23.69 -24.24
CA GLN A 306 16.19 24.09 -25.25
C GLN A 306 17.57 24.31 -24.61
N ALA A 307 17.57 24.74 -23.35
CA ALA A 307 18.71 24.76 -22.47
C ALA A 307 18.22 24.46 -21.06
N LEU A 308 18.99 23.70 -20.28
CA LEU A 308 18.73 23.38 -18.89
C LEU A 308 20.05 23.35 -18.11
N ALA A 309 20.08 24.02 -16.97
CA ALA A 309 21.08 23.86 -15.92
C ALA A 309 20.39 23.62 -14.58
N THR A 310 21.00 22.82 -13.71
CA THR A 310 20.46 22.44 -12.40
C THR A 310 21.50 22.66 -11.32
N HIS A 311 21.13 23.37 -10.27
CA HIS A 311 22.01 23.78 -9.18
C HIS A 311 21.45 23.23 -7.87
N ARG A 312 22.21 22.37 -7.19
CA ARG A 312 21.72 21.62 -6.02
C ARG A 312 21.57 22.46 -4.76
N GLY A 313 21.99 23.73 -4.74
CA GLY A 313 21.95 24.55 -3.53
C GLY A 313 23.21 24.43 -2.69
N GLU A 314 24.36 24.27 -3.33
CA GLU A 314 25.65 24.46 -2.68
C GLU A 314 25.85 25.95 -2.33
N TYR A 315 26.91 26.30 -1.61
CA TYR A 315 27.29 27.71 -1.44
C TYR A 315 27.81 28.30 -2.75
N GLY A 316 27.52 29.57 -3.07
CA GLY A 316 27.86 30.17 -4.38
C GLY A 316 29.36 30.37 -4.67
N TYR A 317 30.25 29.94 -3.78
CA TYR A 317 31.68 29.76 -4.08
C TYR A 317 31.96 28.45 -4.81
N ASP A 318 31.09 27.45 -4.67
CA ASP A 318 31.15 26.20 -5.41
C ASP A 318 30.88 26.42 -6.91
N PRO A 319 31.67 25.79 -7.82
CA PRO A 319 31.45 25.91 -9.26
C PRO A 319 30.09 25.40 -9.74
N GLU A 320 29.49 24.38 -9.08
CA GLU A 320 28.21 23.79 -9.48
C GLU A 320 27.02 24.70 -9.18
N GLN A 321 27.18 25.70 -8.31
CA GLN A 321 26.17 26.70 -7.97
C GLN A 321 26.21 27.94 -8.88
N ALA A 322 27.25 28.08 -9.73
CA ALA A 322 27.41 29.25 -10.58
C ALA A 322 26.37 29.28 -11.74
N PRO A 323 25.71 30.42 -11.99
CA PRO A 323 24.61 30.49 -12.95
C PRO A 323 25.05 30.30 -14.41
N GLN A 324 24.29 29.52 -15.18
CA GLN A 324 24.60 29.08 -16.54
C GLN A 324 23.49 29.44 -17.55
N GLY A 325 23.91 29.94 -18.72
CA GLY A 325 23.01 30.24 -19.82
C GLY A 325 22.57 31.71 -19.86
N PHE A 326 21.26 31.96 -19.93
CA PHE A 326 20.71 33.27 -20.26
C PHE A 326 21.01 34.34 -19.18
N PHE A 327 20.96 33.96 -17.90
CA PHE A 327 21.14 34.90 -16.78
C PHE A 327 22.55 34.92 -16.16
N THR A 328 23.53 34.18 -16.71
CA THR A 328 24.93 34.19 -16.22
C THR A 328 25.51 35.60 -16.03
N SER A 329 25.11 36.56 -16.87
CA SER A 329 25.53 37.97 -16.77
C SER A 329 25.11 38.67 -15.47
N GLN A 330 24.07 38.20 -14.78
CA GLN A 330 23.54 38.78 -13.55
C GLN A 330 24.27 38.26 -12.30
N GLN A 331 25.03 37.17 -12.41
CA GLN A 331 25.78 36.56 -11.30
C GLN A 331 24.92 36.31 -10.04
N LEU A 332 23.66 35.89 -10.24
CA LEU A 332 22.77 35.45 -9.18
C LEU A 332 23.09 33.98 -8.84
N TYR A 333 23.82 33.77 -7.74
CA TYR A 333 24.26 32.44 -7.31
C TYR A 333 23.22 31.70 -6.44
N HIS A 334 22.17 32.38 -5.96
CA HIS A 334 21.16 31.82 -5.03
C HIS A 334 21.81 30.95 -3.94
N SER A 335 22.80 31.50 -3.22
CA SER A 335 23.72 30.69 -2.42
C SER A 335 22.97 29.88 -1.36
N HIS A 336 23.30 28.59 -1.24
CA HIS A 336 22.64 27.63 -0.34
C HIS A 336 21.15 27.42 -0.63
N LYS A 337 20.72 27.64 -1.89
CA LYS A 337 19.35 27.40 -2.39
C LYS A 337 19.40 26.60 -3.69
N GLY A 338 18.65 25.50 -3.76
CA GLY A 338 18.49 24.75 -5.00
C GLY A 338 17.69 25.55 -6.02
N TYR A 339 18.15 25.61 -7.27
CA TYR A 339 17.46 26.28 -8.38
C TYR A 339 17.76 25.61 -9.73
N VAL A 340 16.93 25.90 -10.73
CA VAL A 340 17.15 25.48 -12.12
C VAL A 340 17.08 26.68 -13.06
N GLU A 341 17.88 26.66 -14.11
CA GLU A 341 17.79 27.60 -15.22
C GLU A 341 17.29 26.86 -16.45
N ALA A 342 16.16 27.28 -17.02
CA ALA A 342 15.57 26.60 -18.16
C ALA A 342 15.19 27.59 -19.26
N THR A 343 15.35 27.18 -20.52
CA THR A 343 14.84 27.89 -21.70
C THR A 343 13.85 27.00 -22.43
N ILE A 344 12.62 27.47 -22.59
CA ILE A 344 11.48 26.69 -23.10
C ILE A 344 10.95 27.37 -24.37
N LEU A 345 10.60 26.59 -25.39
CA LEU A 345 9.98 27.08 -26.63
C LEU A 345 8.47 27.24 -26.41
N GLY A 346 7.90 28.38 -26.81
CA GLY A 346 6.44 28.62 -26.78
C GLY A 346 5.78 28.36 -28.14
N ASP A 347 4.48 28.03 -28.14
CA ASP A 347 3.72 27.72 -29.36
C ASP A 347 3.36 28.96 -30.21
N ASN A 348 3.39 30.17 -29.64
CA ASN A 348 3.05 31.42 -30.32
C ASN A 348 4.01 32.56 -29.94
N PRO A 349 4.66 33.26 -30.90
CA PRO A 349 5.67 34.27 -30.60
C PRO A 349 5.10 35.67 -30.33
N ASP A 350 4.33 35.81 -29.25
CA ASP A 350 3.89 37.10 -28.70
C ASP A 350 4.80 37.56 -27.53
N THR A 351 4.49 38.67 -26.86
CA THR A 351 5.33 39.18 -25.75
C THR A 351 4.52 39.46 -24.51
N GLY A 352 4.98 38.95 -23.37
CA GLY A 352 4.43 39.21 -22.05
C GLY A 352 3.79 37.99 -21.38
N ASP A 353 4.05 36.78 -21.88
CA ASP A 353 3.53 35.56 -21.25
C ASP A 353 4.14 35.33 -19.86
N VAL A 354 3.35 34.69 -18.98
CA VAL A 354 3.78 34.34 -17.62
C VAL A 354 4.73 33.14 -17.64
N ALA A 355 5.58 33.05 -16.61
CA ALA A 355 6.46 31.89 -16.45
C ALA A 355 5.65 30.58 -16.37
N PRO A 356 6.03 29.53 -17.14
CA PRO A 356 5.40 28.22 -17.01
C PRO A 356 5.71 27.58 -15.65
N THR A 357 4.76 26.74 -15.21
CA THR A 357 4.90 25.87 -14.05
C THR A 357 5.85 24.72 -14.40
N LEU A 358 6.94 24.64 -13.65
CA LEU A 358 7.86 23.52 -13.68
C LEU A 358 7.65 22.64 -12.45
N VAL A 359 7.78 21.33 -12.63
CA VAL A 359 7.63 20.33 -11.58
C VAL A 359 8.86 19.43 -11.58
N ALA A 360 9.37 19.08 -10.41
CA ALA A 360 10.46 18.12 -10.24
C ALA A 360 10.27 17.26 -8.98
N THR A 361 10.85 16.06 -9.00
CA THR A 361 10.99 15.21 -7.83
C THR A 361 12.36 15.48 -7.20
N ILE A 362 12.36 15.84 -5.93
CA ILE A 362 13.53 16.27 -5.18
C ILE A 362 13.86 15.21 -4.13
N LEU A 363 15.12 14.76 -4.09
CA LEU A 363 15.68 14.18 -2.87
C LEU A 363 16.28 15.35 -2.11
N TRP A 364 15.75 15.60 -0.92
CA TRP A 364 16.06 16.76 -0.09
C TRP A 364 17.48 16.70 0.50
N ILE A 365 17.77 17.63 1.42
CA ILE A 365 19.06 17.72 2.10
C ILE A 365 19.43 16.43 2.83
N LYS A 366 20.73 16.22 3.03
CA LYS A 366 21.22 15.26 4.02
C LYS A 366 20.96 15.78 5.43
N ILE A 367 20.77 14.87 6.37
CA ILE A 367 20.54 15.15 7.78
C ILE A 367 21.42 14.27 8.66
N PRO A 368 21.55 14.58 9.97
CA PRO A 368 22.12 13.66 10.94
C PRO A 368 21.33 12.34 11.00
N THR A 369 22.04 11.22 10.81
CA THR A 369 21.49 9.86 10.76
C THR A 369 22.11 8.96 11.82
N TRP A 370 21.38 7.92 12.21
CA TRP A 370 21.79 6.95 13.22
C TRP A 370 22.96 6.08 12.73
N ASP A 371 24.06 6.08 13.51
CA ASP A 371 25.29 5.32 13.21
C ASP A 371 25.35 3.95 13.91
N GLY A 372 24.32 3.60 14.68
CA GLY A 372 24.32 2.43 15.58
C GLY A 372 24.53 2.77 17.06
N SER A 373 24.91 4.02 17.37
CA SER A 373 25.18 4.50 18.74
C SER A 373 24.76 5.95 18.99
N SER A 374 24.76 6.79 17.96
CA SER A 374 24.39 8.21 18.03
C SER A 374 23.86 8.71 16.68
N PHE A 375 23.30 9.93 16.65
CA PHE A 375 22.94 10.62 15.40
C PHE A 375 24.13 11.45 14.88
N SER A 376 25.29 10.83 14.66
CA SER A 376 26.51 11.50 14.17
C SER A 376 26.83 11.25 12.69
N GLY A 377 26.18 10.26 12.06
CA GLY A 377 26.27 10.05 10.62
C GLY A 377 25.60 11.18 9.83
N GLU A 378 25.96 11.36 8.57
CA GLU A 378 25.33 12.36 7.69
C GLU A 378 24.91 11.72 6.36
N ASN A 379 23.62 11.63 6.10
CA ASN A 379 23.09 10.92 4.93
C ASN A 379 21.72 11.47 4.49
N TRP A 380 21.29 11.12 3.28
CA TRP A 380 19.88 11.27 2.91
C TRP A 380 19.07 10.15 3.57
N SER A 381 17.89 10.48 4.07
CA SER A 381 16.99 9.54 4.74
C SER A 381 15.54 9.84 4.42
N ASP A 382 14.72 8.78 4.47
CA ASP A 382 13.27 8.74 4.45
C ASP A 382 12.69 8.22 5.78
N ASP A 383 13.50 8.21 6.85
CA ASP A 383 13.10 7.74 8.19
C ASP A 383 12.51 8.87 9.04
N ALA A 384 11.30 8.65 9.56
CA ALA A 384 10.57 9.64 10.34
C ALA A 384 11.27 10.02 11.67
N VAL A 385 12.05 9.10 12.25
CA VAL A 385 12.77 9.33 13.51
C VAL A 385 13.95 10.27 13.29
N GLU A 386 14.69 10.10 12.20
CA GLU A 386 15.79 11.00 11.81
C GLU A 386 15.26 12.38 11.43
N HIS A 387 14.14 12.45 10.69
CA HIS A 387 13.45 13.70 10.37
C HIS A 387 13.07 14.47 11.64
N LEU A 388 12.46 13.78 12.61
CA LEU A 388 12.07 14.37 13.88
C LEU A 388 13.30 14.80 14.69
N ARG A 389 14.30 13.93 14.84
CA ARG A 389 15.54 14.21 15.60
C ARG A 389 16.32 15.40 15.04
N PHE A 390 16.32 15.57 13.72
CA PHE A 390 16.83 16.76 13.05
C PHE A 390 15.99 18.01 13.38
N LEU A 391 14.66 17.97 13.16
CA LEU A 391 13.78 19.12 13.42
C LEU A 391 13.71 19.54 14.90
N LEU A 392 13.90 18.61 15.83
CA LEU A 392 14.04 18.94 17.26
C LEU A 392 15.30 19.77 17.51
N THR A 393 16.43 19.43 16.88
CA THR A 393 17.74 19.99 17.24
C THR A 393 18.27 21.09 16.32
N GLU A 394 17.70 21.25 15.12
CA GLU A 394 18.02 22.33 14.17
C GLU A 394 17.80 23.72 14.81
N PRO A 395 18.82 24.61 14.86
CA PRO A 395 18.74 25.92 15.51
C PRO A 395 17.69 26.90 14.95
N ARG A 396 17.24 26.71 13.71
CA ARG A 396 16.12 27.46 13.09
C ARG A 396 14.75 26.85 13.37
N SER A 397 14.71 25.61 13.88
CA SER A 397 13.53 24.86 14.30
C SER A 397 13.40 24.91 15.83
N LEU A 398 13.20 23.81 16.56
CA LEU A 398 13.02 23.87 18.02
C LEU A 398 14.34 24.12 18.79
N ASN A 399 15.52 24.02 18.16
CA ASN A 399 16.83 24.25 18.79
C ASN A 399 17.00 23.50 20.13
N TYR A 400 16.42 22.30 20.22
CA TYR A 400 16.52 21.44 21.41
C TYR A 400 17.94 20.94 21.57
N ASN A 401 18.43 20.90 22.81
CA ASN A 401 19.79 20.46 23.08
C ASN A 401 19.88 18.93 22.92
N ALA A 402 20.66 18.47 21.95
CA ALA A 402 20.87 17.04 21.66
C ALA A 402 21.27 16.20 22.88
N ALA A 403 21.98 16.76 23.87
CA ALA A 403 22.36 16.03 25.09
C ALA A 403 21.14 15.60 25.93
N TRP A 404 20.01 16.28 25.76
CA TRP A 404 18.72 16.01 26.41
C TRP A 404 17.81 15.08 25.61
N ILE A 405 18.28 14.51 24.49
CA ILE A 405 17.56 13.46 23.77
C ILE A 405 18.19 12.11 24.14
N ASP A 406 17.33 11.11 24.31
CA ASP A 406 17.72 9.72 24.44
C ASP A 406 17.91 9.11 23.05
N ASP A 407 19.13 9.27 22.52
CA ASP A 407 19.49 8.78 21.19
C ASP A 407 19.39 7.25 21.08
N VAL A 408 19.52 6.49 22.19
CA VAL A 408 19.36 5.03 22.18
C VAL A 408 17.90 4.64 22.00
N ALA A 409 16.99 5.25 22.77
CA ALA A 409 15.54 5.04 22.62
C ALA A 409 15.02 5.47 21.23
N ALA A 410 15.62 6.51 20.65
CA ALA A 410 15.36 6.91 19.27
C ALA A 410 15.88 5.86 18.26
N GLY A 411 17.09 5.32 18.45
CA GLY A 411 17.63 4.21 17.64
C GLY A 411 16.78 2.93 17.66
N GLU A 412 16.23 2.56 18.83
CA GLU A 412 15.26 1.44 18.98
C GLU A 412 13.92 1.68 18.26
N THR A 413 13.53 2.95 18.13
CA THR A 413 12.30 3.38 17.43
C THR A 413 12.54 3.41 15.93
N LEU A 414 13.72 3.84 15.49
CA LEU A 414 14.18 3.81 14.10
C LEU A 414 14.28 2.36 13.59
N ALA A 415 14.88 1.46 14.37
CA ALA A 415 14.98 0.05 14.01
C ALA A 415 13.60 -0.58 13.72
N TYR A 416 12.58 -0.23 14.53
CA TYR A 416 11.19 -0.67 14.31
C TYR A 416 10.53 -0.03 13.08
N CYS A 417 10.82 1.25 12.77
CA CYS A 417 10.38 1.88 11.53
C CYS A 417 10.97 1.20 10.28
N GLN A 418 12.17 0.62 10.41
CA GLN A 418 12.90 -0.06 9.33
C GLN A 418 12.66 -1.57 9.27
N GLU A 419 11.83 -2.14 10.16
CA GLU A 419 11.45 -3.56 10.09
C GLU A 419 10.85 -3.90 8.72
N PRO A 420 11.25 -5.04 8.12
CA PRO A 420 10.79 -5.42 6.80
C PRO A 420 9.35 -5.94 6.86
N MET A 421 8.51 -5.37 6.01
CA MET A 421 7.12 -5.76 5.80
C MET A 421 6.97 -6.34 4.39
N ILE A 422 6.14 -7.36 4.24
CA ILE A 422 5.68 -7.83 2.94
C ILE A 422 4.54 -6.92 2.44
N ASP A 423 4.59 -6.52 1.16
CA ASP A 423 3.57 -5.72 0.50
C ASP A 423 3.09 -6.47 -0.75
N GLN A 424 1.86 -6.95 -0.69
CA GLN A 424 1.19 -7.68 -1.78
C GLN A 424 0.02 -6.87 -2.36
N THR A 425 -0.13 -5.60 -1.95
CA THR A 425 -1.34 -4.81 -2.21
C THR A 425 -1.55 -4.45 -3.69
N GLY A 426 -0.51 -4.58 -4.51
CA GLY A 426 -0.46 -3.93 -5.83
C GLY A 426 -0.33 -2.39 -5.74
N GLY A 427 -0.12 -1.80 -4.56
CA GLY A 427 -0.04 -0.35 -4.40
C GLY A 427 1.14 0.30 -5.15
N GLU A 428 2.25 -0.42 -5.33
CA GLU A 428 3.36 0.01 -6.19
C GLU A 428 3.06 -0.23 -7.70
N ASP A 429 2.20 -1.22 -7.98
CA ASP A 429 1.48 -1.71 -9.18
C ASP A 429 0.67 -0.72 -10.06
N VAL A 430 1.21 0.40 -10.56
CA VAL A 430 0.46 1.26 -11.50
C VAL A 430 0.63 0.86 -12.98
N TYR A 431 -0.50 0.79 -13.70
CA TYR A 431 -0.60 0.58 -15.16
C TYR A 431 -1.45 1.69 -15.77
N VAL A 432 -1.04 2.24 -16.91
CA VAL A 432 -1.70 3.37 -17.60
C VAL A 432 -1.78 3.08 -19.10
N SER A 433 -2.79 3.62 -19.80
CA SER A 433 -2.90 3.57 -21.27
C SER A 433 -2.73 4.95 -21.89
N THR A 434 -1.89 5.10 -22.93
CA THR A 434 -1.70 6.40 -23.61
C THR A 434 -2.59 6.60 -24.84
N ALA A 435 -3.51 7.57 -24.73
CA ALA A 435 -3.84 8.51 -25.80
C ALA A 435 -3.72 9.91 -25.16
N ALA A 436 -2.80 10.79 -25.55
CA ALA A 436 -2.40 11.15 -26.90
C ALA A 436 -0.91 11.56 -27.01
N GLY A 437 -0.40 11.71 -28.23
CA GLY A 437 0.83 12.49 -28.52
C GLY A 437 1.77 11.85 -29.52
N THR A 438 2.35 10.71 -29.17
CA THR A 438 3.28 9.96 -30.04
C THR A 438 3.05 8.45 -29.84
N PRO A 439 2.71 7.68 -30.90
CA PRO A 439 2.55 6.24 -30.79
C PRO A 439 3.90 5.52 -30.60
N GLY A 440 4.31 5.32 -29.34
CA GLY A 440 5.49 4.55 -28.95
C GLY A 440 6.28 5.16 -27.79
N THR A 441 6.82 4.29 -26.93
CA THR A 441 7.84 4.54 -25.88
C THR A 441 7.49 5.48 -24.71
N ASP A 442 6.96 4.85 -23.65
CA ASP A 442 7.35 5.01 -22.23
C ASP A 442 6.38 5.74 -21.28
N TYR A 443 6.08 5.07 -20.15
CA TYR A 443 5.28 5.59 -19.05
C TYR A 443 6.18 5.93 -17.87
N LYS A 444 6.03 7.12 -17.29
CA LYS A 444 6.70 7.48 -16.04
C LYS A 444 5.89 6.92 -14.88
N ARG A 445 6.50 6.04 -14.11
CA ARG A 445 5.89 5.47 -12.92
C ARG A 445 6.86 5.62 -11.77
N TYR A 446 6.38 6.26 -10.72
CA TYR A 446 7.13 6.30 -9.49
C TYR A 446 6.84 5.02 -8.67
N ARG A 447 7.77 4.68 -7.80
CA ARG A 447 7.53 3.79 -6.66
C ARG A 447 7.69 4.60 -5.39
N SER A 448 7.03 4.22 -4.30
CA SER A 448 7.25 4.88 -3.01
C SER A 448 8.65 4.61 -2.46
N THR A 449 9.13 5.44 -1.52
CA THR A 449 10.42 5.15 -0.87
C THR A 449 10.27 4.03 0.17
N GLY A 450 11.42 3.54 0.66
CA GLY A 450 11.48 2.50 1.67
C GLY A 450 11.33 1.09 1.12
N LEU A 451 11.34 0.88 -0.20
CA LEU A 451 11.48 -0.45 -0.78
C LEU A 451 12.84 -1.05 -0.41
N LEU A 452 12.81 -2.26 0.14
CA LEU A 452 13.98 -3.04 0.53
C LEU A 452 14.32 -3.99 -0.63
N ASP A 453 14.98 -3.43 -1.65
CA ASP A 453 15.33 -4.13 -2.88
C ASP A 453 16.84 -4.23 -3.11
N ARG A 454 17.25 -4.82 -4.24
CA ARG A 454 18.67 -4.94 -4.60
C ARG A 454 19.38 -3.59 -4.72
N TYR A 455 18.71 -2.52 -5.14
CA TYR A 455 19.33 -1.21 -5.29
C TYR A 455 19.55 -0.53 -3.93
N TYR A 456 18.60 -0.68 -3.00
CA TYR A 456 18.80 -0.32 -1.60
C TYR A 456 20.04 -1.02 -1.03
N PHE A 457 20.15 -2.34 -1.14
CA PHE A 457 21.30 -3.08 -0.61
C PHE A 457 22.62 -2.79 -1.34
N ARG A 458 22.60 -2.46 -2.64
CA ARG A 458 23.80 -1.97 -3.34
C ARG A 458 24.30 -0.64 -2.78
N LYS A 459 23.42 0.27 -2.36
CA LYS A 459 23.80 1.52 -1.69
C LYS A 459 24.35 1.25 -0.29
N VAL A 460 23.71 0.38 0.50
CA VAL A 460 24.18 -0.04 1.83
C VAL A 460 25.56 -0.71 1.77
N LEU A 461 25.84 -1.50 0.73
CA LEU A 461 27.15 -2.15 0.50
C LEU A 461 28.20 -1.23 -0.15
N GLY A 462 27.89 0.04 -0.42
CA GLY A 462 28.81 0.97 -1.09
C GLY A 462 29.11 0.64 -2.56
N LEU A 463 28.33 -0.26 -3.18
CA LEU A 463 28.47 -0.67 -4.59
C LEU A 463 27.91 0.35 -5.59
N THR A 464 27.24 1.40 -5.09
CA THR A 464 26.79 2.54 -5.88
C THR A 464 26.70 3.80 -5.00
N THR A 465 26.88 4.96 -5.63
CA THR A 465 26.67 6.27 -4.98
C THR A 465 25.20 6.70 -5.00
N GLN A 466 24.39 6.20 -5.94
CA GLN A 466 22.98 6.54 -6.11
C GLN A 466 22.10 5.87 -5.04
N TYR A 467 21.04 6.55 -4.60
CA TYR A 467 20.02 5.97 -3.71
C TYR A 467 18.97 5.20 -4.53
N SER A 468 18.31 4.21 -3.92
CA SER A 468 17.15 3.51 -4.54
C SER A 468 16.07 4.51 -4.95
N ALA A 469 15.79 5.48 -4.08
CA ALA A 469 14.83 6.57 -4.27
C ALA A 469 15.06 7.41 -5.55
N GLU A 470 16.28 7.42 -6.12
CA GLU A 470 16.54 8.04 -7.43
C GLU A 470 16.05 7.17 -8.61
N ARG A 471 16.18 5.85 -8.49
CA ARG A 471 15.81 4.87 -9.52
C ARG A 471 14.32 4.58 -9.54
N GLU A 472 13.66 4.75 -8.41
CA GLU A 472 12.20 4.70 -8.25
C GLU A 472 11.44 5.79 -9.03
N VAL A 473 12.14 6.64 -9.80
CA VAL A 473 11.61 7.67 -10.72
C VAL A 473 11.63 7.20 -12.20
N ALA A 474 12.06 5.96 -12.48
CA ALA A 474 12.31 5.46 -13.82
C ALA A 474 11.06 4.97 -14.59
N TYR A 475 11.23 4.69 -15.89
CA TYR A 475 10.15 4.30 -16.79
C TYR A 475 9.76 2.83 -16.67
N ASN A 476 8.46 2.55 -16.72
CA ASN A 476 7.93 1.22 -17.03
C ASN A 476 7.38 1.20 -18.46
N THR A 477 7.84 0.25 -19.27
CA THR A 477 7.47 0.14 -20.69
C THR A 477 6.31 -0.82 -20.88
N TYR A 478 5.07 -0.31 -20.95
CA TYR A 478 3.94 -1.12 -21.40
C TYR A 478 4.01 -1.33 -22.92
N ASN A 479 4.09 -2.59 -23.34
CA ASN A 479 4.11 -3.00 -24.73
C ASN A 479 2.70 -3.45 -25.16
N PRO A 480 1.95 -2.66 -25.95
CA PRO A 480 0.59 -3.03 -26.38
C PRO A 480 0.53 -4.26 -27.29
N ALA A 481 1.65 -4.69 -27.89
CA ALA A 481 1.70 -5.92 -28.69
C ALA A 481 1.81 -7.20 -27.84
N ASN A 482 2.26 -7.08 -26.58
CA ASN A 482 2.30 -8.15 -25.59
C ASN A 482 1.65 -7.61 -24.30
N ALA A 483 0.33 -7.45 -24.30
CA ALA A 483 -0.41 -7.12 -23.10
C ALA A 483 -0.24 -8.25 -22.07
N VAL A 484 0.53 -7.99 -21.02
CA VAL A 484 0.72 -8.91 -19.89
C VAL A 484 -0.40 -8.63 -18.90
N THR A 485 -1.19 -9.63 -18.52
CA THR A 485 -2.09 -9.53 -17.36
C THR A 485 -1.21 -9.26 -16.13
N PRO A 486 -1.35 -8.10 -15.46
CA PRO A 486 -0.45 -7.75 -14.38
C PRO A 486 -0.74 -8.60 -13.14
N THR A 487 0.13 -9.57 -12.87
CA THR A 487 0.16 -10.22 -11.56
C THR A 487 0.62 -9.21 -10.51
N LEU A 488 -0.05 -9.18 -9.35
CA LEU A 488 0.33 -8.33 -8.22
C LEU A 488 1.79 -8.61 -7.84
N GLY A 489 2.64 -7.58 -7.87
CA GLY A 489 4.02 -7.70 -7.41
C GLY A 489 4.09 -7.87 -5.90
N THR A 490 4.83 -8.89 -5.43
CA THR A 490 5.24 -8.94 -4.03
C THR A 490 6.48 -8.06 -3.84
N TYR A 491 6.36 -7.04 -3.01
CA TYR A 491 7.44 -6.15 -2.64
C TYR A 491 7.78 -6.30 -1.15
N TYR A 492 9.00 -5.90 -0.78
CA TYR A 492 9.43 -5.81 0.61
C TYR A 492 9.75 -4.35 0.93
N ARG A 493 9.34 -3.87 2.09
CA ARG A 493 9.44 -2.44 2.44
C ARG A 493 9.65 -2.21 3.93
N LYS A 494 10.16 -1.03 4.29
CA LYS A 494 10.20 -0.55 5.68
C LYS A 494 8.78 -0.42 6.25
N ARG A 495 8.63 -0.65 7.57
CA ARG A 495 7.36 -0.48 8.31
C ARG A 495 6.80 0.94 8.21
N TYR A 496 7.64 1.97 8.31
CA TYR A 496 7.23 3.37 8.16
C TYR A 496 8.30 4.18 7.41
N THR A 497 7.88 5.01 6.47
CA THR A 497 8.68 6.08 5.86
C THR A 497 8.05 7.45 6.10
N SER A 498 8.83 8.50 5.92
CA SER A 498 8.39 9.89 5.95
C SER A 498 8.92 10.62 4.73
N ASN A 499 8.04 11.25 3.97
CA ASN A 499 8.35 11.99 2.75
C ASN A 499 7.45 13.22 2.70
N TRP A 500 8.03 14.43 2.77
CA TRP A 500 7.24 15.65 2.91
C TRP A 500 7.94 16.89 2.36
N ASN A 501 7.13 17.90 2.07
CA ASN A 501 7.56 19.25 1.71
C ASN A 501 6.53 20.28 2.19
N LEU A 502 7.00 21.47 2.55
CA LEU A 502 6.23 22.62 2.97
C LEU A 502 6.53 23.79 2.03
N LEU A 503 5.51 24.31 1.36
CA LEU A 503 5.56 25.57 0.59
C LEU A 503 4.95 26.73 1.37
N GLU A 504 3.99 26.43 2.24
CA GLU A 504 3.27 27.39 3.09
C GLU A 504 3.75 27.27 4.55
N PRO A 505 3.68 28.36 5.34
CA PRO A 505 4.15 28.34 6.71
C PRO A 505 3.28 27.49 7.63
N LYS A 506 3.93 26.64 8.43
CA LYS A 506 3.35 25.93 9.56
C LYS A 506 4.32 26.04 10.75
N ARG A 507 3.81 26.29 11.96
CA ARG A 507 4.64 26.31 13.17
C ARG A 507 5.31 24.94 13.34
N ALA A 508 6.59 24.90 13.69
CA ALA A 508 7.36 23.66 13.79
C ALA A 508 6.70 22.64 14.73
N VAL A 509 6.17 23.09 15.87
CA VAL A 509 5.40 22.28 16.81
C VAL A 509 4.12 21.72 16.16
N ASP A 510 3.35 22.54 15.44
CA ASP A 510 2.15 22.07 14.74
C ASP A 510 2.47 21.04 13.66
N PHE A 511 3.57 21.21 12.92
CA PHE A 511 4.01 20.23 11.92
C PHE A 511 4.43 18.90 12.58
N ILE A 512 5.28 18.97 13.62
CA ILE A 512 5.75 17.79 14.35
C ILE A 512 4.58 16.98 14.92
N PHE A 513 3.68 17.62 15.67
CA PHE A 513 2.61 16.91 16.37
C PHE A 513 1.41 16.52 15.48
N LYS A 514 1.15 17.24 14.38
CA LYS A 514 -0.04 16.99 13.53
C LYS A 514 0.24 16.27 12.21
N ASP A 515 1.48 16.28 11.71
CA ASP A 515 1.84 15.63 10.45
C ASP A 515 2.93 14.57 10.61
N LEU A 516 4.05 14.91 11.28
CA LEU A 516 5.22 14.03 11.33
C LEU A 516 5.05 12.87 12.32
N LEU A 517 4.65 13.13 13.57
CA LEU A 517 4.40 12.06 14.55
C LEU A 517 3.30 11.10 14.07
N PRO A 518 2.15 11.54 13.53
CA PRO A 518 1.13 10.64 12.99
C PRO A 518 1.63 9.69 11.88
N SER A 519 2.60 10.08 11.05
CA SER A 519 3.03 9.25 9.90
C SER A 519 3.66 7.91 10.31
N PHE A 520 4.19 7.82 11.52
CA PHE A 520 4.77 6.59 12.09
C PHE A 520 4.16 6.19 13.44
N ARG A 521 3.03 6.79 13.84
CA ARG A 521 2.42 6.65 15.18
C ARG A 521 3.42 6.96 16.31
N GLY A 522 4.22 7.99 16.10
CA GLY A 522 5.20 8.50 17.03
C GLY A 522 4.56 9.24 18.21
N TYR A 523 5.26 9.24 19.34
CA TYR A 523 4.97 10.08 20.50
C TYR A 523 6.27 10.42 21.25
N LEU A 524 6.20 11.41 22.14
CA LEU A 524 7.34 11.93 22.90
C LEU A 524 7.09 11.76 24.40
N VAL A 525 8.03 11.14 25.11
CA VAL A 525 7.98 10.95 26.57
C VAL A 525 9.28 11.40 27.23
N THR A 526 9.25 11.67 28.52
CA THR A 526 10.45 12.05 29.29
C THR A 526 10.93 10.86 30.13
N SER A 527 12.17 10.42 29.92
CA SER A 527 12.78 9.33 30.69
C SER A 527 13.02 9.72 32.15
N ALA A 528 13.30 8.73 33.01
CA ALA A 528 13.74 8.95 34.39
C ALA A 528 15.02 9.80 34.52
N GLN A 529 15.86 9.86 33.47
CA GLN A 529 17.05 10.73 33.42
C GLN A 529 16.71 12.17 32.99
N GLY A 530 15.44 12.47 32.74
CA GLY A 530 14.96 13.76 32.23
C GLY A 530 15.18 13.96 30.73
N LYS A 531 15.57 12.91 29.99
CA LYS A 531 15.81 12.99 28.55
C LYS A 531 14.53 12.72 27.77
N LEU A 532 14.33 13.47 26.69
CA LEU A 532 13.26 13.24 25.73
C LEU A 532 13.52 11.95 24.95
N GLN A 533 12.59 11.00 25.00
CA GLN A 533 12.61 9.79 24.19
C GLN A 533 11.67 9.94 22.99
N ILE A 534 12.18 9.66 21.80
CA ILE A 534 11.33 9.46 20.62
C ILE A 534 10.85 8.02 20.65
N ARG A 535 9.54 7.82 20.75
CA ARG A 535 8.89 6.50 20.78
C ARG A 535 7.86 6.38 19.66
N THR A 536 7.43 5.15 19.40
CA THR A 536 6.36 4.78 18.46
C THR A 536 5.44 3.81 19.16
N GLU A 537 4.14 3.82 18.81
CA GLU A 537 3.22 2.80 19.31
C GLU A 537 3.59 1.43 18.72
N LYS A 538 4.11 0.55 19.57
CA LYS A 538 4.38 -0.87 19.27
C LYS A 538 3.25 -1.75 19.86
N PRO A 539 3.00 -2.95 19.31
CA PRO A 539 2.21 -3.96 20.02
C PRO A 539 2.83 -4.28 21.39
N THR A 540 2.03 -4.82 22.31
CA THR A 540 2.61 -5.46 23.50
C THR A 540 3.40 -6.69 23.05
N ILE A 541 4.41 -7.11 23.82
CA ILE A 541 5.12 -8.34 23.51
C ILE A 541 4.15 -9.50 23.72
N THR A 542 3.86 -10.22 22.64
CA THR A 542 3.03 -11.41 22.63
C THR A 542 3.86 -12.62 22.20
N SER A 543 3.40 -13.81 22.56
CA SER A 543 3.92 -15.07 22.04
C SER A 543 2.83 -16.13 22.11
N TYR A 544 2.99 -17.22 21.37
CA TYR A 544 2.09 -18.35 21.44
C TYR A 544 2.68 -19.47 22.30
N VAL A 545 1.79 -20.14 23.04
CA VAL A 545 2.11 -21.35 23.80
C VAL A 545 2.41 -22.48 22.81
N ARG A 546 3.55 -23.17 22.95
CA ARG A 546 4.03 -24.15 21.95
C ARG A 546 3.53 -25.58 22.15
N ALA A 547 3.05 -25.90 23.34
CA ALA A 547 2.50 -27.21 23.70
C ALA A 547 1.41 -27.03 24.76
N ALA A 548 0.40 -27.91 24.79
CA ALA A 548 -0.65 -27.83 25.79
C ALA A 548 -0.08 -27.96 27.22
N LEU A 549 -0.61 -27.17 28.13
CA LEU A 549 -0.19 -27.03 29.52
C LEU A 549 -1.33 -27.48 30.44
N ALA A 550 -0.96 -28.11 31.55
CA ALA A 550 -1.89 -28.47 32.61
C ALA A 550 -1.86 -27.44 33.74
N ALA A 551 -2.93 -27.38 34.52
CA ALA A 551 -2.88 -26.77 35.85
C ALA A 551 -1.72 -27.36 36.68
N ASP A 552 -1.16 -26.56 37.58
CA ASP A 552 0.08 -26.78 38.35
C ASP A 552 1.41 -26.75 37.53
N ASP A 553 1.40 -26.72 36.18
CA ASP A 553 2.66 -26.59 35.41
C ASP A 553 3.40 -25.27 35.70
N THR A 554 4.72 -25.34 35.83
CA THR A 554 5.59 -24.19 36.18
C THR A 554 6.48 -23.69 35.03
N GLU A 555 6.31 -24.23 33.83
CA GLU A 555 7.13 -23.92 32.64
C GLU A 555 6.22 -23.71 31.43
N ILE A 556 6.26 -22.51 30.82
CA ILE A 556 5.47 -22.21 29.61
C ILE A 556 6.42 -22.14 28.40
N PRO A 557 6.38 -23.11 27.46
CA PRO A 557 7.19 -23.05 26.25
C PRO A 557 6.61 -22.03 25.26
N ILE A 558 7.41 -21.04 24.85
CA ILE A 558 6.99 -19.90 24.02
C ILE A 558 7.84 -19.74 22.75
N GLU A 559 7.30 -19.02 21.76
CA GLU A 559 7.94 -18.82 20.45
C GLU A 559 9.04 -17.74 20.45
N ASP A 560 8.90 -16.66 21.21
CA ASP A 560 9.85 -15.52 21.21
C ASP A 560 10.40 -15.16 22.60
N ALA A 561 11.27 -15.99 23.16
CA ALA A 561 11.99 -15.65 24.40
C ALA A 561 13.04 -14.53 24.21
N LEU A 562 13.41 -14.17 22.98
CA LEU A 562 14.33 -13.06 22.73
C LEU A 562 13.67 -11.72 23.10
N ALA A 563 12.43 -11.51 22.66
CA ALA A 563 11.64 -10.34 23.02
C ALA A 563 11.48 -10.21 24.54
N TRP A 564 11.23 -11.33 25.23
CA TRP A 564 11.07 -11.36 26.69
C TRP A 564 12.38 -11.13 27.47
N ARG A 565 13.53 -11.70 27.05
CA ARG A 565 14.83 -11.41 27.69
C ARG A 565 15.29 -9.96 27.48
N ASN A 566 14.81 -9.30 26.42
CA ASN A 566 15.12 -7.89 26.15
C ASN A 566 14.28 -6.90 26.99
N LEU A 567 13.28 -7.37 27.76
CA LEU A 567 12.53 -6.53 28.69
C LEU A 567 13.39 -6.15 29.91
N ASN A 568 13.93 -4.94 29.89
CA ASN A 568 14.73 -4.37 30.98
C ASN A 568 13.85 -3.79 32.11
N ILE A 569 13.05 -4.64 32.77
CA ILE A 569 12.13 -4.25 33.86
C ILE A 569 12.38 -5.08 35.15
N PRO A 570 12.01 -4.59 36.35
CA PRO A 570 12.33 -5.26 37.62
C PRO A 570 11.62 -6.59 37.89
N GLU A 571 10.40 -6.76 37.37
CA GLU A 571 9.53 -7.92 37.59
C GLU A 571 8.71 -8.19 36.32
N LEU A 572 8.64 -9.44 35.88
CA LEU A 572 7.97 -9.86 34.66
C LEU A 572 6.65 -10.56 34.98
N PHE A 573 5.57 -10.13 34.32
CA PHE A 573 4.28 -10.80 34.36
C PHE A 573 3.78 -11.14 32.96
N ALA A 574 3.03 -12.22 32.86
CA ALA A 574 2.31 -12.61 31.66
C ALA A 574 0.81 -12.76 31.94
N LEU A 575 0.00 -12.54 30.91
CA LEU A 575 -1.40 -12.95 30.83
C LEU A 575 -1.46 -14.11 29.84
N VAL A 576 -1.85 -15.29 30.33
CA VAL A 576 -2.04 -16.52 29.52
C VAL A 576 -3.51 -16.62 29.11
N GLY A 577 -3.80 -17.15 27.92
CA GLY A 577 -5.16 -17.29 27.39
C GLY A 577 -5.87 -15.95 27.19
N VAL A 578 -5.20 -14.95 26.58
CA VAL A 578 -5.71 -13.58 26.45
C VAL A 578 -7.12 -13.56 25.84
N GLY A 579 -8.10 -13.07 26.60
CA GLY A 579 -9.51 -12.96 26.18
C GLY A 579 -10.37 -14.20 26.42
N LEU A 580 -9.82 -15.28 26.98
CA LEU A 580 -10.55 -16.50 27.34
C LEU A 580 -11.07 -16.47 28.78
N GLU A 581 -12.08 -17.30 29.08
CA GLU A 581 -12.60 -17.48 30.44
C GLU A 581 -11.53 -18.09 31.38
N THR A 582 -10.69 -18.98 30.84
CA THR A 582 -9.51 -19.57 31.50
C THR A 582 -8.36 -18.58 31.71
N SER A 583 -8.45 -17.33 31.22
CA SER A 583 -7.33 -16.39 31.29
C SER A 583 -6.82 -16.18 32.72
N GLU A 584 -5.50 -16.24 32.89
CA GLU A 584 -4.86 -16.00 34.18
C GLU A 584 -3.59 -15.16 34.05
N THR A 585 -3.25 -14.43 35.12
CA THR A 585 -2.01 -13.69 35.21
C THR A 585 -0.99 -14.48 35.99
N VAL A 586 0.22 -14.60 35.48
CA VAL A 586 1.32 -15.36 36.10
C VAL A 586 2.55 -14.47 36.28
N LYS A 587 3.33 -14.75 37.33
CA LYS A 587 4.62 -14.10 37.58
C LYS A 587 5.75 -14.96 37.04
N ILE A 588 6.60 -14.38 36.22
CA ILE A 588 7.76 -15.04 35.61
C ILE A 588 8.97 -14.89 36.55
N SER A 589 9.67 -15.99 36.80
CA SER A 589 10.89 -16.05 37.63
C SER A 589 12.17 -15.93 36.79
N SER A 590 12.19 -16.52 35.60
CA SER A 590 13.26 -16.38 34.60
C SER A 590 12.76 -16.69 33.19
N VAL A 591 13.55 -16.29 32.19
CA VAL A 591 13.28 -16.52 30.76
C VAL A 591 14.52 -17.15 30.14
N ASP A 592 14.36 -18.39 29.67
CA ASP A 592 15.41 -19.20 29.07
C ASP A 592 15.13 -19.45 27.59
N PHE A 593 16.19 -19.59 26.78
CA PHE A 593 16.08 -20.09 25.41
C PHE A 593 15.90 -21.62 25.39
N SER A 594 15.27 -22.15 24.34
CA SER A 594 14.98 -23.59 24.24
C SER A 594 16.06 -24.33 23.45
N THR A 595 16.49 -25.48 23.97
CA THR A 595 17.35 -26.41 23.24
C THR A 595 16.65 -27.04 22.02
N GLU A 596 15.31 -27.00 21.97
CA GLU A 596 14.52 -27.40 20.80
C GLU A 596 14.78 -26.51 19.58
N GLY A 597 15.30 -25.29 19.79
CA GLY A 597 15.79 -24.43 18.71
C GLY A 597 16.88 -25.11 17.86
N ASN A 598 17.60 -26.10 18.38
CA ASN A 598 18.57 -26.90 17.62
C ASN A 598 17.91 -27.90 16.66
N SER A 599 16.60 -28.13 16.79
CA SER A 599 15.82 -29.04 15.92
C SER A 599 15.20 -28.32 14.73
N ILE A 600 15.11 -26.98 14.75
CA ILE A 600 14.61 -26.17 13.62
C ILE A 600 15.44 -26.53 12.38
N THR A 601 14.75 -27.02 11.35
CA THR A 601 15.44 -27.47 10.12
C THR A 601 15.93 -26.28 9.31
N LEU A 602 17.10 -26.42 8.69
CA LEU A 602 17.72 -25.41 7.84
C LEU A 602 18.26 -26.07 6.57
N ALA A 603 17.83 -25.57 5.42
CA ALA A 603 18.40 -25.93 4.12
C ALA A 603 18.56 -24.69 3.24
N ALA A 604 19.39 -24.80 2.21
CA ALA A 604 19.53 -23.79 1.17
C ALA A 604 19.75 -24.49 -0.18
N SER A 605 19.27 -23.86 -1.25
CA SER A 605 19.44 -24.36 -2.62
C SER A 605 19.48 -23.21 -3.62
N GLY A 606 20.14 -23.41 -4.77
CA GLY A 606 20.42 -22.35 -5.74
C GLY A 606 21.38 -21.30 -5.17
N GLY A 607 22.60 -21.16 -5.71
CA GLY A 607 23.52 -20.09 -5.32
C GLY A 607 23.85 -19.92 -3.82
N ALA A 608 23.43 -20.83 -2.93
CA ALA A 608 23.49 -20.68 -1.48
C ALA A 608 23.66 -22.03 -0.79
N THR A 609 24.33 -22.01 0.36
CA THR A 609 24.70 -23.20 1.13
C THR A 609 24.45 -22.96 2.62
N ALA A 610 23.71 -23.86 3.27
CA ALA A 610 23.49 -23.84 4.72
C ALA A 610 24.68 -24.44 5.50
N SER A 611 24.90 -23.97 6.72
CA SER A 611 25.96 -24.43 7.64
C SER A 611 25.75 -25.86 8.17
N GLY A 612 24.51 -26.36 8.10
CA GLY A 612 24.07 -27.66 8.59
C GLY A 612 22.60 -27.89 8.21
N SER A 613 22.06 -29.07 8.51
CA SER A 613 20.65 -29.44 8.25
C SER A 613 19.66 -28.90 9.29
N THR A 614 20.15 -28.39 10.41
CA THR A 614 19.39 -27.75 11.48
C THR A 614 20.21 -26.60 12.06
N LEU A 615 19.61 -25.77 12.93
CA LEU A 615 20.36 -24.86 13.79
C LEU A 615 21.15 -25.63 14.85
N SER A 616 22.10 -24.96 15.53
CA SER A 616 23.02 -25.59 16.48
C SER A 616 23.50 -24.63 17.58
N GLY A 617 24.11 -25.16 18.64
CA GLY A 617 24.74 -24.37 19.70
C GLY A 617 23.76 -23.70 20.68
N GLY A 618 22.47 -23.99 20.59
CA GLY A 618 21.45 -23.45 21.48
C GLY A 618 21.48 -24.10 22.87
N THR A 619 21.38 -23.26 23.90
CA THR A 619 21.30 -23.63 25.32
C THR A 619 20.21 -22.79 25.99
N THR A 620 20.03 -22.88 27.31
CA THR A 620 19.15 -21.96 28.07
C THR A 620 19.61 -20.51 27.99
N ASP A 621 20.91 -20.25 27.85
CA ASP A 621 21.48 -18.90 27.81
C ASP A 621 21.75 -18.37 26.41
N THR A 622 21.86 -19.25 25.40
CA THR A 622 22.26 -18.89 24.04
C THR A 622 21.27 -19.37 23.00
N GLN A 623 20.87 -18.50 22.08
CA GLN A 623 20.04 -18.86 20.93
C GLN A 623 20.71 -19.95 20.08
N ALA A 624 19.95 -20.96 19.67
CA ALA A 624 20.39 -21.86 18.60
C ALA A 624 20.56 -21.06 17.30
N PHE A 625 21.63 -21.31 16.55
CA PHE A 625 21.91 -20.59 15.31
C PHE A 625 22.46 -21.49 14.20
N GLY A 626 22.28 -21.01 12.98
CA GLY A 626 22.87 -21.52 11.75
C GLY A 626 23.17 -20.35 10.83
N TYR A 627 23.83 -20.60 9.71
CA TYR A 627 24.03 -19.57 8.70
C TYR A 627 23.90 -20.12 7.29
N VAL A 628 23.46 -19.24 6.38
CA VAL A 628 23.43 -19.51 4.94
C VAL A 628 24.41 -18.57 4.27
N THR A 629 25.32 -19.14 3.48
CA THR A 629 26.33 -18.39 2.71
C THR A 629 25.95 -18.42 1.23
N THR A 630 25.92 -17.25 0.60
CA THR A 630 25.59 -17.08 -0.83
C THR A 630 26.84 -16.98 -1.70
N SER A 631 26.80 -17.58 -2.89
CA SER A 631 27.84 -17.55 -3.93
C SER A 631 27.43 -16.75 -5.19
N GLY A 632 26.20 -16.23 -5.22
CA GLY A 632 25.65 -15.43 -6.32
C GLY A 632 24.66 -16.21 -7.20
N GLY A 633 23.84 -15.49 -7.96
CA GLY A 633 22.69 -16.06 -8.67
C GLY A 633 21.47 -16.25 -7.78
N SER A 634 20.37 -16.76 -8.36
CA SER A 634 19.11 -16.99 -7.63
C SER A 634 19.30 -18.01 -6.53
N ALA A 635 18.66 -17.76 -5.38
CA ALA A 635 18.86 -18.55 -4.17
C ALA A 635 17.61 -18.70 -3.34
N SER A 636 17.53 -19.82 -2.64
CA SER A 636 16.42 -20.20 -1.77
C SER A 636 16.93 -20.64 -0.42
N ILE A 637 16.23 -20.23 0.63
CA ILE A 637 16.42 -20.68 2.01
C ILE A 637 15.16 -21.39 2.46
N THR A 638 15.33 -22.54 3.11
CA THR A 638 14.24 -23.30 3.71
C THR A 638 14.48 -23.38 5.21
N ILE A 639 13.51 -22.91 5.99
CA ILE A 639 13.53 -22.94 7.46
C ILE A 639 12.24 -23.60 7.90
N ASP A 640 12.35 -24.69 8.65
CA ASP A 640 11.20 -25.48 9.14
C ASP A 640 10.15 -25.85 8.07
N GLY A 641 10.63 -26.18 6.87
CA GLY A 641 9.80 -26.52 5.70
C GLY A 641 9.37 -25.31 4.87
N ILE A 642 9.29 -24.11 5.45
CA ILE A 642 8.92 -22.87 4.77
C ILE A 642 10.07 -22.45 3.85
N THR A 643 9.81 -22.37 2.54
CA THR A 643 10.84 -22.09 1.52
C THR A 643 10.66 -20.72 0.88
N LEU A 644 11.63 -19.84 1.13
CA LEU A 644 11.68 -18.48 0.59
C LEU A 644 12.75 -18.40 -0.52
N SER A 645 12.39 -17.84 -1.67
CA SER A 645 13.22 -17.87 -2.88
C SER A 645 13.40 -16.49 -3.50
N TYR A 646 14.65 -16.05 -3.65
CA TYR A 646 15.04 -14.82 -4.34
C TYR A 646 15.57 -15.11 -5.74
N THR A 647 14.98 -14.49 -6.76
CA THR A 647 15.48 -14.55 -8.15
C THR A 647 16.46 -13.41 -8.41
N ALA A 648 17.74 -13.74 -8.58
CA ALA A 648 18.79 -12.76 -8.83
C ALA A 648 18.75 -12.23 -10.26
N ASN A 649 19.17 -10.98 -10.43
CA ASN A 649 19.25 -10.28 -11.70
C ASN A 649 20.72 -9.93 -12.03
N GLY A 650 20.99 -9.39 -13.22
CA GLY A 650 22.36 -9.10 -13.67
C GLY A 650 23.17 -8.11 -12.81
N ASP A 651 22.49 -7.27 -12.03
CA ASP A 651 23.11 -6.32 -11.09
C ASP A 651 23.27 -6.88 -9.66
N ASP A 652 22.84 -8.11 -9.39
CA ASP A 652 22.95 -8.71 -8.06
C ASP A 652 24.36 -9.22 -7.75
N THR A 653 24.72 -9.12 -6.48
CA THR A 653 25.94 -9.71 -5.92
C THR A 653 25.54 -10.73 -4.86
N SER A 654 26.45 -11.62 -4.47
CA SER A 654 26.23 -12.49 -3.31
C SER A 654 25.73 -11.70 -2.08
N GLY A 655 26.28 -10.51 -1.86
CA GLY A 655 25.87 -9.63 -0.77
C GLY A 655 24.44 -9.11 -0.84
N THR A 656 23.95 -8.77 -2.04
CA THR A 656 22.55 -8.30 -2.21
C THR A 656 21.57 -9.47 -2.11
N VAL A 657 21.93 -10.64 -2.65
CA VAL A 657 21.13 -11.87 -2.52
C VAL A 657 20.99 -12.28 -1.04
N ALA A 658 22.08 -12.27 -0.27
CA ALA A 658 22.04 -12.54 1.16
C ALA A 658 21.15 -11.55 1.92
N ALA A 659 21.28 -10.25 1.64
CA ALA A 659 20.45 -9.23 2.27
C ALA A 659 18.96 -9.41 1.96
N MET A 660 18.61 -9.71 0.70
CA MET A 660 17.24 -9.99 0.28
C MET A 660 16.66 -11.24 0.96
N LEU A 661 17.43 -12.32 1.10
CA LEU A 661 16.99 -13.51 1.84
C LEU A 661 16.74 -13.20 3.32
N ALA A 662 17.57 -12.37 3.96
CA ALA A 662 17.35 -11.95 5.35
C ALA A 662 16.09 -11.08 5.51
N VAL A 663 15.81 -10.18 4.55
CA VAL A 663 14.56 -9.41 4.50
C VAL A 663 13.35 -10.33 4.34
N MET A 664 13.42 -11.30 3.42
CA MET A 664 12.34 -12.27 3.18
C MET A 664 12.00 -13.07 4.46
N VAL A 665 13.01 -13.59 5.17
CA VAL A 665 12.79 -14.37 6.41
C VAL A 665 12.18 -13.52 7.53
N ASN A 666 12.61 -12.27 7.68
CA ASN A 666 12.10 -11.40 8.74
C ASN A 666 10.73 -10.78 8.42
N ALA A 667 10.31 -10.74 7.15
CA ALA A 667 9.00 -10.24 6.71
C ALA A 667 7.93 -11.35 6.64
N ASP A 668 8.33 -12.62 6.71
CA ASP A 668 7.42 -13.76 6.66
C ASP A 668 6.60 -13.85 7.97
N PRO A 669 5.26 -13.92 7.88
CA PRO A 669 4.38 -13.81 9.05
C PRO A 669 4.48 -14.99 10.02
N GLU A 670 4.96 -16.15 9.56
CA GLU A 670 5.09 -17.36 10.36
C GLU A 670 6.50 -17.46 10.96
N LEU A 671 7.54 -17.37 10.14
CA LEU A 671 8.93 -17.46 10.58
C LEU A 671 9.31 -16.34 11.58
N GLN A 672 8.82 -15.11 11.38
CA GLN A 672 9.18 -14.00 12.28
C GLN A 672 8.78 -14.23 13.74
N ARG A 673 7.82 -15.13 14.02
CA ARG A 673 7.36 -15.46 15.38
C ARG A 673 8.42 -16.18 16.19
N TYR A 674 9.20 -17.07 15.57
CA TYR A 674 10.14 -17.96 16.28
C TYR A 674 11.58 -17.95 15.71
N VAL A 675 11.84 -17.22 14.64
CA VAL A 675 13.16 -17.06 14.01
C VAL A 675 13.52 -15.59 13.80
N GLN A 676 14.81 -15.27 13.85
CA GLN A 676 15.37 -14.00 13.40
C GLN A 676 16.48 -14.26 12.38
N ALA A 677 16.42 -13.59 11.21
CA ALA A 677 17.54 -13.51 10.28
C ALA A 677 18.37 -12.23 10.53
N VAL A 678 19.68 -12.38 10.67
CA VAL A 678 20.62 -11.29 10.87
C VAL A 678 21.59 -11.24 9.71
N TRP A 679 21.64 -10.11 9.03
CA TRP A 679 22.58 -9.78 7.95
C TRP A 679 23.28 -8.47 8.28
N THR A 680 24.56 -8.35 7.91
CA THR A 680 25.33 -7.11 8.12
C THR A 680 26.24 -6.80 6.93
N PRO A 681 26.52 -5.53 6.61
CA PRO A 681 27.48 -5.15 5.56
C PRO A 681 28.90 -5.66 5.81
N ALA A 682 29.25 -5.98 7.06
CA ALA A 682 30.56 -6.53 7.45
C ALA A 682 30.72 -8.02 7.12
N LEU A 683 29.62 -8.78 7.06
CA LEU A 683 29.59 -10.19 6.64
C LEU A 683 28.60 -10.34 5.46
N PRO A 684 28.86 -9.66 4.32
CA PRO A 684 27.83 -9.37 3.33
C PRO A 684 27.24 -10.63 2.69
N ASN A 685 28.02 -11.70 2.55
CA ASN A 685 27.60 -12.92 1.87
C ASN A 685 26.95 -13.96 2.82
N GLN A 686 26.67 -13.60 4.07
CA GLN A 686 26.20 -14.52 5.11
C GLN A 686 24.91 -14.00 5.77
N VAL A 687 23.89 -14.86 5.83
CA VAL A 687 22.68 -14.66 6.63
C VAL A 687 22.79 -15.57 7.84
N THR A 688 22.76 -15.01 9.06
CA THR A 688 22.73 -15.79 10.30
C THR A 688 21.29 -15.97 10.74
N ILE A 689 20.83 -17.21 10.83
CA ILE A 689 19.50 -17.58 11.32
C ILE A 689 19.61 -17.91 12.80
N ARG A 690 18.75 -17.33 13.64
CA ARG A 690 18.70 -17.57 15.09
C ARG A 690 17.31 -17.97 15.54
N SER A 691 17.23 -19.00 16.38
CA SER A 691 16.02 -19.37 17.10
C SER A 691 15.66 -18.31 18.14
N LYS A 692 14.39 -17.95 18.23
CA LYS A 692 13.81 -17.17 19.33
C LYS A 692 13.13 -18.05 20.38
N LEU A 693 12.86 -19.33 20.08
CA LEU A 693 12.19 -20.29 20.96
C LEU A 693 12.76 -20.30 22.37
N GLY A 694 11.88 -20.43 23.37
CA GLY A 694 12.26 -20.54 24.77
C GLY A 694 11.16 -21.01 25.69
N THR A 695 11.37 -20.74 26.98
CA THR A 695 10.49 -21.11 28.09
C THR A 695 10.42 -19.96 29.09
N LEU A 696 9.22 -19.64 29.55
CA LEU A 696 8.98 -18.77 30.71
C LEU A 696 8.85 -19.67 31.95
N ASN A 697 9.76 -19.53 32.90
CA ASN A 697 9.69 -20.27 34.17
C ASN A 697 8.84 -19.48 35.16
N LEU A 698 7.85 -20.11 35.77
CA LEU A 698 6.89 -19.44 36.65
C LEU A 698 7.36 -19.41 38.11
N ALA A 699 6.80 -18.49 38.91
CA ALA A 699 7.02 -18.43 40.36
C ALA A 699 6.06 -19.35 41.15
N ALA A 700 4.96 -19.78 40.52
CA ALA A 700 3.96 -20.72 41.01
C ALA A 700 3.36 -21.44 39.78
N GLY A 701 2.70 -22.60 39.98
CA GLY A 701 2.03 -23.32 38.89
C GLY A 701 0.78 -22.58 38.38
N LEU A 702 0.33 -22.96 37.17
CA LEU A 702 -0.90 -22.47 36.55
C LEU A 702 -2.17 -22.87 37.35
N GLU A 703 -3.21 -22.04 37.30
CA GLU A 703 -4.54 -22.34 37.85
C GLU A 703 -5.41 -23.14 36.85
N PHE A 704 -5.21 -22.96 35.54
CA PHE A 704 -5.99 -23.61 34.48
C PHE A 704 -5.13 -24.42 33.50
N ASP A 705 -5.79 -25.36 32.82
CA ASP A 705 -5.26 -25.98 31.61
C ASP A 705 -5.30 -24.96 30.45
N HIS A 706 -4.27 -24.95 29.61
CA HIS A 706 -4.15 -24.06 28.44
C HIS A 706 -3.75 -24.85 27.19
N ASP A 707 -4.43 -24.60 26.07
CA ASP A 707 -4.15 -25.27 24.80
C ASP A 707 -2.89 -24.73 24.09
N ALA A 708 -2.32 -25.56 23.21
CA ALA A 708 -1.27 -25.10 22.30
C ALA A 708 -1.83 -24.05 21.34
N LEU A 709 -0.99 -23.07 20.97
CA LEU A 709 -1.35 -21.88 20.19
C LEU A 709 -2.30 -20.90 20.91
N GLU A 710 -2.51 -21.02 22.23
CA GLU A 710 -3.08 -19.93 23.01
C GLU A 710 -2.15 -18.70 23.02
N LEU A 711 -2.77 -17.51 23.00
CA LEU A 711 -2.06 -16.23 23.04
C LEU A 711 -1.65 -15.89 24.47
N LEU A 712 -0.36 -15.60 24.64
CA LEU A 712 0.24 -15.10 25.87
C LEU A 712 0.76 -13.68 25.63
N ALA A 713 0.45 -12.74 26.53
CA ALA A 713 0.87 -11.34 26.44
C ALA A 713 1.67 -10.88 27.67
N HIS A 714 2.72 -10.09 27.45
CA HIS A 714 3.41 -9.36 28.51
C HIS A 714 2.52 -8.27 29.09
N VAL A 715 2.51 -8.18 30.43
CA VAL A 715 1.85 -7.12 31.20
C VAL A 715 2.82 -6.55 32.22
N HIS A 716 2.89 -5.22 32.33
CA HIS A 716 3.84 -4.54 33.22
C HIS A 716 3.44 -4.66 34.68
N LEU A 717 2.14 -4.64 34.97
CA LEU A 717 1.60 -4.93 36.29
C LEU A 717 0.13 -5.39 36.18
N PRO A 718 -0.26 -6.48 36.87
CA PRO A 718 -1.67 -6.82 37.07
C PRO A 718 -2.32 -5.95 38.16
N PHE A 719 -3.64 -5.80 38.09
CA PHE A 719 -4.46 -5.10 39.07
C PHE A 719 -5.75 -5.86 39.41
N CYS A 720 -6.03 -6.00 40.70
CA CYS A 720 -7.25 -6.63 41.21
C CYS A 720 -7.70 -6.08 42.58
N ASP A 721 -8.97 -6.28 42.92
CA ASP A 721 -9.58 -5.90 44.21
C ASP A 721 -9.44 -6.97 45.30
N VAL A 722 -9.28 -8.23 44.91
CA VAL A 722 -9.04 -9.40 45.80
C VAL A 722 -7.78 -10.16 45.36
N ALA A 723 -7.32 -11.16 46.13
CA ALA A 723 -6.22 -12.03 45.66
C ALA A 723 -6.67 -12.86 44.45
N MET A 724 -5.90 -12.85 43.36
CA MET A 724 -6.22 -13.57 42.12
C MET A 724 -4.97 -13.68 41.21
N GLY A 725 -4.76 -14.84 40.58
CA GLY A 725 -3.61 -15.08 39.69
C GLY A 725 -2.28 -14.74 40.37
N ALA A 726 -1.44 -13.97 39.67
CA ALA A 726 -0.11 -13.55 40.14
C ALA A 726 -0.12 -12.65 41.40
N LEU A 727 -1.29 -12.17 41.85
CA LEU A 727 -1.41 -11.26 42.98
C LEU A 727 -1.93 -11.96 44.26
N PRO A 728 -1.10 -12.08 45.31
CA PRO A 728 -1.51 -12.69 46.58
C PRO A 728 -2.45 -11.82 47.42
N TYR A 729 -2.84 -10.64 46.92
CA TYR A 729 -3.80 -9.72 47.52
C TYR A 729 -4.24 -8.66 46.51
N GLY A 730 -5.43 -8.09 46.71
CA GLY A 730 -5.90 -6.94 45.95
C GLY A 730 -5.00 -5.72 46.12
N ASN A 731 -4.73 -5.02 45.03
CA ASN A 731 -3.90 -3.83 44.96
C ASN A 731 -4.65 -2.60 44.41
N ILE A 732 -5.93 -2.73 44.03
CA ILE A 732 -6.83 -1.62 43.74
C ILE A 732 -7.35 -1.02 45.06
N SER A 733 -7.36 0.31 45.16
CA SER A 733 -7.89 1.03 46.33
C SER A 733 -9.42 0.92 46.40
N GLU A 734 -9.99 0.93 47.61
CA GLU A 734 -11.44 0.96 47.82
C GLU A 734 -12.08 2.15 47.08
N ASN A 735 -13.17 1.90 46.34
CA ASN A 735 -13.82 2.87 45.44
C ASN A 735 -12.91 3.47 44.33
N GLY A 736 -11.75 2.85 44.07
CA GLY A 736 -10.74 3.32 43.13
C GLY A 736 -10.96 2.92 41.67
N TYR A 737 -11.84 1.94 41.39
CA TYR A 737 -12.09 1.41 40.04
C TYR A 737 -13.28 2.06 39.35
N LYS A 738 -13.16 2.34 38.05
CA LYS A 738 -14.24 2.82 37.18
C LYS A 738 -14.13 2.20 35.78
N TRP A 739 -15.21 1.56 35.33
CA TRP A 739 -15.36 1.03 33.97
C TRP A 739 -16.85 0.99 33.59
N PRO A 740 -17.23 1.30 32.32
CA PRO A 740 -16.45 2.07 31.35
C PRO A 740 -16.44 3.57 31.70
N LEU A 741 -15.29 4.23 31.53
CA LEU A 741 -15.12 5.66 31.77
C LEU A 741 -15.56 6.48 30.54
N LYS A 742 -16.80 6.95 30.55
CA LYS A 742 -17.38 7.77 29.48
C LYS A 742 -16.72 9.15 29.36
N GLY A 743 -16.64 9.67 28.13
CA GLY A 743 -16.39 11.09 27.86
C GLY A 743 -14.93 11.48 27.61
N ARG A 744 -14.01 10.49 27.54
CA ARG A 744 -12.60 10.72 27.20
C ARG A 744 -12.36 11.04 25.71
N GLN A 745 -13.28 10.63 24.83
CA GLN A 745 -13.15 10.79 23.38
C GLN A 745 -14.53 10.87 22.71
N ALA A 746 -14.60 11.44 21.50
CA ALA A 746 -15.75 11.30 20.62
C ALA A 746 -15.85 9.87 20.05
N SER A 747 -17.08 9.43 19.76
CA SER A 747 -17.32 8.15 19.08
C SER A 747 -17.24 8.35 17.57
N TYR A 748 -16.07 8.09 16.99
CA TYR A 748 -15.84 8.11 15.55
C TYR A 748 -16.35 6.82 14.90
N ASN A 749 -16.71 6.88 13.63
CA ASN A 749 -17.11 5.72 12.81
C ASN A 749 -16.80 5.85 11.32
N ARG A 750 -16.14 6.95 10.92
CA ARG A 750 -15.43 7.10 9.64
C ARG A 750 -14.02 7.59 9.94
N PHE A 751 -13.02 6.98 9.33
CA PHE A 751 -11.62 7.35 9.44
C PHE A 751 -11.10 7.72 8.06
N THR A 752 -10.46 8.88 7.94
CA THR A 752 -9.95 9.35 6.65
C THR A 752 -8.49 9.74 6.75
N ILE A 753 -7.69 9.36 5.76
CA ILE A 753 -6.33 9.87 5.54
C ILE A 753 -6.20 10.40 4.11
N THR A 754 -5.56 11.56 3.98
CA THR A 754 -5.21 12.15 2.67
C THR A 754 -3.69 12.24 2.55
N TYR A 755 -3.13 11.61 1.52
CA TYR A 755 -1.68 11.42 1.34
C TYR A 755 -1.25 11.64 -0.12
N ASN A 756 0.05 11.81 -0.37
CA ASN A 756 0.59 12.05 -1.72
C ASN A 756 0.98 10.71 -2.37
N ASP A 757 0.12 10.12 -3.18
CA ASP A 757 0.34 8.77 -3.73
C ASP A 757 1.45 8.78 -4.80
N ALA A 758 2.69 8.47 -4.40
CA ALA A 758 3.85 8.57 -5.31
C ALA A 758 3.65 7.76 -6.60
N PRO A 759 3.24 6.47 -6.57
CA PRO A 759 2.88 5.71 -7.78
C PRO A 759 1.90 6.40 -8.74
N GLN A 760 1.02 7.28 -8.26
CA GLN A 760 0.11 8.11 -9.06
C GLN A 760 0.66 9.51 -9.35
N ASP A 761 1.97 9.63 -9.64
CA ASP A 761 2.66 10.92 -9.87
C ASP A 761 2.48 11.92 -8.71
N TYR A 762 2.50 11.41 -7.47
CA TYR A 762 2.27 12.17 -6.23
C TYR A 762 0.89 12.84 -6.13
N GLN A 763 -0.12 12.31 -6.82
CA GLN A 763 -1.49 12.79 -6.70
C GLN A 763 -2.00 12.66 -5.25
N LEU A 764 -2.59 13.74 -4.73
CA LEU A 764 -3.32 13.72 -3.47
C LEU A 764 -4.48 12.71 -3.55
N THR A 765 -4.39 11.67 -2.73
CA THR A 765 -5.33 10.55 -2.68
C THR A 765 -5.96 10.50 -1.30
N GLU A 766 -7.28 10.39 -1.25
CA GLU A 766 -8.04 10.16 -0.01
C GLU A 766 -8.33 8.66 0.13
N LEU A 767 -8.12 8.12 1.33
CA LEU A 767 -8.53 6.77 1.72
C LEU A 767 -9.48 6.88 2.92
N ASN A 768 -10.62 6.21 2.82
CA ASN A 768 -11.64 6.13 3.87
C ASN A 768 -11.76 4.69 4.37
N GLU A 769 -11.99 4.56 5.67
CA GLU A 769 -12.28 3.32 6.38
C GLU A 769 -13.52 3.54 7.26
N ASP A 770 -14.55 2.71 7.11
CA ASP A 770 -15.88 2.94 7.66
C ASP A 770 -16.34 1.78 8.55
N ASP A 771 -16.92 2.10 9.70
CA ASP A 771 -17.70 1.15 10.51
C ASP A 771 -19.18 1.29 10.12
N GLU A 772 -19.55 0.65 9.01
CA GLU A 772 -20.89 0.74 8.42
C GLU A 772 -21.98 0.30 9.41
N ALA A 773 -21.76 -0.81 10.15
CA ALA A 773 -22.71 -1.32 11.13
C ALA A 773 -23.01 -0.32 12.27
N HIS A 774 -22.00 0.42 12.74
CA HIS A 774 -22.23 1.49 13.71
C HIS A 774 -22.78 2.78 13.07
N GLN A 775 -22.46 3.07 11.80
CA GLN A 775 -23.09 4.17 11.05
C GLN A 775 -24.60 3.94 10.90
N GLU A 776 -25.03 2.73 10.54
CA GLU A 776 -26.45 2.34 10.50
C GLU A 776 -27.11 2.46 11.88
N THR A 777 -26.47 1.92 12.93
CA THR A 777 -26.99 1.93 14.30
C THR A 777 -27.16 3.35 14.87
N THR A 778 -26.26 4.27 14.53
CA THR A 778 -26.30 5.66 15.03
C THR A 778 -26.96 6.65 14.08
N ASN A 779 -27.17 6.27 12.83
CA ASN A 779 -27.65 7.09 11.72
C ASN A 779 -26.89 8.43 11.58
N ARG A 780 -25.57 8.39 11.79
CA ARG A 780 -24.65 9.56 11.75
C ARG A 780 -23.24 9.14 11.34
N ILE A 781 -22.58 9.99 10.57
CA ILE A 781 -21.16 9.86 10.23
C ILE A 781 -20.35 10.83 11.10
N ASN A 782 -19.51 10.28 11.96
CA ASN A 782 -18.59 10.98 12.84
C ASN A 782 -17.16 10.72 12.36
N ARG A 783 -16.61 11.66 11.58
CA ARG A 783 -15.28 11.56 10.96
C ARG A 783 -14.14 11.83 11.95
N LEU A 784 -13.07 11.03 11.87
CA LEU A 784 -11.73 11.39 12.33
C LEU A 784 -10.82 11.55 11.11
N GLU A 785 -10.12 12.68 11.03
CA GLU A 785 -9.12 12.96 9.99
C GLU A 785 -7.71 12.71 10.53
N ILE A 786 -6.92 11.99 9.76
CA ILE A 786 -5.53 11.61 10.05
C ILE A 786 -4.66 12.30 8.99
N SER A 787 -3.58 12.97 9.40
CA SER A 787 -2.66 13.60 8.46
C SER A 787 -1.84 12.54 7.73
N GLY A 788 -1.98 12.46 6.41
CA GLY A 788 -1.09 11.72 5.52
C GLY A 788 -0.06 12.60 4.83
N ALA A 789 0.14 13.85 5.29
CA ALA A 789 1.00 14.84 4.63
C ALA A 789 2.48 14.43 4.54
N CYS A 790 2.93 13.48 5.37
CA CYS A 790 4.27 12.90 5.34
C CYS A 790 4.31 11.46 4.80
N VAL A 791 3.22 10.95 4.21
CA VAL A 791 3.11 9.57 3.69
C VAL A 791 3.04 9.62 2.17
N ASP A 792 3.89 8.84 1.48
CA ASP A 792 3.93 8.77 0.02
C ASP A 792 3.37 7.46 -0.58
N ASN A 793 2.79 6.58 0.25
CA ASN A 793 2.45 5.21 -0.15
C ASN A 793 1.15 4.67 0.47
N TYR A 794 0.44 3.88 -0.34
CA TYR A 794 -0.83 3.28 0.04
C TYR A 794 -0.72 2.25 1.18
N HIS A 795 0.31 1.39 1.17
CA HIS A 795 0.48 0.33 2.18
C HIS A 795 0.60 0.89 3.62
N GLN A 796 1.26 2.02 3.79
CA GLN A 796 1.34 2.75 5.06
C GLN A 796 0.05 3.53 5.35
N ALA A 797 -0.52 4.23 4.36
CA ALA A 797 -1.76 4.96 4.54
C ALA A 797 -2.92 4.06 5.00
N ASN A 798 -3.07 2.88 4.40
CA ASN A 798 -4.09 1.89 4.77
C ASN A 798 -3.86 1.33 6.19
N ARG A 799 -2.62 0.95 6.55
CA ARG A 799 -2.32 0.51 7.92
C ARG A 799 -2.55 1.60 8.97
N LEU A 800 -2.27 2.87 8.65
CA LEU A 800 -2.54 4.00 9.56
C LEU A 800 -4.04 4.22 9.78
N VAL A 801 -4.86 4.15 8.74
CA VAL A 801 -6.32 4.34 8.88
C VAL A 801 -6.99 3.13 9.57
N LEU A 802 -6.55 1.90 9.29
CA LEU A 802 -6.98 0.69 10.00
C LEU A 802 -6.56 0.70 11.48
N ALA A 803 -5.31 1.09 11.78
CA ALA A 803 -4.85 1.24 13.16
C ALA A 803 -5.70 2.28 13.92
N ALA A 804 -6.06 3.38 13.27
CA ALA A 804 -6.91 4.42 13.85
C ALA A 804 -8.34 3.91 14.09
N ARG A 805 -8.93 3.13 13.18
CA ARG A 805 -10.21 2.44 13.40
C ARG A 805 -10.16 1.64 14.70
N TYR A 806 -9.30 0.62 14.78
CA TYR A 806 -9.21 -0.25 15.96
C TYR A 806 -8.88 0.50 17.27
N LYS A 807 -8.02 1.52 17.23
CA LYS A 807 -7.68 2.31 18.43
C LYS A 807 -8.81 3.22 18.89
N TYR A 808 -9.47 3.93 17.98
CA TYR A 808 -10.40 5.01 18.30
C TYR A 808 -11.89 4.62 18.21
N ARG A 809 -12.22 3.46 17.62
CA ARG A 809 -13.57 2.87 17.57
C ARG A 809 -13.70 1.71 18.55
N GLU A 810 -13.06 0.57 18.29
CA GLU A 810 -13.10 -0.62 19.16
C GLU A 810 -12.40 -0.34 20.50
N GLY A 811 -11.25 0.33 20.47
CA GLY A 811 -10.54 0.83 21.65
C GLY A 811 -11.18 2.07 22.30
N ASN A 812 -12.43 2.44 22.01
CA ASN A 812 -13.09 3.60 22.65
C ASN A 812 -13.67 3.28 24.05
N TYR A 813 -13.02 2.37 24.78
CA TYR A 813 -13.37 2.01 26.14
C TYR A 813 -12.19 2.31 27.05
N PHE A 814 -12.47 2.98 28.16
CA PHE A 814 -11.47 3.47 29.11
C PHE A 814 -11.77 2.97 30.51
N GLY A 815 -10.73 2.70 31.27
CA GLY A 815 -10.78 2.35 32.69
C GLY A 815 -9.99 3.36 33.49
N ALA A 816 -10.45 3.63 34.71
CA ALA A 816 -9.66 4.35 35.69
C ALA A 816 -9.46 3.50 36.95
N ILE A 817 -8.23 3.49 37.45
CA ILE A 817 -7.81 2.77 38.66
C ILE A 817 -7.13 3.78 39.58
N ARG A 818 -7.49 3.76 40.86
CA ARG A 818 -6.64 4.32 41.92
C ARG A 818 -6.01 3.16 42.68
N THR A 819 -4.70 3.18 42.77
CA THR A 819 -3.92 2.23 43.55
C THR A 819 -3.07 2.98 44.58
N THR A 820 -2.69 2.25 45.62
CA THR A 820 -1.61 2.69 46.50
C THR A 820 -0.39 1.77 46.39
N ASP A 821 -0.43 0.68 45.62
CA ASP A 821 0.71 -0.24 45.43
C ASP A 821 1.91 0.53 44.89
N ALA A 822 3.00 0.53 45.64
CA ALA A 822 4.15 1.38 45.34
C ALA A 822 4.90 0.92 44.08
N ARG A 823 4.70 -0.33 43.62
CA ARG A 823 5.20 -0.80 42.32
C ARG A 823 4.61 -0.01 41.14
N ALA A 824 3.38 0.52 41.30
CA ALA A 824 2.75 1.34 40.26
C ALA A 824 3.40 2.73 40.10
N LEU A 825 4.28 3.17 41.01
CA LEU A 825 5.12 4.37 40.82
C LEU A 825 6.15 4.20 39.69
N LEU A 826 6.45 2.96 39.31
CA LEU A 826 7.37 2.65 38.22
C LEU A 826 6.68 2.66 36.85
N LEU A 827 5.35 2.65 36.78
CA LEU A 827 4.64 2.65 35.50
C LEU A 827 4.84 3.97 34.75
N GLU A 828 4.84 3.90 33.43
CA GLU A 828 4.97 5.04 32.51
C GLU A 828 3.82 5.05 31.49
N GLU A 829 3.57 6.20 30.87
CA GLU A 829 2.61 6.29 29.76
C GLU A 829 2.99 5.36 28.59
N GLY A 830 1.99 4.65 28.05
CA GLY A 830 2.18 3.62 27.03
C GLY A 830 2.41 2.20 27.56
N ASP A 831 2.70 2.02 28.87
CA ASP A 831 2.77 0.69 29.48
C ASP A 831 1.42 -0.03 29.36
N VAL A 832 1.47 -1.36 29.23
CA VAL A 832 0.30 -2.25 29.17
C VAL A 832 0.11 -2.96 30.51
N ILE A 833 -1.09 -2.86 31.08
CA ILE A 833 -1.51 -3.42 32.36
C ILE A 833 -2.71 -4.37 32.19
N CYS A 834 -2.95 -5.21 33.18
CA CYS A 834 -4.10 -6.13 33.21
C CYS A 834 -5.00 -5.81 34.40
N VAL A 835 -6.33 -5.84 34.23
CA VAL A 835 -7.28 -5.37 35.25
C VAL A 835 -8.44 -6.36 35.42
N THR A 836 -8.67 -6.81 36.65
CA THR A 836 -9.85 -7.59 37.03
C THR A 836 -10.50 -6.95 38.25
N HIS A 837 -11.82 -6.95 38.36
CA HIS A 837 -12.49 -6.37 39.52
C HIS A 837 -13.87 -7.02 39.75
N SER A 838 -14.20 -7.41 40.98
CA SER A 838 -15.44 -8.18 41.30
C SER A 838 -16.75 -7.52 40.81
N ASN A 839 -16.81 -6.18 40.77
CA ASN A 839 -17.91 -5.40 40.15
C ASN A 839 -18.16 -5.66 38.65
N GLN A 840 -17.25 -6.32 37.92
CA GLN A 840 -17.38 -6.67 36.50
C GLN A 840 -16.98 -8.15 36.29
N PRO A 841 -17.77 -9.11 36.81
CA PRO A 841 -17.38 -10.52 36.85
C PRO A 841 -17.25 -11.18 35.47
N GLU A 842 -17.94 -10.65 34.46
CA GLU A 842 -17.88 -11.08 33.05
C GLU A 842 -16.66 -10.51 32.30
N GLN A 843 -15.83 -9.69 32.95
CA GLN A 843 -14.68 -9.02 32.33
C GLN A 843 -13.40 -9.39 33.10
N ARG A 844 -12.97 -10.64 32.93
CA ARG A 844 -11.72 -11.17 33.50
C ARG A 844 -10.53 -10.62 32.71
N ASN A 845 -9.50 -10.16 33.43
CA ASN A 845 -8.19 -9.78 32.91
C ASN A 845 -8.21 -8.82 31.70
N LEU A 846 -8.94 -7.71 31.83
CA LEU A 846 -8.97 -6.66 30.83
C LEU A 846 -7.58 -6.11 30.57
N LEU A 847 -7.07 -6.30 29.35
CA LEU A 847 -5.78 -5.81 28.89
C LEU A 847 -5.92 -4.34 28.48
N MET A 848 -5.12 -3.44 29.06
CA MET A 848 -5.29 -1.99 28.90
C MET A 848 -3.95 -1.27 28.75
N ARG A 849 -3.86 -0.24 27.89
CA ARG A 849 -2.69 0.62 27.73
C ARG A 849 -2.88 1.95 28.46
N ILE A 850 -1.91 2.34 29.29
CA ILE A 850 -1.94 3.61 30.04
C ILE A 850 -1.84 4.79 29.07
N GLU A 851 -2.79 5.72 29.14
CA GLU A 851 -2.71 7.01 28.42
C GLU A 851 -2.37 8.18 29.35
N GLU A 852 -2.74 8.08 30.64
CA GLU A 852 -2.53 9.11 31.64
C GLU A 852 -2.18 8.49 33.00
N LEU A 853 -1.12 9.00 33.62
CA LEU A 853 -0.66 8.63 34.96
C LEU A 853 -0.63 9.88 35.84
N GLN A 854 -1.17 9.80 37.05
CA GLN A 854 -1.13 10.90 38.02
C GLN A 854 -0.56 10.40 39.35
N VAL A 855 0.49 11.06 39.85
CA VAL A 855 1.12 10.75 41.15
C VAL A 855 0.89 11.88 42.14
N SER A 856 0.21 11.57 43.24
CA SER A 856 -0.03 12.50 44.35
C SER A 856 1.16 12.54 45.32
N ALA A 857 1.26 13.64 46.10
CA ALA A 857 2.30 13.84 47.13
C ALA A 857 2.27 12.84 48.31
N ASN A 858 1.26 11.95 48.36
CA ASN A 858 1.20 10.82 49.32
C ASN A 858 1.48 9.47 48.63
N HIS A 859 2.06 9.49 47.43
CA HIS A 859 2.36 8.32 46.60
C HIS A 859 1.14 7.43 46.31
N GLN A 860 -0.06 8.02 46.22
CA GLN A 860 -1.20 7.39 45.57
C GLN A 860 -1.13 7.66 44.07
N ILE A 861 -1.41 6.63 43.27
CA ILE A 861 -1.31 6.65 41.82
C ILE A 861 -2.73 6.51 41.25
N ALA A 862 -3.11 7.43 40.37
CA ALA A 862 -4.30 7.29 39.53
C ALA A 862 -3.86 6.99 38.10
N ILE A 863 -4.41 5.94 37.52
CA ILE A 863 -4.13 5.47 36.17
C ILE A 863 -5.41 5.63 35.35
N THR A 864 -5.34 6.25 34.18
CA THR A 864 -6.38 6.14 33.15
C THR A 864 -5.80 5.40 31.94
N ALA A 865 -6.46 4.30 31.57
CA ALA A 865 -6.00 3.41 30.52
C ALA A 865 -7.11 3.18 29.48
N ARG A 866 -6.71 2.93 28.23
CA ARG A 866 -7.58 2.51 27.12
C ARG A 866 -7.56 0.99 27.00
N LEU A 867 -8.67 0.38 26.63
CA LEU A 867 -8.72 -1.03 26.22
C LEU A 867 -7.67 -1.30 25.11
N TYR A 868 -6.84 -2.33 25.31
CA TYR A 868 -5.86 -2.77 24.32
C TYR A 868 -6.49 -3.80 23.38
N ALA A 869 -6.30 -3.61 22.08
CA ALA A 869 -6.57 -4.62 21.06
C ALA A 869 -5.34 -4.76 20.16
N ASP A 870 -4.96 -5.98 19.81
CA ASP A 870 -3.75 -6.22 19.00
C ASP A 870 -3.95 -5.83 17.53
N SER A 871 -5.20 -5.94 17.04
CA SER A 871 -5.63 -5.52 15.70
C SER A 871 -5.31 -4.06 15.37
N GLN A 872 -5.07 -3.20 16.37
CA GLN A 872 -4.59 -1.84 16.13
C GLN A 872 -3.17 -1.77 15.53
N PHE A 873 -2.44 -2.89 15.41
CA PHE A 873 -1.10 -2.96 14.79
C PHE A 873 -1.10 -3.81 13.51
N PRO A 874 -1.87 -3.42 12.46
CA PRO A 874 -1.96 -4.21 11.23
C PRO A 874 -0.60 -4.37 10.57
N THR A 875 -0.29 -5.62 10.18
CA THR A 875 0.97 -6.01 9.52
C THR A 875 0.84 -6.04 7.99
N SER A 876 -0.34 -6.31 7.46
CA SER A 876 -0.67 -6.17 6.04
C SER A 876 -1.53 -4.93 5.79
N ALA A 877 -1.71 -4.58 4.52
CA ALA A 877 -2.73 -3.66 4.05
C ALA A 877 -3.68 -4.39 3.07
N THR A 878 -4.89 -3.88 2.92
CA THR A 878 -5.88 -4.40 1.96
C THR A 878 -5.34 -4.28 0.53
N GLU A 879 -5.69 -5.20 -0.37
CA GLU A 879 -5.34 -5.07 -1.79
C GLU A 879 -6.02 -3.86 -2.44
N ARG A 880 -5.29 -3.16 -3.33
CA ARG A 880 -5.79 -2.02 -4.10
C ARG A 880 -5.40 -2.16 -5.56
N THR A 881 -6.40 -2.33 -6.41
CA THR A 881 -6.24 -2.07 -7.84
C THR A 881 -6.30 -0.56 -8.09
N VAL A 882 -5.29 0.00 -8.75
CA VAL A 882 -5.32 1.39 -9.23
C VAL A 882 -6.12 1.45 -10.54
N PRO A 883 -7.27 2.16 -10.60
CA PRO A 883 -8.12 2.16 -11.78
C PRO A 883 -7.50 2.94 -12.95
N LEU A 884 -7.54 2.34 -14.13
CA LEU A 884 -7.15 2.93 -15.40
C LEU A 884 -8.15 4.02 -15.83
N VAL A 885 -7.84 5.29 -15.54
CA VAL A 885 -8.58 6.43 -16.13
C VAL A 885 -8.17 6.60 -17.60
N THR A 886 -8.72 5.77 -18.47
CA THR A 886 -8.40 5.81 -19.90
C THR A 886 -9.04 7.03 -20.56
N GLY A 887 -8.22 8.00 -20.98
CA GLY A 887 -8.64 9.12 -21.82
C GLY A 887 -8.90 8.70 -23.27
N ILE A 888 -9.66 7.62 -23.50
CA ILE A 888 -9.99 7.15 -24.85
C ILE A 888 -10.99 8.13 -25.47
N GLY A 889 -10.44 9.11 -26.20
CA GLY A 889 -11.18 9.79 -27.25
C GLY A 889 -11.55 8.76 -28.31
N TYR A 890 -12.84 8.44 -28.41
CA TYR A 890 -13.38 7.70 -29.56
C TYR A 890 -12.89 8.34 -30.87
N PRO A 891 -12.54 7.56 -31.90
CA PRO A 891 -12.11 8.12 -33.17
C PRO A 891 -13.19 9.05 -33.70
N SER A 892 -12.86 10.33 -33.85
CA SER A 892 -13.78 11.39 -34.26
C SER A 892 -13.82 11.60 -35.78
N SER A 893 -13.01 10.86 -36.53
CA SER A 893 -12.94 10.85 -37.99
C SER A 893 -13.56 9.57 -38.57
N PRO A 894 -14.39 9.65 -39.62
CA PRO A 894 -14.92 8.48 -40.32
C PRO A 894 -13.82 7.59 -40.95
N PRO A 895 -14.12 6.31 -41.26
CA PRO A 895 -13.17 5.42 -41.90
C PRO A 895 -12.71 5.90 -43.29
N PRO A 896 -11.51 5.51 -43.76
CA PRO A 896 -11.06 5.77 -45.12
C PRO A 896 -11.85 4.96 -46.16
N ALA A 897 -11.77 5.35 -47.43
CA ALA A 897 -12.42 4.66 -48.54
C ALA A 897 -11.97 3.19 -48.67
N ILE A 898 -12.87 2.33 -49.15
CA ILE A 898 -12.53 0.94 -49.54
C ILE A 898 -11.72 0.93 -50.84
N SER A 899 -10.97 -0.14 -51.06
CA SER A 899 -10.15 -0.33 -52.27
C SER A 899 -10.47 -1.67 -52.96
N ASN A 900 -9.99 -1.86 -54.19
CA ASN A 900 -10.11 -3.12 -54.95
C ASN A 900 -11.55 -3.67 -55.10
N LEU A 901 -12.55 -2.79 -55.26
CA LEU A 901 -13.94 -3.22 -55.51
C LEU A 901 -14.08 -3.92 -56.86
N VAL A 902 -14.34 -5.23 -56.83
CA VAL A 902 -14.58 -6.09 -58.01
C VAL A 902 -16.01 -6.62 -57.96
N LEU A 903 -16.75 -6.47 -59.06
CA LEU A 903 -18.14 -6.94 -59.21
C LEU A 903 -18.24 -8.04 -60.29
N THR A 904 -18.95 -9.12 -59.97
CA THR A 904 -19.14 -10.30 -60.83
C THR A 904 -20.60 -10.76 -60.84
N ASN A 905 -21.01 -11.48 -61.89
CA ASN A 905 -22.35 -12.09 -61.99
C ASN A 905 -22.18 -13.61 -62.01
N PRO A 906 -22.13 -14.30 -60.85
CA PRO A 906 -22.00 -15.76 -60.83
C PRO A 906 -23.27 -16.48 -61.33
N THR A 907 -24.42 -15.82 -61.26
CA THR A 907 -25.72 -16.33 -61.72
C THR A 907 -26.56 -15.17 -62.26
N ALA A 908 -27.48 -15.44 -63.20
CA ALA A 908 -28.38 -14.42 -63.72
C ALA A 908 -29.22 -13.78 -62.61
N GLY A 909 -29.31 -12.44 -62.59
CA GLY A 909 -30.06 -11.70 -61.57
C GLY A 909 -29.35 -11.56 -60.20
N ALA A 910 -28.06 -11.91 -60.10
CA ALA A 910 -27.25 -11.70 -58.91
C ALA A 910 -25.92 -10.99 -59.22
N ILE A 911 -25.49 -10.12 -58.30
CA ILE A 911 -24.19 -9.44 -58.32
C ILE A 911 -23.43 -9.81 -57.05
N ASN A 912 -22.24 -10.39 -57.18
CA ASN A 912 -21.31 -10.59 -56.08
C ASN A 912 -20.20 -9.55 -56.14
N GLY A 913 -19.88 -8.95 -54.99
CA GLY A 913 -18.80 -7.99 -54.85
C GLY A 913 -17.77 -8.39 -53.81
N THR A 914 -16.50 -8.08 -54.07
CA THR A 914 -15.39 -8.19 -53.12
C THR A 914 -14.60 -6.89 -53.10
N PHE A 915 -14.08 -6.48 -51.95
CA PHE A 915 -13.26 -5.29 -51.78
C PHE A 915 -12.36 -5.42 -50.53
N ASP A 916 -11.38 -4.53 -50.40
CA ASP A 916 -10.49 -4.45 -49.24
C ASP A 916 -10.82 -3.18 -48.42
N PHE A 917 -10.91 -3.31 -47.09
CA PHE A 917 -11.07 -2.18 -46.17
C PHE A 917 -9.76 -1.40 -46.01
N GLY A 918 -9.84 -0.08 -45.87
CA GLY A 918 -8.69 0.74 -45.46
C GLY A 918 -8.41 0.63 -43.96
N SER A 919 -7.16 0.84 -43.55
CA SER A 919 -6.76 0.77 -42.15
C SER A 919 -7.50 1.79 -41.28
N TYR A 920 -8.18 1.32 -40.23
CA TYR A 920 -8.95 2.15 -39.30
C TYR A 920 -8.83 1.61 -37.87
N LEU A 921 -8.79 2.50 -36.88
CA LEU A 921 -8.48 2.18 -35.48
C LEU A 921 -9.73 1.87 -34.62
N GLY A 922 -10.92 1.96 -35.19
CA GLY A 922 -12.18 1.52 -34.56
C GLY A 922 -12.83 0.36 -35.32
N GLY A 923 -13.90 -0.20 -34.78
CA GLY A 923 -14.76 -1.10 -35.54
C GLY A 923 -15.35 -0.37 -36.76
N GLN A 924 -15.12 -0.91 -37.96
CA GLN A 924 -15.69 -0.42 -39.20
C GLN A 924 -16.55 -1.50 -39.87
N GLN A 925 -17.58 -1.06 -40.59
CA GLN A 925 -18.36 -1.90 -41.48
C GLN A 925 -18.56 -1.17 -42.80
N ALA A 926 -18.86 -1.90 -43.88
CA ALA A 926 -19.29 -1.31 -45.14
C ALA A 926 -20.79 -1.52 -45.34
N LYS A 927 -21.48 -0.44 -45.64
CA LYS A 927 -22.87 -0.44 -46.10
C LYS A 927 -22.87 -0.56 -47.63
N ILE A 928 -23.74 -1.42 -48.16
CA ILE A 928 -23.88 -1.68 -49.59
C ILE A 928 -25.19 -1.09 -50.11
N GLU A 929 -25.11 -0.26 -51.14
CA GLU A 929 -26.25 0.37 -51.81
C GLU A 929 -26.24 0.06 -53.30
N ILE A 930 -27.41 -0.08 -53.92
CA ILE A 930 -27.56 -0.37 -55.35
C ILE A 930 -28.46 0.64 -56.05
N GLN A 931 -28.04 1.08 -57.23
CA GLN A 931 -28.86 1.79 -58.20
C GLN A 931 -29.20 0.80 -59.31
N LEU A 932 -30.46 0.38 -59.36
CA LEU A 932 -30.99 -0.55 -60.36
C LEU A 932 -31.05 0.10 -61.76
N PRO A 933 -31.16 -0.69 -62.85
CA PRO A 933 -31.16 -0.16 -64.21
C PRO A 933 -32.29 0.84 -64.43
N GLY A 934 -31.95 2.06 -64.85
CA GLY A 934 -32.90 3.17 -65.06
C GLY A 934 -33.36 3.90 -63.80
N ALA A 935 -32.97 3.47 -62.59
CA ALA A 935 -33.19 4.25 -61.37
C ALA A 935 -32.25 5.48 -61.33
N VAL A 936 -32.67 6.54 -60.64
CA VAL A 936 -31.88 7.80 -60.51
C VAL A 936 -31.19 7.97 -59.15
N ALA A 937 -31.43 7.07 -58.20
CA ALA A 937 -30.87 7.12 -56.85
C ALA A 937 -30.41 5.72 -56.39
N PHE A 938 -29.40 5.69 -55.52
CA PHE A 938 -28.99 4.48 -54.80
C PHE A 938 -30.01 4.15 -53.71
N THR A 939 -30.28 2.86 -53.54
CA THR A 939 -31.13 2.29 -52.49
C THR A 939 -30.28 1.41 -51.59
N ASP A 940 -30.40 1.57 -50.28
CA ASP A 940 -29.72 0.71 -49.30
C ASP A 940 -30.22 -0.73 -49.41
N THR A 941 -29.30 -1.69 -49.57
CA THR A 941 -29.66 -3.12 -49.67
C THR A 941 -29.94 -3.76 -48.31
N GLY A 942 -29.67 -3.04 -47.21
CA GLY A 942 -29.66 -3.59 -45.85
C GLY A 942 -28.41 -4.41 -45.53
N ILE A 943 -27.59 -4.77 -46.52
CA ILE A 943 -26.37 -5.54 -46.31
C ILE A 943 -25.34 -4.68 -45.59
N ARG A 944 -24.74 -5.26 -44.54
CA ARG A 944 -23.61 -4.72 -43.79
C ARG A 944 -22.50 -5.75 -43.80
N VAL A 945 -21.32 -5.35 -44.26
CA VAL A 945 -20.14 -6.20 -44.37
C VAL A 945 -19.15 -5.80 -43.29
N THR A 946 -18.72 -6.73 -42.46
CA THR A 946 -17.63 -6.54 -41.49
C THR A 946 -16.32 -7.03 -42.14
N PRO A 947 -15.14 -6.44 -41.85
CA PRO A 947 -13.86 -6.95 -42.33
C PRO A 947 -13.61 -8.39 -41.84
N ASP A 948 -13.06 -9.23 -42.71
CA ASP A 948 -12.52 -10.54 -42.33
C ASP A 948 -11.10 -10.44 -41.72
N SER A 949 -10.50 -11.59 -41.38
CA SER A 949 -9.14 -11.67 -40.81
C SER A 949 -8.02 -11.17 -41.73
N GLN A 950 -8.32 -10.85 -42.99
CA GLN A 950 -7.42 -10.25 -43.98
C GLN A 950 -7.82 -8.80 -44.34
N ASN A 951 -8.72 -8.18 -43.56
CA ASN A 951 -9.35 -6.87 -43.82
C ASN A 951 -10.12 -6.81 -45.16
N LYS A 952 -10.70 -7.91 -45.62
CA LYS A 952 -11.51 -7.95 -46.85
C LYS A 952 -13.00 -7.99 -46.53
N GLY A 953 -13.80 -7.53 -47.48
CA GLY A 953 -15.26 -7.58 -47.45
C GLY A 953 -15.80 -8.26 -48.70
N ALA A 954 -16.84 -9.08 -48.52
CA ALA A 954 -17.57 -9.73 -49.60
C ALA A 954 -19.09 -9.60 -49.39
N PHE A 955 -19.84 -9.48 -50.48
CA PHE A 955 -21.31 -9.41 -50.45
C PHE A 955 -21.93 -10.01 -51.71
N GLN A 956 -23.22 -10.34 -51.62
CA GLN A 956 -24.05 -10.78 -52.74
C GLN A 956 -25.41 -10.09 -52.71
N ILE A 957 -25.80 -9.47 -53.83
CA ILE A 957 -27.12 -8.89 -54.06
C ILE A 957 -27.86 -9.82 -55.01
N THR A 958 -29.08 -10.22 -54.66
CA THR A 958 -29.94 -11.11 -55.46
C THR A 958 -31.22 -10.41 -55.90
N GLY A 959 -31.88 -10.92 -56.94
CA GLY A 959 -33.12 -10.33 -57.48
C GLY A 959 -32.91 -9.05 -58.31
N VAL A 960 -31.69 -8.80 -58.79
CA VAL A 960 -31.35 -7.62 -59.60
C VAL A 960 -31.97 -7.76 -61.00
N THR A 961 -32.76 -6.77 -61.43
CA THR A 961 -33.35 -6.74 -62.77
C THR A 961 -32.27 -6.66 -63.86
N PRO A 962 -32.48 -7.29 -65.04
CA PRO A 962 -31.52 -7.26 -66.14
C PRO A 962 -31.20 -5.84 -66.65
N GLY A 963 -29.92 -5.46 -66.61
CA GLY A 963 -29.38 -4.22 -67.17
C GLY A 963 -28.20 -3.64 -66.38
N LEU A 964 -27.70 -2.48 -66.81
CA LEU A 964 -26.60 -1.79 -66.14
C LEU A 964 -27.00 -1.26 -64.76
N SER A 965 -26.46 -1.89 -63.72
CA SER A 965 -26.62 -1.51 -62.32
C SER A 965 -25.33 -0.90 -61.76
N TYR A 966 -25.44 -0.02 -60.77
CA TYR A 966 -24.30 0.52 -60.03
C TYR A 966 -24.39 0.10 -58.57
N VAL A 967 -23.28 -0.33 -57.99
CA VAL A 967 -23.17 -0.68 -56.56
C VAL A 967 -22.21 0.28 -55.89
N ARG A 968 -22.66 0.89 -54.80
CA ARG A 968 -21.93 1.81 -53.94
C ARG A 968 -21.60 1.13 -52.63
N VAL A 969 -20.33 1.20 -52.24
CA VAL A 969 -19.80 0.68 -50.99
C VAL A 969 -19.32 1.85 -50.16
N THR A 970 -19.91 2.03 -48.99
CA THR A 970 -19.61 3.15 -48.08
C THR A 970 -19.15 2.58 -46.74
N PRO A 971 -17.86 2.68 -46.38
CA PRO A 971 -17.38 2.27 -45.07
C PRO A 971 -17.88 3.27 -44.02
N PHE A 972 -18.24 2.80 -42.82
CA PHE A 972 -18.77 3.61 -41.74
C PHE A 972 -18.41 3.03 -40.37
N SER A 973 -18.46 3.87 -39.35
CA SER A 973 -18.31 3.49 -37.94
C SER A 973 -19.16 4.41 -37.06
N ALA A 974 -19.03 4.32 -35.73
CA ALA A 974 -19.61 5.27 -34.79
C ALA A 974 -19.18 6.75 -35.05
N ALA A 975 -18.05 6.96 -35.75
CA ALA A 975 -17.57 8.28 -36.16
C ALA A 975 -18.29 8.87 -37.39
N GLY A 976 -19.17 8.10 -38.03
CA GLY A 976 -19.89 8.48 -39.26
C GLY A 976 -19.45 7.71 -40.50
N ASN A 977 -19.95 8.17 -41.66
CA ASN A 977 -19.71 7.55 -42.96
C ASN A 977 -18.40 8.08 -43.59
N GLY A 978 -17.55 7.16 -44.01
CA GLY A 978 -16.37 7.41 -44.84
C GLY A 978 -16.71 7.66 -46.32
N PRO A 979 -15.70 7.90 -47.16
CA PRO A 979 -15.91 8.20 -48.58
C PRO A 979 -16.44 6.98 -49.35
N GLU A 980 -17.45 7.23 -50.19
CA GLU A 980 -18.10 6.20 -51.00
C GLU A 980 -17.24 5.75 -52.20
N THR A 981 -17.35 4.47 -52.57
CA THR A 981 -16.72 3.89 -53.78
C THR A 981 -17.77 3.18 -54.62
N ILE A 982 -17.80 3.45 -55.93
CA ILE A 982 -18.86 2.96 -56.83
C ILE A 982 -18.26 2.09 -57.93
N GLY A 983 -18.81 0.88 -58.09
CA GLY A 983 -18.58 0.00 -59.24
C GLY A 983 -19.86 -0.16 -60.08
N SER A 984 -19.74 -0.57 -61.35
CA SER A 984 -20.89 -0.86 -62.21
C SER A 984 -20.82 -2.26 -62.81
N ARG A 985 -22.00 -2.83 -63.09
CA ARG A 985 -22.11 -4.17 -63.67
C ARG A 985 -23.43 -4.33 -64.43
N ASP A 986 -23.35 -4.81 -65.66
CA ASP A 986 -24.54 -5.16 -66.45
C ASP A 986 -24.96 -6.61 -66.16
N THR A 987 -26.24 -6.82 -65.83
CA THR A 987 -26.86 -8.11 -65.52
C THR A 987 -27.69 -8.68 -66.67
N ALA A 988 -27.71 -8.03 -67.85
CA ALA A 988 -28.45 -8.49 -69.02
C ALA A 988 -27.91 -9.84 -69.57
N PRO A 989 -28.80 -10.78 -69.95
CA PRO A 989 -28.40 -12.02 -70.62
C PRO A 989 -28.00 -11.75 -72.08
N ASN A 990 -26.76 -12.07 -72.45
CA ASN A 990 -26.28 -11.96 -73.84
C ASN A 990 -27.07 -12.90 -74.77
N LEU A 991 -27.81 -12.33 -75.73
CA LEU A 991 -28.33 -13.09 -76.87
C LEU A 991 -27.31 -13.13 -78.03
N ALA A 992 -27.15 -14.35 -78.56
CA ALA A 992 -26.46 -14.73 -79.81
C ALA A 992 -24.92 -14.72 -79.83
N ALA A 993 -24.35 -15.93 -79.86
CA ALA A 993 -23.41 -16.36 -80.91
C ALA A 993 -23.22 -17.90 -80.92
N THR A 994 -23.96 -18.60 -81.78
CA THR A 994 -23.62 -19.97 -82.21
C THR A 994 -23.40 -19.94 -83.73
N VAL A 995 -22.37 -20.65 -84.21
CA VAL A 995 -22.10 -21.02 -85.62
C VAL A 995 -21.32 -20.01 -86.52
N ALA A 996 -20.20 -20.53 -87.04
CA ALA A 996 -19.51 -20.25 -88.33
C ALA A 996 -18.70 -18.95 -88.59
N ALA A 997 -17.39 -19.07 -88.36
CA ALA A 997 -16.33 -19.15 -89.41
C ALA A 997 -15.99 -17.94 -90.32
N GLN A 998 -14.75 -17.45 -90.15
CA GLN A 998 -13.73 -17.06 -91.15
C GLN A 998 -12.41 -16.82 -90.34
N SER A 999 -11.19 -17.22 -90.73
CA SER A 999 -10.66 -17.91 -91.92
C SER A 999 -9.37 -18.72 -91.59
N THR A 1000 -8.80 -19.42 -92.59
CA THR A 1000 -7.68 -20.39 -92.57
C THR A 1000 -6.27 -19.72 -92.46
N VAL A 1001 -5.09 -20.36 -92.24
CA VAL A 1001 -4.43 -21.55 -92.88
C VAL A 1001 -3.20 -22.03 -92.04
N ALA A 1002 -2.97 -23.36 -91.95
CA ALA A 1002 -1.71 -24.17 -91.77
C ALA A 1002 -0.58 -23.75 -90.76
N ALA A 1003 0.33 -24.62 -90.27
CA ALA A 1003 0.79 -25.94 -90.74
C ALA A 1003 1.19 -26.92 -89.59
N VAL A 1004 1.78 -28.08 -89.93
CA VAL A 1004 1.78 -29.35 -89.15
C VAL A 1004 3.20 -29.95 -88.95
N LEU A 1005 3.32 -30.95 -88.05
CA LEU A 1005 4.47 -31.86 -87.73
C LEU A 1005 5.54 -31.29 -86.75
N ALA A 1006 6.15 -32.02 -85.79
CA ALA A 1006 6.00 -33.38 -85.18
C ALA A 1006 6.91 -33.45 -83.90
N GLY A 1007 6.94 -34.46 -83.00
CA GLY A 1007 6.17 -35.71 -82.78
C GLY A 1007 6.96 -36.78 -81.98
N GLY A 1008 6.35 -37.43 -80.95
CA GLY A 1008 7.00 -38.41 -80.02
C GLY A 1008 7.48 -37.79 -78.69
N THR A 1009 7.65 -38.47 -77.53
CA THR A 1009 7.43 -39.87 -77.07
C THR A 1009 7.47 -39.94 -75.51
N GLY A 1010 6.67 -40.82 -74.87
CA GLY A 1010 6.79 -41.22 -73.44
C GLY A 1010 6.10 -40.30 -72.41
N SER A 1011 5.49 -40.77 -71.31
CA SER A 1011 5.33 -42.14 -70.77
C SER A 1011 4.00 -42.33 -70.00
N ALA A 1012 3.57 -43.59 -69.83
CA ALA A 1012 2.36 -44.04 -69.13
C ALA A 1012 2.48 -43.90 -67.57
N SER A 1013 1.48 -44.19 -66.71
CA SER A 1013 0.46 -45.26 -66.77
C SER A 1013 -0.75 -45.09 -65.82
N LEU A 1014 -1.84 -45.83 -66.12
CA LEU A 1014 -3.03 -46.04 -65.27
C LEU A 1014 -2.78 -47.07 -64.14
N ALA A 1015 -3.50 -46.93 -63.01
CA ALA A 1015 -4.22 -47.96 -62.23
C ALA A 1015 -4.77 -47.30 -60.94
N ALA A 1016 -6.01 -47.45 -60.44
CA ALA A 1016 -6.98 -48.56 -60.37
C ALA A 1016 -6.75 -49.56 -59.22
N THR A 1017 -7.57 -49.42 -58.15
CA THR A 1017 -8.30 -50.52 -57.46
C THR A 1017 -7.67 -51.25 -56.25
N VAL A 1018 -8.19 -50.90 -55.04
CA VAL A 1018 -8.64 -51.79 -53.91
C VAL A 1018 -7.67 -52.35 -52.83
N ALA A 1019 -8.26 -52.49 -51.62
CA ALA A 1019 -7.93 -53.36 -50.45
C ALA A 1019 -7.01 -52.85 -49.31
N ALA A 1020 -7.67 -52.40 -48.23
CA ALA A 1020 -7.73 -53.00 -46.89
C ALA A 1020 -6.49 -53.32 -46.01
N GLN A 1021 -6.73 -53.13 -44.69
CA GLN A 1021 -6.15 -53.84 -43.51
C GLN A 1021 -4.75 -53.50 -42.96
N SER A 1022 -4.77 -52.67 -41.90
CA SER A 1022 -4.26 -52.92 -40.53
C SER A 1022 -2.82 -53.44 -40.22
N SER A 1023 -2.22 -52.74 -39.23
CA SER A 1023 -1.38 -53.20 -38.11
C SER A 1023 0.17 -53.11 -38.17
N VAL A 1024 0.69 -52.21 -37.31
CA VAL A 1024 1.77 -52.38 -36.30
C VAL A 1024 3.07 -53.14 -36.66
N ALA A 1025 4.24 -52.47 -36.56
CA ALA A 1025 5.30 -52.76 -35.56
C ALA A 1025 6.66 -52.04 -35.77
N ALA A 1026 7.34 -51.76 -34.64
CA ALA A 1026 8.81 -51.66 -34.41
C ALA A 1026 9.66 -50.60 -35.17
N VAL A 1027 10.13 -49.51 -34.54
CA VAL A 1027 11.24 -49.40 -33.55
C VAL A 1027 12.66 -49.65 -34.11
N LEU A 1028 13.51 -48.60 -34.04
CA LEU A 1028 14.93 -48.60 -33.62
C LEU A 1028 15.26 -47.13 -33.26
N ALA A 1029 15.67 -46.66 -32.07
CA ALA A 1029 16.41 -47.16 -30.89
C ALA A 1029 17.91 -46.77 -30.86
N GLY A 1030 18.33 -46.14 -29.75
CA GLY A 1030 19.69 -45.64 -29.43
C GLY A 1030 19.73 -44.09 -29.39
N GLY A 1031 20.02 -43.38 -28.29
CA GLY A 1031 20.74 -43.68 -27.02
C GLY A 1031 21.96 -42.74 -26.93
N LEU A 1032 22.42 -42.14 -25.82
CA LEU A 1032 22.19 -42.20 -24.35
C LEU A 1032 22.54 -40.78 -23.78
N GLY A 1033 22.19 -40.33 -22.57
CA GLY A 1033 21.38 -40.87 -21.46
C GLY A 1033 21.57 -40.04 -20.16
N SER A 1034 20.74 -40.31 -19.12
CA SER A 1034 20.84 -39.84 -17.70
C SER A 1034 20.70 -38.32 -17.44
N VAL A 1035 20.08 -37.80 -16.35
CA VAL A 1035 19.95 -38.27 -14.94
C VAL A 1035 18.55 -37.94 -14.33
N GLN A 1036 18.15 -38.63 -13.25
CA GLN A 1036 16.89 -38.47 -12.49
C GLN A 1036 16.98 -37.48 -11.31
N LEU A 1037 15.83 -37.01 -10.79
CA LEU A 1037 15.44 -36.84 -9.36
C LEU A 1037 14.05 -36.14 -9.34
N ALA A 1038 12.92 -36.57 -8.74
CA ALA A 1038 12.56 -37.50 -7.64
C ALA A 1038 12.45 -36.87 -6.23
N ALA A 1039 11.26 -36.33 -5.91
CA ALA A 1039 10.65 -36.04 -4.59
C ALA A 1039 9.23 -35.46 -4.91
N THR A 1040 8.05 -35.87 -4.39
CA THR A 1040 7.60 -36.35 -3.05
C THR A 1040 7.88 -35.29 -1.99
N VAL A 1041 6.90 -34.52 -1.51
CA VAL A 1041 5.86 -34.82 -0.49
C VAL A 1041 4.62 -33.96 -0.82
N ALA A 1042 3.34 -34.37 -0.77
CA ALA A 1042 2.57 -35.31 0.06
C ALA A 1042 2.06 -34.74 1.40
N ALA A 1043 1.03 -33.89 1.30
CA ALA A 1043 0.06 -33.49 2.34
C ALA A 1043 0.53 -32.64 3.53
N GLN A 1044 -0.14 -31.49 3.70
CA GLN A 1044 -0.72 -31.17 4.99
C GLN A 1044 -2.16 -30.65 4.77
N SER A 1045 -3.10 -31.25 5.48
CA SER A 1045 -4.53 -30.95 5.42
C SER A 1045 -4.97 -30.14 6.63
N THR A 1046 -6.17 -29.55 6.54
CA THR A 1046 -6.99 -29.04 7.66
C THR A 1046 -6.38 -27.93 8.52
N VAL A 1047 -6.74 -26.67 8.23
CA VAL A 1047 -7.82 -25.99 8.98
C VAL A 1047 -8.71 -25.27 7.98
N ALA A 1048 -9.99 -25.65 7.90
CA ALA A 1048 -11.00 -24.88 7.17
C ALA A 1048 -11.72 -23.98 8.19
N ALA A 1049 -11.60 -22.66 8.02
CA ALA A 1049 -12.34 -21.68 8.81
C ALA A 1049 -12.70 -20.46 7.95
N ALA A 1050 -13.95 -20.46 7.46
CA ALA A 1050 -14.75 -19.31 7.04
C ALA A 1050 -14.03 -18.16 6.29
N PHE A 1051 -13.80 -18.33 4.98
CA PHE A 1051 -13.81 -17.18 4.06
C PHE A 1051 -15.25 -17.00 3.52
N GLU A 1052 -16.14 -16.46 4.35
CA GLU A 1052 -17.53 -16.22 3.97
C GLU A 1052 -17.62 -15.02 3.01
N ARG A 1053 -17.45 -15.26 1.70
CA ARG A 1053 -17.82 -14.28 0.66
C ARG A 1053 -19.33 -14.02 0.78
N GLN A 1054 -19.68 -12.77 1.08
CA GLN A 1054 -21.03 -12.31 1.43
C GLN A 1054 -22.11 -12.74 0.41
N GLY A 1055 -21.79 -12.89 -0.89
CA GLY A 1055 -22.74 -13.24 -1.94
C GLY A 1055 -23.36 -14.64 -1.83
N PHE A 1056 -22.66 -15.63 -1.27
CA PHE A 1056 -23.12 -17.03 -1.25
C PHE A 1056 -23.88 -17.43 0.04
N ALA A 1057 -24.02 -16.49 0.98
CA ALA A 1057 -24.68 -16.72 2.27
C ALA A 1057 -26.15 -17.18 2.12
N GLY A 1058 -26.54 -18.18 2.92
CA GLY A 1058 -27.88 -18.77 2.89
C GLY A 1058 -28.20 -19.52 1.59
N SER A 1059 -27.19 -19.98 0.85
CA SER A 1059 -27.35 -21.01 -0.18
C SER A 1059 -27.74 -22.35 0.45
N ALA A 1060 -28.48 -23.16 -0.31
CA ALA A 1060 -28.94 -24.49 0.09
C ALA A 1060 -27.96 -25.59 -0.33
N LEU A 1061 -27.17 -25.36 -1.38
CA LEU A 1061 -26.03 -26.14 -1.86
C LEU A 1061 -25.13 -25.19 -2.66
N HIS A 1062 -23.82 -25.27 -2.44
CA HIS A 1062 -22.80 -24.60 -3.23
C HIS A 1062 -21.71 -25.59 -3.56
N PHE A 1063 -21.37 -25.81 -4.83
CA PHE A 1063 -20.24 -26.65 -5.22
C PHE A 1063 -19.40 -25.93 -6.27
N ALA A 1064 -18.08 -25.97 -6.17
CA ALA A 1064 -17.18 -25.45 -7.19
C ALA A 1064 -15.91 -26.29 -7.32
N ALA A 1065 -15.45 -26.49 -8.56
CA ALA A 1065 -14.22 -27.22 -8.81
C ALA A 1065 -12.99 -26.52 -8.22
N ARG A 1066 -13.00 -25.18 -8.12
CA ARG A 1066 -11.89 -24.39 -7.56
C ARG A 1066 -11.58 -24.67 -6.09
N PHE A 1067 -12.52 -25.24 -5.34
CA PHE A 1067 -12.34 -25.62 -3.94
C PHE A 1067 -11.90 -27.09 -3.77
N GLN A 1068 -11.87 -27.88 -4.85
CA GLN A 1068 -11.42 -29.28 -4.79
C GLN A 1068 -9.93 -29.40 -5.10
N ALA A 1069 -9.14 -29.79 -4.08
CA ALA A 1069 -7.72 -30.12 -4.21
C ALA A 1069 -7.51 -31.53 -4.82
N LEU A 1070 -7.93 -31.71 -6.07
CA LEU A 1070 -7.73 -32.94 -6.85
C LEU A 1070 -6.70 -32.72 -7.95
N ALA A 1071 -5.95 -33.77 -8.30
CA ALA A 1071 -5.05 -33.72 -9.45
C ALA A 1071 -5.83 -33.72 -10.76
N ASN A 1072 -5.33 -33.04 -11.79
CA ASN A 1072 -5.83 -33.15 -13.16
C ASN A 1072 -6.01 -34.63 -13.59
N ASP A 1073 -7.11 -34.91 -14.28
CA ASP A 1073 -7.60 -36.24 -14.68
C ASP A 1073 -8.04 -37.19 -13.53
N ALA A 1074 -8.08 -36.75 -12.27
CA ALA A 1074 -8.63 -37.54 -11.16
C ALA A 1074 -10.14 -37.81 -11.31
N SER A 1075 -10.58 -39.01 -10.90
CA SER A 1075 -12.00 -39.39 -10.88
C SER A 1075 -12.69 -38.80 -9.63
N VAL A 1076 -13.71 -37.96 -9.85
CA VAL A 1076 -14.36 -37.16 -8.81
C VAL A 1076 -15.48 -37.95 -8.15
N THR A 1077 -15.30 -38.37 -6.89
CA THR A 1077 -16.29 -39.21 -6.17
C THR A 1077 -17.52 -38.43 -5.73
N GLN A 1078 -17.36 -37.14 -5.41
CA GLN A 1078 -18.44 -36.26 -4.99
C GLN A 1078 -18.17 -34.81 -5.43
N LEU A 1079 -19.24 -34.06 -5.67
CA LEU A 1079 -19.19 -32.60 -5.69
C LEU A 1079 -19.42 -32.14 -4.24
N SER A 1080 -18.33 -31.74 -3.58
CA SER A 1080 -18.36 -31.19 -2.21
C SER A 1080 -19.30 -29.99 -2.10
N ASP A 1081 -19.92 -29.84 -0.93
CA ASP A 1081 -20.81 -28.75 -0.59
C ASP A 1081 -20.09 -27.75 0.32
N GLU A 1082 -19.97 -26.53 -0.17
CA GLU A 1082 -19.29 -25.40 0.44
C GLU A 1082 -20.28 -24.44 1.13
N SER A 1083 -21.61 -24.70 1.03
CA SER A 1083 -22.64 -23.87 1.68
C SER A 1083 -22.77 -24.10 3.19
N GLY A 1084 -21.93 -24.97 3.78
CA GLY A 1084 -21.99 -25.36 5.18
C GLY A 1084 -23.16 -26.28 5.56
N ASN A 1085 -23.90 -26.82 4.57
CA ASN A 1085 -25.07 -27.67 4.81
C ASN A 1085 -24.78 -29.19 4.76
N ASP A 1086 -23.56 -29.60 4.40
CA ASP A 1086 -23.12 -31.01 4.23
C ASP A 1086 -23.95 -31.80 3.19
N ARG A 1087 -24.36 -31.13 2.10
CA ARG A 1087 -25.26 -31.68 1.06
C ARG A 1087 -24.53 -32.10 -0.22
N HIS A 1088 -23.45 -32.84 -0.07
CA HIS A 1088 -22.61 -33.28 -1.19
C HIS A 1088 -23.40 -34.05 -2.26
N ALA A 1089 -23.15 -33.76 -3.55
CA ALA A 1089 -23.66 -34.58 -4.65
C ALA A 1089 -22.71 -35.77 -4.87
N THR A 1090 -23.19 -37.01 -4.81
CA THR A 1090 -22.30 -38.20 -4.74
C THR A 1090 -22.46 -39.16 -5.92
N GLN A 1091 -21.39 -39.89 -6.26
CA GLN A 1091 -21.42 -40.93 -7.28
C GLN A 1091 -20.60 -42.16 -6.87
N SER A 1092 -21.28 -43.28 -6.61
CA SER A 1092 -20.64 -44.51 -6.15
C SER A 1092 -19.96 -45.31 -7.27
N ASP A 1093 -20.47 -45.30 -8.51
CA ASP A 1093 -19.90 -46.03 -9.67
C ASP A 1093 -18.76 -45.20 -10.32
N PRO A 1094 -17.49 -45.68 -10.30
CA PRO A 1094 -16.38 -44.97 -10.93
C PRO A 1094 -16.53 -44.73 -12.43
N SER A 1095 -17.34 -45.55 -13.14
CA SER A 1095 -17.63 -45.38 -14.58
C SER A 1095 -18.65 -44.26 -14.88
N LYS A 1096 -19.18 -43.62 -13.83
CA LYS A 1096 -20.17 -42.52 -13.89
C LYS A 1096 -19.66 -41.21 -13.26
N ARG A 1097 -18.41 -41.17 -12.81
CA ARG A 1097 -17.79 -40.00 -12.19
C ARG A 1097 -17.21 -39.06 -13.24
N ALA A 1098 -17.42 -37.76 -13.06
CA ALA A 1098 -16.69 -36.74 -13.79
C ALA A 1098 -15.17 -36.85 -13.53
N THR A 1099 -14.38 -36.35 -14.47
CA THR A 1099 -12.93 -36.19 -14.29
C THR A 1099 -12.62 -34.75 -13.94
N PHE A 1100 -11.75 -34.54 -12.95
CA PHE A 1100 -11.26 -33.20 -12.61
C PHE A 1100 -10.35 -32.69 -13.73
N LYS A 1101 -10.51 -31.43 -14.12
CA LYS A 1101 -9.70 -30.81 -15.17
C LYS A 1101 -9.23 -29.43 -14.73
N GLU A 1102 -7.92 -29.23 -14.70
CA GLU A 1102 -7.31 -27.95 -14.35
C GLU A 1102 -7.25 -27.00 -15.57
N ASN A 1103 -7.14 -25.69 -15.31
CA ASN A 1103 -6.83 -24.67 -16.32
C ASN A 1103 -7.80 -24.62 -17.54
N ILE A 1104 -9.11 -24.77 -17.32
CA ILE A 1104 -10.10 -24.84 -18.41
C ILE A 1104 -10.64 -23.46 -18.83
N ALA A 1105 -10.81 -22.53 -17.88
CA ALA A 1105 -11.19 -21.15 -18.15
C ALA A 1105 -10.53 -20.23 -17.13
N ASN A 1106 -9.78 -19.22 -17.60
CA ASN A 1106 -9.00 -18.30 -16.76
C ASN A 1106 -8.20 -18.99 -15.62
N GLY A 1107 -7.52 -20.10 -15.93
CA GLY A 1107 -6.80 -20.91 -14.94
C GLY A 1107 -7.67 -21.77 -14.01
N GLN A 1108 -8.98 -21.48 -13.90
CA GLN A 1108 -9.90 -22.21 -13.02
C GLN A 1108 -10.10 -23.66 -13.48
N PRO A 1109 -10.20 -24.61 -12.52
CA PRO A 1109 -10.54 -25.99 -12.82
C PRO A 1109 -12.04 -26.18 -13.06
N ALA A 1110 -12.42 -27.34 -13.60
CA ALA A 1110 -13.79 -27.75 -13.86
C ALA A 1110 -13.99 -29.26 -13.75
N PHE A 1111 -15.23 -29.67 -13.49
CA PHE A 1111 -15.68 -31.05 -13.59
C PHE A 1111 -16.03 -31.39 -15.03
N TYR A 1112 -15.31 -32.32 -15.65
CA TYR A 1112 -15.55 -32.73 -17.04
C TYR A 1112 -16.44 -33.97 -17.13
N PHE A 1113 -17.59 -33.80 -17.79
CA PHE A 1113 -18.61 -34.80 -18.07
C PHE A 1113 -18.55 -35.20 -19.55
N THR A 1114 -18.72 -36.49 -19.86
CA THR A 1114 -18.47 -37.09 -21.20
C THR A 1114 -19.73 -37.50 -21.96
N GLY A 1115 -20.91 -37.14 -21.47
CA GLY A 1115 -22.20 -37.68 -21.92
C GLY A 1115 -22.58 -39.01 -21.25
N SER A 1116 -21.99 -39.37 -20.11
CA SER A 1116 -22.36 -40.56 -19.32
C SER A 1116 -22.14 -40.45 -17.81
N HIS A 1117 -21.77 -39.27 -17.31
CA HIS A 1117 -21.42 -39.02 -15.90
C HIS A 1117 -22.54 -38.25 -15.17
N TRP A 1118 -22.70 -38.46 -13.86
CA TRP A 1118 -23.75 -37.79 -13.05
C TRP A 1118 -23.52 -37.95 -11.54
N TYR A 1119 -24.20 -37.15 -10.71
CA TYR A 1119 -24.18 -37.22 -9.24
C TYR A 1119 -25.60 -37.15 -8.64
N ASP A 1120 -25.92 -37.99 -7.67
CA ASP A 1120 -27.22 -37.98 -6.95
C ASP A 1120 -27.20 -36.97 -5.79
N LEU A 1121 -28.34 -36.32 -5.55
CA LEU A 1121 -28.61 -35.41 -4.43
C LEU A 1121 -29.80 -35.93 -3.59
N THR A 1122 -29.53 -36.92 -2.75
CA THR A 1122 -30.58 -37.61 -1.98
C THR A 1122 -31.38 -36.65 -1.09
N THR A 1123 -32.70 -36.59 -1.27
CA THR A 1123 -33.66 -35.79 -0.46
C THR A 1123 -33.45 -34.26 -0.43
N PHE A 1124 -32.73 -33.69 -1.41
CA PHE A 1124 -32.31 -32.28 -1.39
C PHE A 1124 -33.43 -31.23 -1.45
N MET A 1125 -34.44 -31.39 -2.32
CA MET A 1125 -35.49 -30.39 -2.59
C MET A 1125 -36.83 -30.64 -1.89
N SER A 1126 -36.85 -31.50 -0.87
CA SER A 1126 -38.08 -31.81 -0.13
C SER A 1126 -38.62 -30.57 0.59
N GLY A 1127 -39.79 -30.10 0.17
CA GLY A 1127 -40.51 -28.98 0.82
C GLY A 1127 -40.20 -27.58 0.26
N TRP A 1128 -39.42 -27.45 -0.82
CA TRP A 1128 -39.15 -26.16 -1.46
C TRP A 1128 -40.41 -25.62 -2.16
N THR A 1129 -40.84 -24.41 -1.80
CA THR A 1129 -42.02 -23.73 -2.42
C THR A 1129 -41.66 -22.79 -3.56
N GLU A 1130 -40.37 -22.51 -3.72
CA GLU A 1130 -39.73 -21.73 -4.77
C GLU A 1130 -38.23 -22.08 -4.77
N GLY A 1131 -37.46 -21.55 -5.71
CA GLY A 1131 -36.01 -21.74 -5.75
C GLY A 1131 -35.32 -21.02 -6.90
N GLU A 1132 -34.03 -20.79 -6.73
CA GLU A 1132 -33.19 -20.11 -7.71
C GLU A 1132 -31.82 -20.81 -7.80
N ILE A 1133 -31.27 -20.92 -9.02
CA ILE A 1133 -29.98 -21.53 -9.28
C ILE A 1133 -29.10 -20.64 -10.14
N PHE A 1134 -27.79 -20.74 -9.94
CA PHE A 1134 -26.73 -20.18 -10.77
C PHE A 1134 -25.79 -21.33 -11.14
N LEU A 1135 -25.46 -21.50 -12.43
CA LEU A 1135 -24.53 -22.49 -12.93
C LEU A 1135 -23.53 -21.85 -13.90
N VAL A 1136 -22.24 -22.06 -13.65
CA VAL A 1136 -21.17 -21.73 -14.61
C VAL A 1136 -20.75 -22.98 -15.35
N LEU A 1137 -20.96 -23.00 -16.67
CA LEU A 1137 -20.69 -24.17 -17.51
C LEU A 1137 -20.21 -23.82 -18.92
N LYS A 1138 -19.67 -24.83 -19.60
CA LYS A 1138 -19.29 -24.80 -21.02
C LYS A 1138 -19.53 -26.18 -21.63
N LEU A 1139 -20.24 -26.27 -22.74
CA LEU A 1139 -20.52 -27.53 -23.44
C LEU A 1139 -19.39 -27.93 -24.37
N ALA A 1140 -19.27 -29.23 -24.65
CA ALA A 1140 -18.35 -29.75 -25.67
C ALA A 1140 -18.81 -29.43 -27.10
N ALA A 1141 -20.12 -29.30 -27.32
CA ALA A 1141 -20.73 -28.87 -28.58
C ALA A 1141 -22.11 -28.26 -28.33
N ASP A 1142 -22.43 -27.19 -29.06
CA ASP A 1142 -23.72 -26.49 -29.03
C ASP A 1142 -24.15 -26.17 -30.47
N PRO A 1143 -25.25 -26.75 -30.99
CA PRO A 1143 -26.03 -27.83 -30.38
C PRO A 1143 -25.26 -29.15 -30.29
N PRO A 1144 -25.61 -30.05 -29.35
CA PRO A 1144 -25.00 -31.36 -29.25
C PRO A 1144 -25.35 -32.24 -30.47
N ALA A 1145 -24.42 -33.08 -30.91
CA ALA A 1145 -24.60 -33.95 -32.08
C ALA A 1145 -25.65 -35.07 -31.90
N THR A 1146 -26.01 -35.39 -30.65
CA THR A 1146 -27.04 -36.40 -30.30
C THR A 1146 -27.79 -35.97 -29.05
N SER A 1147 -29.08 -36.32 -28.97
CA SER A 1147 -29.93 -35.98 -27.81
C SER A 1147 -29.41 -36.57 -26.49
N ALA A 1148 -28.73 -37.71 -26.51
CA ALA A 1148 -28.13 -38.33 -25.32
C ALA A 1148 -27.10 -37.43 -24.61
N LYS A 1149 -26.53 -36.43 -25.29
CA LYS A 1149 -25.49 -35.51 -24.80
C LYS A 1149 -26.02 -34.10 -24.48
N SER A 1150 -27.29 -33.99 -24.12
CA SER A 1150 -27.97 -32.69 -23.88
C SER A 1150 -28.49 -32.49 -22.46
N GLY A 1151 -28.23 -33.42 -21.53
CA GLY A 1151 -28.73 -33.33 -20.15
C GLY A 1151 -27.93 -32.35 -19.29
N LEU A 1152 -28.50 -31.88 -18.18
CA LEU A 1152 -27.79 -31.05 -17.21
C LEU A 1152 -28.27 -31.24 -15.76
N LEU A 1153 -29.59 -31.21 -15.53
CA LEU A 1153 -30.21 -31.22 -14.20
C LEU A 1153 -31.47 -32.10 -14.22
N GLU A 1154 -31.61 -32.97 -13.23
CA GLU A 1154 -32.84 -33.72 -12.94
C GLU A 1154 -33.50 -33.08 -11.72
N MET A 1155 -34.34 -32.06 -11.89
CA MET A 1155 -34.71 -31.18 -10.77
C MET A 1155 -36.19 -30.75 -10.75
N GLY A 1156 -36.87 -30.61 -11.90
CA GLY A 1156 -38.34 -30.51 -11.93
C GLY A 1156 -39.01 -31.89 -11.85
N ASN A 1157 -40.28 -31.98 -12.28
CA ASN A 1157 -40.98 -33.26 -12.36
C ASN A 1157 -41.86 -33.44 -13.61
N ASP A 1158 -41.48 -32.82 -14.73
CA ASP A 1158 -42.12 -33.11 -16.02
C ASP A 1158 -41.80 -34.55 -16.49
N LEU A 1159 -42.63 -35.11 -17.37
CA LEU A 1159 -42.39 -36.43 -17.94
C LEU A 1159 -41.48 -36.39 -19.17
N ASN A 1160 -41.15 -35.22 -19.71
CA ASN A 1160 -40.23 -34.99 -20.81
C ASN A 1160 -38.88 -34.50 -20.27
N VAL A 1161 -37.78 -35.13 -20.68
CA VAL A 1161 -36.42 -34.67 -20.35
C VAL A 1161 -36.16 -33.23 -20.82
N SER A 1162 -35.54 -32.41 -19.97
CA SER A 1162 -34.95 -31.12 -20.28
C SER A 1162 -33.65 -31.30 -21.10
N HIS A 1163 -33.25 -30.21 -21.77
CA HIS A 1163 -32.14 -30.22 -22.72
C HIS A 1163 -31.43 -28.86 -22.71
N TYR A 1164 -30.10 -28.87 -22.65
CA TYR A 1164 -29.29 -27.66 -22.53
C TYR A 1164 -28.15 -27.63 -23.57
N PRO A 1165 -28.42 -27.25 -24.83
CA PRO A 1165 -29.71 -27.29 -25.51
C PRO A 1165 -29.94 -28.65 -26.21
N PHE A 1166 -31.10 -28.83 -26.84
CA PHE A 1166 -31.41 -29.99 -27.67
C PHE A 1166 -30.68 -29.95 -29.03
N THR A 1167 -30.80 -31.01 -29.83
CA THR A 1167 -30.17 -31.12 -31.17
C THR A 1167 -30.65 -30.09 -32.20
N ASP A 1168 -31.71 -29.32 -31.88
CA ASP A 1168 -32.21 -28.19 -32.68
C ASP A 1168 -31.69 -26.81 -32.19
N GLY A 1169 -30.84 -26.79 -31.17
CA GLY A 1169 -30.30 -25.59 -30.55
C GLY A 1169 -31.19 -24.96 -29.47
N THR A 1170 -32.34 -25.54 -29.13
CA THR A 1170 -33.28 -24.97 -28.15
C THR A 1170 -33.02 -25.48 -26.73
N ILE A 1171 -32.94 -24.59 -25.74
CA ILE A 1171 -32.99 -24.99 -24.33
C ILE A 1171 -34.43 -25.37 -23.97
N TYR A 1172 -34.59 -26.55 -23.42
CA TYR A 1172 -35.81 -26.98 -22.74
C TYR A 1172 -35.48 -27.18 -21.27
N SER A 1173 -36.29 -26.67 -20.35
CA SER A 1173 -36.01 -26.79 -18.91
C SER A 1173 -37.29 -26.90 -18.09
N ASP A 1174 -37.32 -27.86 -17.17
CA ASP A 1174 -38.39 -28.05 -16.19
C ASP A 1174 -38.01 -27.58 -14.77
N TRP A 1175 -36.84 -26.97 -14.57
CA TRP A 1175 -36.28 -26.61 -13.26
C TRP A 1175 -37.33 -26.03 -12.29
N GLY A 1176 -37.61 -26.75 -11.21
CA GLY A 1176 -38.58 -26.34 -10.20
C GLY A 1176 -40.01 -26.15 -10.72
N SER A 1177 -40.40 -26.85 -11.80
CA SER A 1177 -41.71 -26.73 -12.45
C SER A 1177 -42.32 -28.09 -12.72
N SER A 1178 -43.66 -28.15 -12.75
CA SER A 1178 -44.41 -29.31 -13.24
C SER A 1178 -44.69 -29.28 -14.74
N ALA A 1179 -44.02 -28.41 -15.50
CA ALA A 1179 -44.16 -28.29 -16.95
C ALA A 1179 -42.88 -27.74 -17.59
N ARG A 1180 -42.23 -28.54 -18.44
CA ARG A 1180 -41.01 -28.21 -19.19
C ARG A 1180 -41.24 -27.01 -20.12
N LYS A 1181 -40.44 -25.96 -19.97
CA LYS A 1181 -40.50 -24.73 -20.78
C LYS A 1181 -39.67 -24.90 -22.06
N ASN A 1182 -40.07 -24.20 -23.11
CA ASN A 1182 -39.24 -23.95 -24.28
C ASN A 1182 -38.63 -22.56 -24.11
N CYS A 1183 -37.32 -22.50 -23.90
CA CYS A 1183 -36.61 -21.27 -23.56
C CYS A 1183 -35.98 -20.57 -24.77
N GLY A 1184 -36.04 -21.16 -25.96
CA GLY A 1184 -35.34 -20.66 -27.15
C GLY A 1184 -33.87 -21.07 -27.22
N ASN A 1185 -33.16 -20.56 -28.22
CA ASN A 1185 -31.76 -20.88 -28.49
C ASN A 1185 -30.82 -19.93 -27.72
N PRO A 1186 -29.82 -20.43 -26.96
CA PRO A 1186 -28.93 -19.59 -26.17
C PRO A 1186 -28.06 -18.70 -27.07
N THR A 1187 -28.05 -17.40 -26.78
CA THR A 1187 -27.16 -16.43 -27.42
C THR A 1187 -26.56 -15.55 -26.33
N PRO A 1188 -25.24 -15.58 -26.07
CA PRO A 1188 -24.20 -16.34 -26.79
C PRO A 1188 -24.30 -17.87 -26.64
N SER A 1189 -23.61 -18.60 -27.51
CA SER A 1189 -23.58 -20.07 -27.49
C SER A 1189 -22.90 -20.63 -26.23
N LEU A 1190 -23.45 -21.73 -25.72
CA LEU A 1190 -22.94 -22.50 -24.57
C LEU A 1190 -21.65 -23.30 -24.90
N ALA A 1191 -21.14 -23.24 -26.13
CA ALA A 1191 -19.78 -23.70 -26.45
C ALA A 1191 -18.68 -22.80 -25.86
N SER A 1192 -19.04 -21.58 -25.43
CA SER A 1192 -18.23 -20.71 -24.56
C SER A 1192 -18.64 -20.86 -23.09
N VAL A 1193 -17.83 -20.33 -22.16
CA VAL A 1193 -18.21 -20.31 -20.74
C VAL A 1193 -19.38 -19.34 -20.55
N ALA A 1194 -20.43 -19.81 -19.88
CA ALA A 1194 -21.65 -19.05 -19.66
C ALA A 1194 -22.22 -19.28 -18.26
N LEU A 1195 -22.88 -18.25 -17.75
CA LEU A 1195 -23.65 -18.27 -16.51
C LEU A 1195 -25.14 -18.45 -16.85
N ILE A 1196 -25.71 -19.58 -16.45
CA ILE A 1196 -27.15 -19.83 -16.50
C ILE A 1196 -27.74 -19.54 -15.11
N ASN A 1197 -28.73 -18.66 -15.05
CA ASN A 1197 -29.52 -18.42 -13.84
C ASN A 1197 -30.99 -18.75 -14.09
N ILE A 1198 -31.61 -19.55 -13.21
CA ILE A 1198 -33.02 -19.96 -13.36
C ILE A 1198 -33.80 -19.69 -12.07
N ILE A 1199 -34.92 -18.97 -12.20
CA ILE A 1199 -35.84 -18.57 -11.14
C ILE A 1199 -37.13 -19.36 -11.29
N SER A 1200 -37.58 -20.03 -10.23
CA SER A 1200 -38.89 -20.69 -10.17
C SER A 1200 -39.64 -20.31 -8.89
N LYS A 1201 -40.79 -19.67 -9.01
CA LYS A 1201 -41.75 -19.47 -7.91
C LYS A 1201 -43.19 -19.56 -8.41
N SER A 1202 -44.17 -19.54 -7.50
CA SER A 1202 -45.59 -19.54 -7.89
C SER A 1202 -45.91 -18.35 -8.80
N GLY A 1203 -46.40 -18.62 -10.01
CA GLY A 1203 -46.73 -17.57 -10.98
C GLY A 1203 -45.53 -16.94 -11.72
N GLU A 1204 -44.31 -17.43 -11.56
CA GLU A 1204 -43.15 -16.97 -12.34
C GLU A 1204 -42.17 -18.11 -12.63
N TRP A 1205 -41.72 -18.21 -13.88
CA TRP A 1205 -40.55 -19.00 -14.25
C TRP A 1205 -39.71 -18.19 -15.24
N THR A 1206 -38.43 -17.98 -14.92
CA THR A 1206 -37.52 -17.11 -15.70
C THR A 1206 -36.15 -17.77 -15.83
N ILE A 1207 -35.55 -17.74 -17.02
CA ILE A 1207 -34.15 -18.13 -17.26
C ILE A 1207 -33.39 -16.96 -17.87
N ASN A 1208 -32.24 -16.68 -17.27
CA ASN A 1208 -31.28 -15.68 -17.69
C ASN A 1208 -29.98 -16.39 -18.14
N LEU A 1209 -29.34 -15.84 -19.15
CA LEU A 1209 -28.06 -16.29 -19.69
C LEU A 1209 -27.12 -15.08 -19.72
N ASN A 1210 -26.00 -15.14 -19.00
CA ASN A 1210 -25.04 -14.04 -18.87
C ASN A 1210 -25.76 -12.71 -18.55
N GLY A 1211 -26.48 -12.67 -17.43
CA GLY A 1211 -27.27 -11.50 -16.99
C GLY A 1211 -28.53 -11.18 -17.81
N VAL A 1212 -28.64 -11.64 -19.05
CA VAL A 1212 -29.72 -11.29 -19.98
C VAL A 1212 -30.87 -12.30 -19.92
N GLN A 1213 -32.11 -11.81 -19.81
CA GLN A 1213 -33.30 -12.65 -19.81
C GLN A 1213 -33.50 -13.35 -21.16
N LEU A 1214 -33.36 -14.68 -21.18
CA LEU A 1214 -33.56 -15.52 -22.36
C LEU A 1214 -35.05 -15.89 -22.52
N TYR A 1215 -35.73 -16.26 -21.44
CA TYR A 1215 -37.17 -16.56 -21.44
C TYR A 1215 -37.81 -16.28 -20.07
N THR A 1216 -39.06 -15.83 -20.07
CA THR A 1216 -39.88 -15.71 -18.85
C THR A 1216 -41.34 -16.07 -19.15
N THR A 1217 -42.07 -16.55 -18.12
CA THR A 1217 -43.51 -16.75 -18.17
C THR A 1217 -44.15 -16.47 -16.81
N ALA A 1218 -45.29 -15.77 -16.83
CA ALA A 1218 -46.13 -15.48 -15.67
C ALA A 1218 -47.04 -16.67 -15.25
N SER A 1219 -46.69 -17.89 -15.65
CA SER A 1219 -47.45 -19.10 -15.35
C SER A 1219 -46.52 -20.26 -14.99
N ASN A 1220 -46.51 -20.59 -13.70
CA ASN A 1220 -45.68 -21.65 -13.14
C ASN A 1220 -46.35 -22.31 -11.94
N THR A 1221 -46.33 -23.63 -11.91
CA THR A 1221 -46.68 -24.45 -10.76
C THR A 1221 -45.39 -25.12 -10.29
N VAL A 1222 -44.91 -24.72 -9.12
CA VAL A 1222 -43.63 -25.18 -8.57
C VAL A 1222 -43.74 -26.64 -8.19
N ALA A 1223 -42.79 -27.44 -8.66
CA ALA A 1223 -42.67 -28.86 -8.34
C ALA A 1223 -41.22 -29.32 -8.54
N TRP A 1224 -40.80 -30.33 -7.78
CA TRP A 1224 -39.41 -30.78 -7.73
C TRP A 1224 -39.29 -32.30 -7.86
N SER A 1225 -38.14 -32.76 -8.34
CA SER A 1225 -37.81 -34.18 -8.48
C SER A 1225 -37.76 -34.87 -7.11
N SER A 1226 -38.27 -36.11 -7.03
CA SER A 1226 -38.07 -36.99 -5.87
C SER A 1226 -36.70 -37.68 -5.85
N THR A 1227 -35.95 -37.61 -6.96
CA THR A 1227 -34.61 -38.18 -7.13
C THR A 1227 -33.68 -37.19 -7.83
N PRO A 1228 -33.37 -36.03 -7.21
CA PRO A 1228 -32.66 -34.98 -7.93
C PRO A 1228 -31.21 -35.33 -8.18
N ALA A 1229 -30.69 -34.90 -9.34
CA ALA A 1229 -29.32 -35.20 -9.78
C ALA A 1229 -28.70 -34.11 -10.65
N ILE A 1230 -27.36 -34.07 -10.66
CA ILE A 1230 -26.54 -33.17 -11.49
C ILE A 1230 -25.84 -33.99 -12.57
N GLY A 1231 -25.82 -33.48 -13.80
CA GLY A 1231 -25.14 -34.09 -14.96
C GLY A 1231 -25.98 -35.13 -15.72
N ARG A 1232 -27.19 -35.45 -15.26
CA ARG A 1232 -28.16 -36.29 -15.98
C ARG A 1232 -29.56 -35.71 -15.93
N GLU A 1233 -30.43 -36.32 -16.73
CA GLU A 1233 -31.87 -36.31 -16.53
C GLU A 1233 -32.49 -37.60 -17.09
N THR A 1234 -33.46 -38.16 -16.38
CA THR A 1234 -34.12 -39.40 -16.77
C THR A 1234 -35.63 -39.19 -16.86
N SER A 1235 -36.24 -39.69 -17.93
CA SER A 1235 -37.69 -39.72 -18.05
C SER A 1235 -38.15 -40.96 -18.83
N GLY A 1236 -39.46 -41.18 -18.90
CA GLY A 1236 -40.05 -42.28 -19.67
C GLY A 1236 -39.72 -42.28 -21.18
N PHE A 1237 -39.09 -41.21 -21.69
CA PHE A 1237 -38.68 -41.08 -23.09
C PHE A 1237 -37.15 -41.22 -23.33
N GLY A 1238 -36.35 -41.38 -22.29
CA GLY A 1238 -34.91 -41.63 -22.40
C GLY A 1238 -34.08 -41.03 -21.26
N ASN A 1239 -32.78 -41.37 -21.24
CA ASN A 1239 -31.80 -40.79 -20.33
C ASN A 1239 -30.85 -39.89 -21.13
N VAL A 1240 -30.64 -38.67 -20.67
CA VAL A 1240 -29.73 -37.68 -21.26
C VAL A 1240 -28.69 -37.24 -20.23
N PHE A 1241 -27.49 -36.91 -20.69
CA PHE A 1241 -26.35 -36.59 -19.83
C PHE A 1241 -25.61 -35.34 -20.33
N LEU A 1242 -24.89 -34.69 -19.42
CA LEU A 1242 -24.01 -33.56 -19.73
C LEU A 1242 -22.76 -34.03 -20.48
N ASP A 1243 -22.39 -33.28 -21.53
CA ASP A 1243 -21.12 -33.43 -22.26
C ASP A 1243 -20.42 -32.07 -22.32
N GLY A 1244 -19.51 -31.82 -21.38
CA GLY A 1244 -18.95 -30.49 -21.13
C GLY A 1244 -18.31 -30.33 -19.76
N TRP A 1245 -17.96 -29.10 -19.44
CA TRP A 1245 -17.32 -28.66 -18.21
C TRP A 1245 -18.33 -27.92 -17.34
N LEU A 1246 -18.48 -28.36 -16.10
CA LEU A 1246 -19.25 -27.69 -15.06
C LEU A 1246 -18.24 -27.14 -14.04
N PHE A 1247 -18.20 -25.82 -13.87
CA PHE A 1247 -17.20 -25.16 -13.02
C PHE A 1247 -17.73 -24.98 -11.59
N GLU A 1248 -18.97 -24.48 -11.48
CA GLU A 1248 -19.59 -24.11 -10.21
C GLU A 1248 -21.12 -24.10 -10.32
N GLY A 1249 -21.78 -24.39 -9.20
CA GLY A 1249 -23.22 -24.22 -9.04
C GLY A 1249 -23.60 -23.76 -7.64
N VAL A 1250 -24.52 -22.79 -7.58
CA VAL A 1250 -25.07 -22.24 -6.33
C VAL A 1250 -26.60 -22.32 -6.40
N LEU A 1251 -27.21 -22.99 -5.42
CA LEU A 1251 -28.63 -23.27 -5.37
C LEU A 1251 -29.25 -22.64 -4.12
N TYR A 1252 -30.42 -22.01 -4.25
CA TYR A 1252 -31.17 -21.40 -3.17
C TYR A 1252 -32.61 -21.93 -3.14
N SER A 1253 -33.13 -22.20 -1.94
CA SER A 1253 -34.52 -22.62 -1.70
C SER A 1253 -35.54 -21.47 -1.67
N THR A 1254 -35.08 -20.24 -1.92
CA THR A 1254 -35.91 -19.04 -2.08
C THR A 1254 -35.29 -18.09 -3.10
N VAL A 1255 -36.13 -17.35 -3.83
CA VAL A 1255 -35.72 -16.42 -4.89
C VAL A 1255 -34.95 -15.23 -4.29
N ARG A 1256 -33.82 -14.89 -4.89
CA ARG A 1256 -32.93 -13.80 -4.47
C ARG A 1256 -33.51 -12.43 -4.86
N SER A 1257 -33.19 -11.40 -4.08
CA SER A 1257 -33.47 -10.02 -4.48
C SER A 1257 -32.67 -9.63 -5.74
N SER A 1258 -33.06 -8.54 -6.41
CA SER A 1258 -32.31 -8.05 -7.59
C SER A 1258 -30.88 -7.59 -7.25
N GLY A 1259 -30.66 -7.09 -6.03
CA GLY A 1259 -29.32 -6.75 -5.54
C GLY A 1259 -28.48 -8.02 -5.35
N GLN A 1260 -28.94 -8.93 -4.49
CA GLN A 1260 -28.27 -10.22 -4.23
C GLN A 1260 -27.95 -11.00 -5.51
N ARG A 1261 -28.84 -10.98 -6.51
CA ARG A 1261 -28.58 -11.60 -7.82
C ARG A 1261 -27.45 -10.90 -8.58
N ALA A 1262 -27.41 -9.56 -8.58
CA ALA A 1262 -26.32 -8.81 -9.19
C ALA A 1262 -24.98 -9.07 -8.47
N ASP A 1263 -25.00 -9.16 -7.14
CA ASP A 1263 -23.82 -9.47 -6.33
C ASP A 1263 -23.28 -10.88 -6.65
N ILE A 1264 -24.15 -11.90 -6.70
CA ILE A 1264 -23.79 -13.27 -7.09
C ILE A 1264 -23.27 -13.33 -8.54
N VAL A 1265 -23.89 -12.59 -9.47
CA VAL A 1265 -23.42 -12.53 -10.87
C VAL A 1265 -22.05 -11.86 -10.95
N ALA A 1266 -21.81 -10.80 -10.19
CA ALA A 1266 -20.54 -10.08 -10.14
C ALA A 1266 -19.42 -10.94 -9.52
N ASP A 1267 -19.68 -11.64 -8.41
CA ASP A 1267 -18.75 -12.59 -7.78
C ASP A 1267 -18.34 -13.70 -8.76
N LEU A 1268 -19.32 -14.29 -9.47
CA LEU A 1268 -19.04 -15.34 -10.46
C LEU A 1268 -18.31 -14.78 -11.71
N ALA A 1269 -18.67 -13.57 -12.16
CA ALA A 1269 -18.03 -12.88 -13.28
C ALA A 1269 -16.56 -12.56 -12.98
N GLU A 1270 -16.25 -12.12 -11.75
CA GLU A 1270 -14.87 -11.87 -11.28
C GLU A 1270 -14.04 -13.16 -11.35
N VAL A 1271 -14.50 -14.25 -10.74
CA VAL A 1271 -13.69 -15.48 -10.62
C VAL A 1271 -13.41 -16.13 -11.98
N TYR A 1272 -14.35 -16.05 -12.93
CA TYR A 1272 -14.20 -16.65 -14.26
C TYR A 1272 -13.71 -15.66 -15.35
N ASP A 1273 -13.45 -14.40 -14.99
CA ASP A 1273 -13.08 -13.30 -15.91
C ASP A 1273 -14.01 -13.25 -17.14
N GLN A 1274 -15.31 -13.16 -16.88
CA GLN A 1274 -16.35 -13.08 -17.91
C GLN A 1274 -17.22 -11.84 -17.72
N ALA A 1275 -17.51 -11.12 -18.81
CA ALA A 1275 -18.49 -10.05 -18.79
C ALA A 1275 -19.92 -10.63 -18.91
N TRP A 1276 -20.60 -10.75 -17.76
CA TRP A 1276 -21.98 -11.24 -17.61
C TRP A 1276 -22.92 -10.16 -17.05
#